data_AF-A0A7L9GHA4-F1
#
_entry.id   AF-A0A7L9GHA4-F1
#
_cell.length_a   1.000
_cell.length_b   1.000
_cell.length_c   1.000
_cell.angle_alpha   90.00
_cell.angle_beta   90.00
_cell.angle_gamma   90.00
#
_symmetry.space_group_name_H-M   'P 1'
#
loop_
_entity.id
_entity.type
_entity.pdbx_description
1 polymer ?
#
loop_
_entity_poly.entity_id
_entity_poly.type
_entity_poly.pdbx_seq_one_letter_code
_entity_poly.pdbx_strand_id
1 'polypeptide(L)'
;MTNLTHPSSLRSAPQAPATILRGSIKGALALLALILLGLLLWQLFAQFNHTQAELRKQSLDASAELADHLSLNMALKAQQAVNVVQPYLDAPTPAALPSLLGTLRERLPALQSVAWLDNVGQLRADSLAGSPDRQSLDELLVLSQGRPYFFTNSADNHLLYLLLRQDAAQGSGYWLLRLSPDYYRELTLHLEGSGHPQWLLENSRSGEVLQRHAAADTSDEPLQSVMLAFIENSTWQLRGLFDAKLARQKLLPALFGKCLLVLFCALLPVLALINMRRRQRALQEDRRRYQEIFEGTGVALCVLDLSSLPGQLDRYHLRNRAALKHSLALDPNLRRSLLLELKITEVNQVARQLLNIDCHEGAWQRLIDGTGDSRDSVGMQLIDALIEQRPLLELEVRLPTPQGTELHLWLMARMPLQRRDYQAVILSISDITSRKQVELSLLERESFWSDVVRTVPDQLYVQDVPSQRMIFSNRHLGQTLGYDRTELAQMGDRFWELLLHPEDAAHYQALRQQQRDSGHDQPLHCQLRFRHRDGSWRCYDIREQVLTRNAEGLVTRIIGVGKDVTVQIEASQSLRDSEQRYRMLAESISDVIFSTDNQLKLNYVSPSVQSVLGYQADWIFANGWQSIVANPAQLTGIYSLMERVSKAMGDPAQMAQLRSQLPTQLFLFDCLRADGRKIPIELRLVLVWDDDQRFEGVLGVGRDISQQRRAEKDLRMAATVFEHSTSAILITDPAGYIVQANEAFSRVSGYAVSEVLDQLPGMLTVDEQQEGHLRYVVKQLHQRGSWEGEVWLKRRDGDHYPAWVGITAVLDDEGDLASYVCFFTDISERKASEQRIHRLAYYDALTHLPNRTLFQDRLYNALQQAERQKAWVVLMFLDLDRFKPINDSLGHAAGDRMLKDMALRLLACVDDDDTVARMGGDEFTLLLQPRPTREMALNRAIHVAENILGSLVRPFVLENREFFVTASIGIALSPQDGSELSQLMKNADTAMYHAKERGKNNFQFYQAEMNASALERLELESDLRHAMEQNEFILYYQPQFSGDGKRLTGAEALLRWRHPTRGLVPPGDFIPVIEELGLVVDVGDWVLREASRQLKAWHKAKVRVPKVSVNISARQFSDGQLGTRIANILEESGLPPACLELELTESILMREVNEALQILASLKNLGLSIAVDDFGTGYSSLNYLKQFPIDVLKIDRTFVDGLPEGEQDAQIARAIIAMAHSLNLAVIAEGVETHEQLEFLREHGCDEVQGYLFGRPMPAHQFEAQFSNETLFMFH
;
A
#
# COMPACT_ATOMS: atom_id res chain seq x y z
N MET A 1 -38.07 -25.08 -38.52
CA MET A 1 -38.23 -24.17 -39.67
C MET A 1 -38.42 -22.75 -39.14
N THR A 2 -37.87 -21.75 -39.85
CA THR A 2 -38.32 -20.33 -39.92
C THR A 2 -38.62 -19.54 -38.63
N ASN A 3 -37.67 -18.66 -38.28
CA ASN A 3 -37.79 -17.20 -38.10
C ASN A 3 -39.15 -16.59 -37.66
N LEU A 4 -39.12 -15.66 -36.68
CA LEU A 4 -39.16 -14.19 -36.94
C LEU A 4 -39.16 -13.33 -35.64
N THR A 5 -38.08 -12.54 -35.49
CA THR A 5 -38.00 -11.10 -35.11
C THR A 5 -38.57 -10.51 -33.81
N HIS A 6 -37.69 -9.82 -33.07
CA HIS A 6 -37.99 -8.61 -32.28
C HIS A 6 -37.21 -7.40 -32.87
N PRO A 7 -37.77 -6.17 -32.89
CA PRO A 7 -37.11 -4.99 -33.48
C PRO A 7 -36.49 -3.99 -32.47
N SER A 8 -35.32 -3.47 -32.87
CA SER A 8 -34.79 -2.10 -32.70
C SER A 8 -34.79 -1.39 -31.33
N SER A 9 -33.58 -1.18 -30.79
CA SER A 9 -33.25 -0.09 -29.86
C SER A 9 -32.87 1.21 -30.61
N LEU A 10 -33.20 2.37 -30.04
CA LEU A 10 -32.96 3.68 -30.66
C LEU A 10 -31.65 4.34 -30.19
N ARG A 11 -30.81 4.64 -31.20
CA ARG A 11 -29.71 5.62 -31.29
C ARG A 11 -29.36 6.48 -30.05
N SER A 12 -28.10 6.41 -29.63
CA SER A 12 -27.37 7.50 -28.97
C SER A 12 -26.76 8.48 -30.00
N ALA A 13 -26.60 9.75 -29.63
CA ALA A 13 -26.05 10.82 -30.46
C ALA A 13 -24.50 10.82 -30.47
N PRO A 14 -23.84 11.37 -31.52
CA PRO A 14 -22.38 11.28 -31.67
C PRO A 14 -21.63 12.35 -30.86
N GLN A 15 -20.55 11.93 -30.18
CA GLN A 15 -19.56 12.85 -29.62
C GLN A 15 -18.54 13.30 -30.68
N ALA A 16 -18.12 14.56 -30.64
CA ALA A 16 -17.14 15.13 -31.56
C ALA A 16 -15.70 14.64 -31.28
N PRO A 17 -14.84 14.50 -32.29
CA PRO A 17 -13.50 13.96 -32.12
C PRO A 17 -12.50 15.03 -31.63
N ALA A 18 -12.05 14.91 -30.37
CA ALA A 18 -10.94 15.71 -29.85
C ALA A 18 -9.70 14.83 -29.60
N THR A 19 -8.52 15.33 -30.02
CA THR A 19 -7.16 14.88 -29.66
C THR A 19 -6.59 13.58 -30.30
N ILE A 20 -6.21 13.66 -31.58
CA ILE A 20 -5.30 12.67 -32.23
C ILE A 20 -3.84 12.79 -31.74
N LEU A 21 -3.46 13.89 -31.07
CA LEU A 21 -2.08 14.23 -30.71
C LEU A 21 -1.39 13.33 -29.65
N ARG A 22 -2.13 12.49 -28.91
CA ARG A 22 -1.54 11.64 -27.83
C ARG A 22 -0.77 10.40 -28.32
N GLY A 23 -0.83 10.07 -29.62
CA GLY A 23 -0.07 8.95 -30.20
C GLY A 23 1.39 9.29 -30.54
N SER A 24 1.62 10.48 -31.11
CA SER A 24 2.92 10.88 -31.71
C SER A 24 4.08 10.89 -30.70
N ILE A 25 3.87 11.51 -29.54
CA ILE A 25 4.92 11.70 -28.51
C ILE A 25 5.45 10.35 -27.99
N LYS A 26 4.59 9.32 -27.91
CA LYS A 26 4.98 7.98 -27.44
C LYS A 26 5.85 7.24 -28.45
N GLY A 27 5.57 7.40 -29.74
CA GLY A 27 6.41 6.88 -30.82
C GLY A 27 7.78 7.57 -30.85
N ALA A 28 7.80 8.90 -30.69
CA ALA A 28 9.03 9.68 -30.64
C ALA A 28 9.95 9.27 -29.47
N LEU A 29 9.40 9.11 -28.26
CA LEU A 29 10.17 8.65 -27.08
C LEU A 29 10.72 7.24 -27.24
N ALA A 30 9.95 6.31 -27.81
CA ALA A 30 10.42 4.95 -28.07
C ALA A 30 11.54 4.92 -29.13
N LEU A 31 11.42 5.71 -30.19
CA LEU A 31 12.45 5.86 -31.22
C LEU A 31 13.74 6.46 -30.64
N LEU A 32 13.62 7.50 -29.81
CA LEU A 32 14.75 8.17 -29.18
C LEU A 32 15.49 7.24 -28.21
N ALA A 33 14.77 6.41 -27.45
CA ALA A 33 15.37 5.38 -26.60
C ALA A 33 16.13 4.30 -27.41
N LEU A 34 15.58 3.86 -28.56
CA LEU A 34 16.26 2.91 -29.45
C LEU A 34 17.53 3.50 -30.07
N ILE A 35 17.50 4.77 -30.47
CA ILE A 35 18.69 5.49 -30.98
C ILE A 35 19.76 5.58 -29.89
N LEU A 36 19.38 5.92 -28.66
CA LEU A 36 20.30 6.06 -27.52
C LEU A 36 20.92 4.71 -27.13
N LEU A 37 20.14 3.61 -27.17
CA LEU A 37 20.65 2.25 -26.99
C LEU A 37 21.65 1.86 -28.10
N GLY A 38 21.35 2.20 -29.36
CA GLY A 38 22.24 1.96 -30.50
C GLY A 38 23.56 2.72 -30.39
N LEU A 39 23.53 3.97 -29.94
CA LEU A 39 24.72 4.78 -29.69
C LEU A 39 25.59 4.21 -28.55
N LEU A 40 24.99 3.74 -27.46
CA LEU A 40 25.70 3.10 -26.36
C LEU A 40 26.35 1.77 -26.78
N LEU A 41 25.64 0.96 -27.58
CA LEU A 41 26.19 -0.29 -28.13
C LEU A 41 27.36 -0.02 -29.08
N TRP A 42 27.24 1.00 -29.93
CA TRP A 42 28.31 1.45 -30.83
C TRP A 42 29.53 1.96 -30.06
N GLN A 43 29.33 2.74 -28.99
CA GLN A 43 30.39 3.22 -28.11
C GLN A 43 31.12 2.07 -27.40
N LEU A 44 30.40 1.06 -26.89
CA LEU A 44 30.99 -0.13 -26.30
C LEU A 44 31.85 -0.92 -27.31
N PHE A 45 31.37 -1.06 -28.55
CA PHE A 45 32.11 -1.74 -29.62
C PHE A 45 33.36 -0.95 -30.04
N ALA A 46 33.26 0.39 -30.12
CA ALA A 46 34.40 1.26 -30.37
C ALA A 46 35.44 1.17 -29.25
N GLN A 47 35.01 1.16 -27.99
CA GLN A 47 35.90 1.01 -26.83
C GLN A 47 36.62 -0.36 -26.86
N PHE A 48 35.92 -1.45 -27.18
CA PHE A 48 36.52 -2.78 -27.30
C PHE A 48 37.61 -2.85 -28.37
N ASN A 49 37.36 -2.27 -29.56
CA ASN A 49 38.35 -2.22 -30.63
C ASN A 49 39.55 -1.35 -30.26
N HIS A 50 39.34 -0.24 -29.54
CA HIS A 50 40.41 0.61 -29.03
C HIS A 50 41.31 -0.13 -28.04
N THR A 51 40.72 -0.82 -27.04
CA THR A 51 41.47 -1.62 -26.06
C THR A 51 42.26 -2.76 -26.71
N GLN A 52 41.75 -3.39 -27.79
CA GLN A 52 42.54 -4.38 -28.54
C GLN A 52 43.73 -3.76 -29.28
N ALA A 53 43.56 -2.57 -29.87
CA ALA A 53 44.65 -1.86 -30.53
C ALA A 53 45.74 -1.45 -29.52
N GLU A 54 45.34 -1.03 -28.32
CA GLU A 54 46.23 -0.65 -27.23
C GLU A 54 47.05 -1.84 -26.70
N LEU A 55 46.42 -2.99 -26.43
CA LEU A 55 47.12 -4.23 -26.05
C LEU A 55 48.10 -4.71 -27.12
N ARG A 56 47.71 -4.60 -28.41
CA ARG A 56 48.62 -4.93 -29.53
C ARG A 56 49.81 -3.98 -29.59
N LYS A 57 49.61 -2.69 -29.31
CA LYS A 57 50.68 -1.69 -29.26
C LYS A 57 51.64 -1.96 -28.08
N GLN A 58 51.11 -2.27 -26.89
CA GLN A 58 51.93 -2.62 -25.72
C GLN A 58 52.80 -3.87 -25.99
N SER A 59 52.27 -4.89 -26.67
CA SER A 59 53.06 -6.06 -27.10
C SER A 59 54.18 -5.68 -28.08
N LEU A 60 53.91 -4.74 -28.99
CA LEU A 60 54.89 -4.18 -29.93
C LEU A 60 56.01 -3.44 -29.20
N ASP A 61 55.66 -2.46 -28.36
CA ASP A 61 56.60 -1.59 -27.65
C ASP A 61 57.50 -2.43 -26.71
N ALA A 62 56.91 -3.37 -25.97
CA ALA A 62 57.66 -4.30 -25.11
C ALA A 62 58.53 -5.29 -25.90
N SER A 63 58.12 -5.73 -27.10
CA SER A 63 58.96 -6.59 -27.95
C SER A 63 60.20 -5.83 -28.48
N ALA A 64 60.08 -4.53 -28.74
CA ALA A 64 61.20 -3.69 -29.16
C ALA A 64 62.21 -3.51 -28.02
N GLU A 65 61.73 -3.18 -26.82
CA GLU A 65 62.55 -3.07 -25.60
C GLU A 65 63.33 -4.37 -25.30
N LEU A 66 62.72 -5.54 -25.51
CA LEU A 66 63.39 -6.84 -25.40
C LEU A 66 64.53 -7.04 -26.42
N ALA A 67 64.38 -6.55 -27.65
CA ALA A 67 65.41 -6.64 -28.69
C ALA A 67 66.62 -5.72 -28.40
N ASP A 68 66.35 -4.52 -27.89
CA ASP A 68 67.38 -3.58 -27.44
C ASP A 68 68.14 -4.14 -26.23
N HIS A 69 67.43 -4.73 -25.25
CA HIS A 69 68.03 -5.40 -24.10
C HIS A 69 68.93 -6.58 -24.49
N LEU A 70 68.50 -7.42 -25.44
CA LEU A 70 69.34 -8.52 -25.96
C LEU A 70 70.61 -7.99 -26.63
N SER A 71 70.47 -6.99 -27.50
CA SER A 71 71.59 -6.35 -28.20
C SER A 71 72.62 -5.75 -27.23
N LEU A 72 72.13 -5.04 -26.19
CA LEU A 72 72.97 -4.47 -25.13
C LEU A 72 73.68 -5.55 -24.30
N ASN A 73 72.99 -6.63 -23.92
CA ASN A 73 73.58 -7.69 -23.11
C ASN A 73 74.66 -8.46 -23.89
N MET A 74 74.43 -8.70 -25.19
CA MET A 74 75.43 -9.26 -26.11
C MET A 74 76.65 -8.35 -26.27
N ALA A 75 76.46 -7.03 -26.39
CA ALA A 75 77.55 -6.04 -26.45
C ALA A 75 78.40 -6.05 -25.16
N LEU A 76 77.76 -6.08 -23.99
CA LEU A 76 78.44 -6.15 -22.69
C LEU A 76 79.25 -7.44 -22.53
N LYS A 77 78.68 -8.58 -22.93
CA LYS A 77 79.35 -9.90 -22.91
C LYS A 77 80.53 -9.96 -23.88
N ALA A 78 80.40 -9.39 -25.09
CA ALA A 78 81.51 -9.24 -26.02
C ALA A 78 82.63 -8.35 -25.45
N GLN A 79 82.28 -7.19 -24.85
CA GLN A 79 83.28 -6.30 -24.24
C GLN A 79 84.01 -6.96 -23.06
N GLN A 80 83.33 -7.77 -22.25
CA GLN A 80 83.97 -8.56 -21.19
C GLN A 80 85.00 -9.54 -21.75
N ALA A 81 84.70 -10.21 -22.87
CA ALA A 81 85.65 -11.07 -23.55
C ALA A 81 86.83 -10.29 -24.16
N VAL A 82 86.55 -9.16 -24.83
CA VAL A 82 87.59 -8.24 -25.36
C VAL A 82 88.58 -7.85 -24.27
N ASN A 83 88.11 -7.43 -23.10
CA ASN A 83 88.99 -7.01 -21.98
C ASN A 83 89.93 -8.13 -21.49
N VAL A 84 89.54 -9.40 -21.62
CA VAL A 84 90.38 -10.56 -21.23
C VAL A 84 91.40 -10.91 -22.31
N VAL A 85 91.05 -10.75 -23.60
CA VAL A 85 91.95 -11.09 -24.72
C VAL A 85 92.81 -9.92 -25.21
N GLN A 86 92.49 -8.67 -24.86
CA GLN A 86 93.23 -7.46 -25.22
C GLN A 86 94.74 -7.50 -24.93
N PRO A 87 95.25 -8.14 -23.86
CA PRO A 87 96.70 -8.22 -23.59
C PRO A 87 97.50 -9.04 -24.62
N TYR A 88 96.84 -9.81 -25.49
CA TYR A 88 97.47 -10.70 -26.46
C TYR A 88 97.51 -10.04 -27.85
N LEU A 89 98.67 -9.46 -28.19
CA LEU A 89 98.90 -8.78 -29.47
C LEU A 89 99.19 -9.75 -30.63
N ASP A 90 99.80 -10.89 -30.32
CA ASP A 90 100.13 -11.97 -31.24
C ASP A 90 99.43 -13.27 -30.85
N ALA A 91 99.40 -14.24 -31.77
CA ALA A 91 98.85 -15.57 -31.52
C ALA A 91 99.48 -16.21 -30.26
N PRO A 92 98.68 -16.61 -29.26
CA PRO A 92 99.21 -17.18 -28.02
C PRO A 92 99.92 -18.50 -28.28
N THR A 93 100.95 -18.81 -27.48
CA THR A 93 101.58 -20.13 -27.54
C THR A 93 100.57 -21.21 -27.12
N PRO A 94 100.66 -22.45 -27.65
CA PRO A 94 99.73 -23.53 -27.31
C PRO A 94 99.60 -23.83 -25.81
N ALA A 95 100.63 -23.50 -25.02
CA ALA A 95 100.63 -23.67 -23.56
C ALA A 95 99.81 -22.58 -22.81
N ALA A 96 99.59 -21.41 -23.41
CA ALA A 96 98.83 -20.31 -22.78
C ALA A 96 97.32 -20.42 -23.01
N LEU A 97 96.89 -21.04 -24.11
CA LEU A 97 95.47 -21.20 -24.49
C LEU A 97 94.57 -21.82 -23.40
N PRO A 98 94.97 -22.88 -22.65
CA PRO A 98 94.10 -23.45 -21.63
C PRO A 98 93.84 -22.49 -20.46
N SER A 99 94.83 -21.68 -20.09
CA SER A 99 94.68 -20.66 -19.04
C SER A 99 93.77 -19.52 -19.49
N LEU A 100 93.92 -19.06 -20.73
CA LEU A 100 93.06 -18.04 -21.33
C LEU A 100 91.61 -18.52 -21.44
N LEU A 101 91.40 -19.77 -21.87
CA LEU A 101 90.08 -20.40 -21.92
C LEU A 101 89.43 -20.49 -20.53
N GLY A 102 90.21 -20.78 -19.49
CA GLY A 102 89.76 -20.75 -18.09
C GLY A 102 89.26 -19.37 -17.67
N THR A 103 90.08 -18.32 -17.84
CA THR A 103 89.70 -16.94 -17.50
C THR A 103 88.49 -16.44 -18.29
N LEU A 104 88.37 -16.81 -19.56
CA LEU A 104 87.20 -16.46 -20.36
C LEU A 104 85.93 -17.20 -19.90
N ARG A 105 86.02 -18.47 -19.49
CA ARG A 105 84.88 -19.25 -18.95
C ARG A 105 84.30 -18.65 -17.66
N GLU A 106 85.09 -17.97 -16.85
CA GLU A 106 84.58 -17.24 -15.67
C GLU A 106 83.64 -16.08 -16.04
N ARG A 107 83.74 -15.53 -17.26
CA ARG A 107 82.89 -14.44 -17.77
C ARG A 107 81.80 -14.91 -18.74
N LEU A 108 82.10 -15.98 -19.47
CA LEU A 108 81.25 -16.64 -20.46
C LEU A 108 81.16 -18.15 -20.12
N PRO A 109 80.28 -18.57 -19.20
CA PRO A 109 80.20 -19.96 -18.74
C PRO A 109 79.94 -20.97 -19.87
N ALA A 110 79.19 -20.56 -20.90
CA ALA A 110 78.92 -21.38 -22.09
C ALA A 110 80.13 -21.57 -23.04
N LEU A 111 81.29 -20.95 -22.79
CA LEU A 111 82.43 -20.99 -23.70
C LEU A 111 83.09 -22.38 -23.76
N GLN A 112 83.01 -23.04 -24.91
CA GLN A 112 83.61 -24.34 -25.15
C GLN A 112 85.10 -24.23 -25.54
N SER A 113 85.44 -23.39 -26.51
CA SER A 113 86.83 -23.21 -26.98
C SER A 113 87.11 -21.79 -27.48
N VAL A 114 88.40 -21.45 -27.55
CA VAL A 114 88.92 -20.20 -28.11
C VAL A 114 89.99 -20.48 -29.17
N ALA A 115 89.99 -19.68 -30.23
CA ALA A 115 90.91 -19.74 -31.37
C ALA A 115 91.34 -18.33 -31.80
N TRP A 116 92.51 -18.22 -32.43
CA TRP A 116 93.05 -17.00 -33.04
C TRP A 116 93.24 -17.18 -34.54
N LEU A 117 92.64 -16.26 -35.29
CA LEU A 117 92.70 -16.13 -36.73
C LEU A 117 93.57 -14.92 -37.08
N ASP A 118 94.40 -15.03 -38.10
CA ASP A 118 95.08 -13.86 -38.64
C ASP A 118 94.15 -12.98 -39.50
N ASN A 119 94.72 -11.90 -40.03
CA ASN A 119 94.03 -10.90 -40.85
C ASN A 119 93.38 -11.46 -42.13
N VAL A 120 93.78 -12.64 -42.58
CA VAL A 120 93.28 -13.33 -43.79
C VAL A 120 92.41 -14.53 -43.42
N GLY A 121 92.08 -14.69 -42.12
CA GLY A 121 91.26 -15.77 -41.60
C GLY A 121 91.99 -17.08 -41.34
N GLN A 122 93.31 -17.15 -41.49
CA GLN A 122 94.03 -18.39 -41.22
C GLN A 122 94.17 -18.61 -39.72
N LEU A 123 93.70 -19.76 -39.27
CA LEU A 123 93.86 -20.26 -37.91
C LEU A 123 95.35 -20.44 -37.55
N ARG A 124 95.84 -19.67 -36.57
CA ARG A 124 97.22 -19.76 -36.06
C ARG A 124 97.33 -20.51 -34.74
N ALA A 125 96.29 -20.42 -33.90
CA ALA A 125 96.24 -21.04 -32.60
C ALA A 125 94.79 -21.46 -32.31
N ASP A 126 94.58 -22.67 -31.79
CA ASP A 126 93.27 -23.19 -31.41
C ASP A 126 93.41 -24.03 -30.13
N SER A 127 92.47 -23.88 -29.20
CA SER A 127 92.39 -24.71 -28.00
C SER A 127 91.71 -26.06 -28.27
N LEU A 128 91.07 -26.23 -29.43
CA LEU A 128 90.38 -27.44 -29.85
C LEU A 128 91.22 -28.25 -30.86
N ALA A 129 91.49 -29.51 -30.55
CA ALA A 129 92.23 -30.41 -31.43
C ALA A 129 91.38 -30.85 -32.65
N GLY A 130 91.51 -30.13 -33.76
CA GLY A 130 90.96 -30.54 -35.07
C GLY A 130 89.98 -29.56 -35.73
N SER A 131 89.60 -28.47 -35.05
CA SER A 131 88.88 -27.30 -35.61
C SER A 131 87.74 -27.66 -36.60
N PRO A 132 86.60 -28.20 -36.11
CA PRO A 132 85.53 -28.75 -36.96
C PRO A 132 84.87 -27.71 -37.88
N ASP A 133 85.03 -26.44 -37.55
CA ASP A 133 84.46 -25.27 -38.22
C ASP A 133 85.34 -24.69 -39.34
N ARG A 134 86.49 -25.31 -39.64
CA ARG A 134 87.51 -24.77 -40.55
C ARG A 134 87.00 -24.42 -41.96
N GLN A 135 85.96 -25.09 -42.45
CA GLN A 135 85.32 -24.79 -43.75
C GLN A 135 84.36 -23.59 -43.71
N SER A 136 83.90 -23.20 -42.52
CA SER A 136 82.95 -22.09 -42.29
C SER A 136 83.62 -20.79 -41.85
N LEU A 137 84.88 -20.83 -41.40
CA LEU A 137 85.63 -19.66 -40.92
C LEU A 137 85.67 -18.49 -41.92
N ASP A 138 85.86 -18.79 -43.21
CA ASP A 138 85.89 -17.78 -44.28
C ASP A 138 84.51 -17.08 -44.40
N GLU A 139 83.41 -17.81 -44.24
CA GLU A 139 82.06 -17.23 -44.24
C GLU A 139 81.80 -16.37 -43.00
N LEU A 140 82.25 -16.83 -41.81
CA LEU A 140 82.12 -16.06 -40.56
C LEU A 140 82.78 -14.68 -40.63
N LEU A 141 83.96 -14.60 -41.27
CA LEU A 141 84.69 -13.34 -41.46
C LEU A 141 83.97 -12.40 -42.42
N VAL A 142 83.43 -12.92 -43.52
CA VAL A 142 82.61 -12.14 -44.47
C VAL A 142 81.35 -11.60 -43.79
N LEU A 143 80.66 -12.42 -42.98
CA LEU A 143 79.47 -12.03 -42.24
C LEU A 143 79.76 -10.96 -41.18
N SER A 144 80.93 -10.99 -40.54
CA SER A 144 81.32 -10.00 -39.55
C SER A 144 81.42 -8.57 -40.11
N GLN A 145 81.64 -8.41 -41.43
CA GLN A 145 81.82 -7.12 -42.10
C GLN A 145 82.87 -6.20 -41.43
N GLY A 146 83.83 -6.77 -40.68
CA GLY A 146 84.85 -6.02 -39.94
C GLY A 146 84.32 -5.30 -38.68
N ARG A 147 83.15 -5.67 -38.17
CA ARG A 147 82.60 -5.18 -36.87
C ARG A 147 83.54 -5.55 -35.70
N PRO A 148 83.53 -4.77 -34.60
CA PRO A 148 84.41 -5.02 -33.45
C PRO A 148 84.11 -6.36 -32.77
N TYR A 149 82.85 -6.78 -32.77
CA TYR A 149 82.43 -8.14 -32.44
C TYR A 149 81.29 -8.58 -33.37
N PHE A 150 81.09 -9.89 -33.50
CA PHE A 150 79.99 -10.47 -34.26
C PHE A 150 79.55 -11.82 -33.69
N PHE A 151 78.24 -12.00 -33.49
CA PHE A 151 77.62 -13.25 -33.04
C PHE A 151 76.90 -13.98 -34.18
N THR A 152 77.07 -15.29 -34.28
CA THR A 152 76.30 -16.15 -35.18
C THR A 152 76.30 -17.58 -34.66
N ASN A 153 75.53 -18.46 -35.26
CA ASN A 153 75.57 -19.90 -34.98
C ASN A 153 76.01 -20.70 -36.20
N SER A 154 76.40 -21.96 -35.97
CA SER A 154 76.60 -22.97 -37.00
C SER A 154 75.27 -23.36 -37.65
N ALA A 155 75.33 -23.92 -38.87
CA ALA A 155 74.14 -24.32 -39.64
C ALA A 155 73.36 -25.51 -39.03
N ASP A 156 73.96 -26.22 -38.09
CA ASP A 156 73.35 -27.26 -37.24
C ASP A 156 73.02 -26.76 -35.82
N ASN A 157 73.30 -25.48 -35.53
CA ASN A 157 73.07 -24.79 -34.26
C ASN A 157 73.66 -25.50 -33.03
N HIS A 158 74.68 -26.34 -33.22
CA HIS A 158 75.43 -26.98 -32.15
C HIS A 158 76.56 -26.10 -31.59
N LEU A 159 77.02 -25.11 -32.35
CA LEU A 159 78.05 -24.16 -31.95
C LEU A 159 77.60 -22.72 -32.19
N LEU A 160 77.82 -21.89 -31.18
CA LEU A 160 77.73 -20.44 -31.25
C LEU A 160 79.13 -19.87 -31.55
N TYR A 161 79.24 -18.90 -32.43
CA TYR A 161 80.47 -18.18 -32.72
C TYR A 161 80.36 -16.73 -32.27
N LEU A 162 81.27 -16.32 -31.38
CA LEU A 162 81.56 -14.93 -31.08
C LEU A 162 82.93 -14.60 -31.69
N LEU A 163 82.92 -13.85 -32.78
CA LEU A 163 84.13 -13.28 -33.38
C LEU A 163 84.42 -11.93 -32.72
N LEU A 164 85.65 -11.69 -32.29
CA LEU A 164 86.13 -10.39 -31.79
C LEU A 164 87.27 -9.91 -32.69
N ARG A 165 87.17 -8.69 -33.21
CA ARG A 165 88.20 -8.07 -34.04
C ARG A 165 89.17 -7.29 -33.16
N GLN A 166 90.47 -7.47 -33.38
CA GLN A 166 91.48 -6.63 -32.74
C GLN A 166 91.66 -5.30 -33.47
N ASP A 167 91.97 -4.23 -32.73
CA ASP A 167 92.11 -2.88 -33.29
C ASP A 167 93.34 -2.76 -34.19
N ALA A 168 93.16 -2.14 -35.35
CA ALA A 168 94.10 -2.11 -36.47
C ALA A 168 95.42 -1.39 -36.15
N ALA A 169 95.48 -0.64 -35.05
CA ALA A 169 96.67 0.05 -34.58
C ALA A 169 97.67 -0.86 -33.81
N GLN A 170 97.26 -2.06 -33.37
CA GLN A 170 98.05 -2.89 -32.45
C GLN A 170 98.25 -4.34 -32.88
N GLY A 171 97.36 -4.89 -33.69
CA GLY A 171 97.45 -6.25 -34.20
C GLY A 171 96.27 -6.53 -35.11
N SER A 172 96.51 -7.29 -36.19
CA SER A 172 95.54 -7.42 -37.28
C SER A 172 95.09 -8.88 -37.37
N GLY A 173 94.12 -9.24 -36.53
CA GLY A 173 93.59 -10.60 -36.39
C GLY A 173 92.25 -10.61 -35.66
N TYR A 174 91.70 -11.81 -35.51
CA TYR A 174 90.41 -12.03 -34.87
C TYR A 174 90.49 -13.17 -33.84
N TRP A 175 89.87 -12.96 -32.69
CA TRP A 175 89.54 -14.05 -31.78
C TRP A 175 88.23 -14.70 -32.20
N LEU A 176 88.19 -16.02 -32.20
CA LEU A 176 86.98 -16.81 -32.36
C LEU A 176 86.71 -17.57 -31.06
N LEU A 177 85.60 -17.22 -30.41
CA LEU A 177 85.09 -17.89 -29.21
C LEU A 177 83.91 -18.78 -29.63
N ARG A 178 84.00 -20.08 -29.32
CA ARG A 178 82.95 -21.06 -29.62
C ARG A 178 82.16 -21.36 -28.34
N LEU A 179 80.88 -21.01 -28.27
CA LEU A 179 80.02 -21.24 -27.11
C LEU A 179 78.98 -22.34 -27.37
N SER A 180 78.42 -22.92 -26.30
CA SER A 180 77.31 -23.86 -26.39
C SER A 180 75.96 -23.15 -26.62
N PRO A 181 74.93 -23.87 -27.11
CA PRO A 181 73.58 -23.33 -27.26
C PRO A 181 72.92 -22.88 -25.94
N ASP A 182 73.44 -23.31 -24.78
CA ASP A 182 72.96 -22.85 -23.46
C ASP A 182 73.07 -21.32 -23.31
N TYR A 183 73.96 -20.68 -24.08
CA TYR A 183 74.09 -19.22 -24.11
C TYR A 183 72.79 -18.51 -24.54
N TYR A 184 71.95 -19.11 -25.39
CA TYR A 184 70.62 -18.54 -25.71
C TYR A 184 69.74 -18.44 -24.47
N ARG A 185 69.85 -19.41 -23.56
CA ARG A 185 69.15 -19.40 -22.27
C ARG A 185 69.77 -18.38 -21.32
N GLU A 186 71.10 -18.27 -21.25
CA GLU A 186 71.78 -17.22 -20.48
C GLU A 186 71.32 -15.80 -20.89
N LEU A 187 71.19 -15.55 -22.20
CA LEU A 187 70.68 -14.29 -22.75
C LEU A 187 69.20 -14.01 -22.42
N THR A 188 68.38 -15.04 -22.28
CA THR A 188 66.91 -14.90 -22.19
C THR A 188 66.31 -15.16 -20.79
N LEU A 189 67.07 -15.73 -19.84
CA LEU A 189 66.61 -16.03 -18.47
C LEU A 189 66.02 -14.83 -17.71
N HIS A 190 66.58 -13.64 -17.91
CA HIS A 190 66.08 -12.41 -17.28
C HIS A 190 64.77 -11.87 -17.91
N LEU A 191 64.30 -12.51 -18.99
CA LEU A 191 63.11 -12.11 -19.76
C LEU A 191 61.92 -13.06 -19.49
N GLU A 192 62.07 -14.05 -18.60
CA GLU A 192 61.04 -15.05 -18.27
C GLU A 192 60.06 -14.58 -17.15
N GLY A 193 59.81 -13.27 -17.06
CA GLY A 193 58.88 -12.68 -16.09
C GLY A 193 57.40 -12.81 -16.46
N SER A 194 56.53 -12.96 -15.45
CA SER A 194 55.07 -13.06 -15.64
C SER A 194 54.44 -11.73 -16.07
N GLY A 195 54.48 -11.44 -17.38
CA GLY A 195 53.91 -10.22 -17.96
C GLY A 195 54.45 -9.84 -19.34
N HIS A 196 55.55 -10.43 -19.79
CA HIS A 196 56.12 -10.12 -21.11
C HIS A 196 55.30 -10.70 -22.29
N PRO A 197 55.32 -10.06 -23.47
CA PRO A 197 54.70 -10.60 -24.67
C PRO A 197 55.38 -11.90 -25.13
N GLN A 198 54.68 -12.72 -25.91
CA GLN A 198 55.28 -13.90 -26.52
C GLN A 198 56.32 -13.49 -27.57
N TRP A 199 57.47 -14.16 -27.59
CA TRP A 199 58.55 -13.87 -28.53
C TRP A 199 59.27 -15.14 -28.99
N LEU A 200 59.97 -15.00 -30.12
CA LEU A 200 60.73 -16.03 -30.80
C LEU A 200 62.08 -15.44 -31.24
N LEU A 201 63.19 -16.02 -30.79
CA LEU A 201 64.53 -15.68 -31.30
C LEU A 201 64.87 -16.65 -32.43
N GLU A 202 65.19 -16.14 -33.60
CA GLU A 202 65.47 -16.94 -34.80
C GLU A 202 66.70 -16.41 -35.56
N ASN A 203 67.37 -17.28 -36.30
CA ASN A 203 68.44 -16.87 -37.20
C ASN A 203 67.84 -16.27 -38.48
N SER A 204 68.24 -15.04 -38.83
CA SER A 204 67.67 -14.29 -39.96
C SER A 204 68.02 -14.84 -41.35
N ARG A 205 69.03 -15.73 -41.45
CA ARG A 205 69.45 -16.38 -42.70
C ARG A 205 68.85 -17.77 -42.87
N SER A 206 68.82 -18.61 -41.83
CA SER A 206 68.28 -19.97 -41.91
C SER A 206 66.78 -20.06 -41.58
N GLY A 207 66.21 -19.06 -40.89
CA GLY A 207 64.86 -19.13 -40.34
C GLY A 207 64.71 -20.11 -39.18
N GLU A 208 65.83 -20.61 -38.65
CA GLU A 208 65.86 -21.57 -37.55
C GLU A 208 65.53 -20.89 -36.22
N VAL A 209 64.66 -21.51 -35.43
CA VAL A 209 64.30 -21.05 -34.08
C VAL A 209 65.42 -21.41 -33.10
N LEU A 210 66.06 -20.38 -32.54
CA LEU A 210 67.15 -20.51 -31.57
C LEU A 210 66.60 -20.62 -30.14
N GLN A 211 65.54 -19.87 -29.81
CA GLN A 211 64.87 -19.90 -28.50
C GLN A 211 63.43 -19.36 -28.60
N ARG A 212 62.52 -19.78 -27.71
CA ARG A 212 61.13 -19.30 -27.66
C ARG A 212 60.63 -19.07 -26.22
N HIS A 213 59.71 -18.14 -26.02
CA HIS A 213 59.03 -17.95 -24.74
C HIS A 213 57.95 -19.02 -24.49
N ALA A 214 57.81 -19.49 -23.26
CA ALA A 214 57.06 -20.71 -22.93
C ALA A 214 55.54 -20.48 -22.72
N ALA A 215 54.74 -20.60 -23.79
CA ALA A 215 53.31 -20.96 -23.75
C ALA A 215 52.73 -21.14 -25.18
N ALA A 216 53.17 -22.17 -25.91
CA ALA A 216 52.74 -22.40 -27.31
C ALA A 216 52.50 -23.89 -27.62
N ASP A 217 51.74 -24.56 -26.75
CA ASP A 217 50.93 -25.72 -27.13
C ASP A 217 49.45 -25.32 -27.00
N THR A 218 48.57 -25.89 -27.84
CA THR A 218 47.10 -25.75 -27.84
C THR A 218 46.40 -24.56 -28.54
N SER A 219 46.91 -24.04 -29.67
CA SER A 219 46.09 -23.19 -30.57
C SER A 219 46.27 -23.48 -32.07
N ASP A 220 45.19 -23.91 -32.74
CA ASP A 220 45.15 -24.19 -34.19
C ASP A 220 45.20 -22.95 -35.11
N GLU A 221 45.16 -21.73 -34.55
CA GLU A 221 45.34 -20.49 -35.34
C GLU A 221 46.79 -19.98 -35.25
N PRO A 222 47.37 -19.47 -36.36
CA PRO A 222 48.74 -18.99 -36.38
C PRO A 222 48.90 -17.70 -35.55
N LEU A 223 49.82 -17.73 -34.58
CA LEU A 223 50.23 -16.56 -33.81
C LEU A 223 50.67 -15.43 -34.76
N GLN A 224 50.12 -14.23 -34.56
CA GLN A 224 50.42 -13.11 -35.45
C GLN A 224 51.78 -12.49 -35.09
N SER A 225 52.68 -12.44 -36.07
CA SER A 225 53.91 -11.66 -35.98
C SER A 225 53.56 -10.18 -35.92
N VAL A 226 53.86 -9.52 -34.81
CA VAL A 226 53.61 -8.07 -34.64
C VAL A 226 54.85 -7.24 -34.92
N MET A 227 56.03 -7.81 -34.66
CA MET A 227 57.32 -7.15 -34.79
C MET A 227 58.40 -8.12 -35.26
N LEU A 228 59.36 -7.61 -36.05
CA LEU A 228 60.63 -8.26 -36.36
C LEU A 228 61.73 -7.22 -36.11
N ALA A 229 62.64 -7.50 -35.17
CA ALA A 229 63.80 -6.66 -34.88
C ALA A 229 65.09 -7.46 -35.05
N PHE A 230 66.03 -6.94 -35.82
CA PHE A 230 67.35 -7.55 -35.99
C PHE A 230 68.22 -7.23 -34.77
N ILE A 231 68.87 -8.24 -34.21
CA ILE A 231 69.75 -8.08 -33.05
C ILE A 231 71.11 -7.58 -33.53
N GLU A 232 71.58 -6.45 -32.97
CA GLU A 232 72.79 -5.79 -33.46
C GLU A 232 74.02 -6.70 -33.39
N ASN A 233 74.90 -6.56 -34.39
CA ASN A 233 76.13 -7.33 -34.51
C ASN A 233 75.93 -8.85 -34.43
N SER A 234 74.81 -9.33 -34.98
CA SER A 234 74.53 -10.77 -35.08
C SER A 234 73.84 -11.18 -36.38
N THR A 235 73.69 -12.50 -36.60
CA THR A 235 72.77 -13.08 -37.59
C THR A 235 71.37 -13.38 -37.02
N TRP A 236 71.01 -12.84 -35.86
CA TRP A 236 69.76 -13.18 -35.17
C TRP A 236 68.73 -12.07 -35.28
N GLN A 237 67.45 -12.43 -35.17
CA GLN A 237 66.33 -11.51 -35.10
C GLN A 237 65.32 -11.99 -34.06
N LEU A 238 64.72 -11.05 -33.34
CA LEU A 238 63.62 -11.28 -32.42
C LEU A 238 62.29 -10.99 -33.12
N ARG A 239 61.41 -11.99 -33.11
CA ARG A 239 60.04 -11.88 -33.62
C ARG A 239 59.06 -11.80 -32.45
N GLY A 240 58.38 -10.67 -32.32
CA GLY A 240 57.31 -10.46 -31.34
C GLY A 240 55.99 -11.06 -31.82
N LEU A 241 55.30 -11.82 -30.96
CA LEU A 241 54.08 -12.57 -31.26
C LEU A 241 52.90 -12.06 -30.42
N PHE A 242 51.70 -12.10 -30.99
CA PHE A 242 50.47 -11.72 -30.29
C PHE A 242 49.32 -12.68 -30.56
N ASP A 243 48.80 -13.25 -29.48
CA ASP A 243 47.57 -14.05 -29.48
C ASP A 243 46.34 -13.13 -29.38
N ALA A 244 45.74 -12.85 -30.53
CA ALA A 244 44.50 -12.09 -30.63
C ALA A 244 43.28 -12.81 -30.01
N LYS A 245 43.31 -14.15 -29.89
CA LYS A 245 42.22 -14.96 -29.33
C LYS A 245 42.24 -14.92 -27.80
N LEU A 246 43.41 -15.09 -27.17
CA LEU A 246 43.58 -14.93 -25.73
C LEU A 246 43.26 -13.50 -25.27
N ALA A 247 43.68 -12.48 -26.04
CA ALA A 247 43.32 -11.09 -25.79
C ALA A 247 41.79 -10.86 -25.87
N ARG A 248 41.12 -11.45 -26.88
CA ARG A 248 39.65 -11.42 -26.99
C ARG A 248 38.96 -12.11 -25.82
N GLN A 249 39.41 -13.30 -25.43
CA GLN A 249 38.83 -14.08 -24.33
C GLN A 249 38.94 -13.35 -22.98
N LYS A 250 40.07 -12.67 -22.70
CA LYS A 250 40.21 -11.84 -21.49
C LYS A 250 39.25 -10.63 -21.45
N LEU A 251 38.92 -10.05 -22.61
CA LEU A 251 38.06 -8.86 -22.69
C LEU A 251 36.55 -9.18 -22.76
N LEU A 252 36.17 -10.38 -23.21
CA LEU A 252 34.77 -10.77 -23.37
C LEU A 252 33.93 -10.68 -22.08
N PRO A 253 34.36 -11.19 -20.91
CA PRO A 253 33.56 -11.12 -19.68
C PRO A 253 33.21 -9.69 -19.26
N ALA A 254 34.17 -8.76 -19.38
CA ALA A 254 33.95 -7.35 -19.07
C ALA A 254 32.97 -6.67 -20.05
N LEU A 255 33.00 -7.06 -21.33
CA LEU A 255 32.05 -6.58 -22.33
C LEU A 255 30.64 -7.16 -22.09
N PHE A 256 30.51 -8.45 -21.79
CA PHE A 256 29.23 -9.06 -21.41
C PHE A 256 28.62 -8.38 -20.17
N GLY A 257 29.40 -8.14 -19.12
CA GLY A 257 28.95 -7.43 -17.92
C GLY A 257 28.42 -6.02 -18.23
N LYS A 258 29.14 -5.24 -19.04
CA LYS A 258 28.71 -3.90 -19.47
C LYS A 258 27.44 -3.93 -20.34
N CYS A 259 27.34 -4.87 -21.29
CA CYS A 259 26.14 -5.05 -22.12
C CYS A 259 24.91 -5.42 -21.27
N LEU A 260 25.08 -6.30 -20.29
CA LEU A 260 24.01 -6.72 -19.39
C LEU A 260 23.54 -5.57 -18.48
N LEU A 261 24.48 -4.73 -18.02
CA LEU A 261 24.16 -3.50 -17.28
C LEU A 261 23.38 -2.48 -18.14
N VAL A 262 23.76 -2.26 -19.41
CA VAL A 262 23.00 -1.40 -20.34
C VAL A 262 21.59 -1.96 -20.59
N LEU A 263 21.45 -3.28 -20.77
CA LEU A 263 20.16 -3.94 -20.93
C LEU A 263 19.28 -3.76 -19.68
N PHE A 264 19.85 -3.91 -18.49
CA PHE A 264 19.15 -3.72 -17.21
C PHE A 264 18.68 -2.27 -17.02
N CYS A 265 19.55 -1.29 -17.30
CA CYS A 265 19.19 0.13 -17.28
C CYS A 265 18.10 0.50 -18.30
N ALA A 266 18.05 -0.17 -19.46
CA ALA A 266 16.99 0.01 -20.45
C ALA A 266 15.66 -0.65 -20.04
N LEU A 267 15.70 -1.76 -19.28
CA LEU A 267 14.50 -2.45 -18.79
C LEU A 267 13.79 -1.67 -17.67
N LEU A 268 14.53 -0.97 -16.81
CA LEU A 268 14.00 -0.25 -15.64
C LEU A 268 12.87 0.76 -15.97
N PRO A 269 13.03 1.69 -16.94
CA PRO A 269 11.96 2.61 -17.35
C PRO A 269 10.73 1.89 -17.92
N VAL A 270 10.95 0.79 -18.64
CA VAL A 270 9.87 -0.02 -19.24
C VAL A 270 9.09 -0.76 -18.13
N LEU A 271 9.78 -1.33 -17.15
CA LEU A 271 9.19 -1.92 -15.95
C LEU A 271 8.43 -0.87 -15.12
N ALA A 272 8.98 0.34 -14.96
CA ALA A 272 8.30 1.44 -14.27
C ALA A 272 7.00 1.85 -14.99
N LEU A 273 7.03 2.00 -16.32
CA LEU A 273 5.84 2.27 -17.15
C LEU A 273 4.80 1.13 -17.08
N ILE A 274 5.25 -0.13 -17.07
CA ILE A 274 4.37 -1.30 -16.93
C ILE A 274 3.74 -1.34 -15.53
N ASN A 275 4.52 -1.11 -14.46
CA ASN A 275 4.00 -1.08 -13.09
C ASN A 275 3.07 0.11 -12.84
N MET A 276 3.37 1.30 -13.38
CA MET A 276 2.48 2.45 -13.32
C MET A 276 1.16 2.17 -14.06
N ARG A 277 1.21 1.51 -15.22
CA ARG A 277 0.02 1.08 -15.98
C ARG A 277 -0.75 -0.05 -15.29
N ARG A 278 -0.06 -0.97 -14.60
CA ARG A 278 -0.68 -2.00 -13.75
C ARG A 278 -1.37 -1.36 -12.54
N ARG A 279 -0.74 -0.40 -11.84
CA ARG A 279 -1.35 0.34 -10.73
C ARG A 279 -2.56 1.16 -11.16
N GLN A 280 -2.50 1.86 -12.30
CA GLN A 280 -3.67 2.56 -12.85
C GLN A 280 -4.80 1.60 -13.25
N ARG A 281 -4.49 0.42 -13.78
CA ARG A 281 -5.49 -0.61 -14.07
C ARG A 281 -6.08 -1.22 -12.79
N ALA A 282 -5.26 -1.58 -11.81
CA ALA A 282 -5.70 -2.09 -10.52
C ALA A 282 -6.64 -1.08 -9.83
N LEU A 283 -6.28 0.21 -9.75
CA LEU A 283 -7.17 1.24 -9.19
C LEU A 283 -8.50 1.39 -9.94
N GLN A 284 -8.53 1.14 -11.26
CA GLN A 284 -9.76 1.14 -12.05
C GLN A 284 -10.56 -0.16 -11.93
N GLU A 285 -9.88 -1.31 -11.80
CA GLU A 285 -10.45 -2.64 -11.63
C GLU A 285 -11.02 -2.81 -10.21
N ASP A 286 -10.36 -2.29 -9.17
CA ASP A 286 -10.82 -2.30 -7.78
C ASP A 286 -12.02 -1.36 -7.60
N ARG A 287 -11.99 -0.16 -8.18
CA ARG A 287 -13.16 0.75 -8.18
C ARG A 287 -14.33 0.16 -8.96
N ARG A 288 -14.06 -0.55 -10.05
CA ARG A 288 -15.09 -1.25 -10.84
C ARG A 288 -15.64 -2.47 -10.09
N ARG A 289 -14.79 -3.28 -9.46
CA ARG A 289 -15.19 -4.41 -8.59
C ARG A 289 -16.00 -3.94 -7.40
N TYR A 290 -15.61 -2.85 -6.75
CA TYR A 290 -16.40 -2.23 -5.68
C TYR A 290 -17.82 -1.94 -6.15
N GLN A 291 -17.95 -1.30 -7.32
CA GLN A 291 -19.24 -0.95 -7.89
C GLN A 291 -20.01 -2.21 -8.33
N GLU A 292 -19.37 -3.20 -8.97
CA GLU A 292 -20.00 -4.47 -9.35
C GLU A 292 -20.44 -5.31 -8.13
N ILE A 293 -19.72 -5.27 -6.99
CA ILE A 293 -20.09 -5.94 -5.75
C ILE A 293 -21.22 -5.21 -5.02
N PHE A 294 -21.09 -3.89 -4.82
CA PHE A 294 -22.08 -3.07 -4.11
C PHE A 294 -23.46 -3.08 -4.80
N GLU A 295 -23.45 -3.03 -6.14
CA GLU A 295 -24.66 -3.16 -6.97
C GLU A 295 -25.13 -4.63 -7.10
N GLY A 296 -24.23 -5.61 -6.97
CA GLY A 296 -24.49 -7.04 -7.18
C GLY A 296 -25.02 -7.83 -5.98
N THR A 297 -25.09 -7.23 -4.79
CA THR A 297 -25.49 -7.92 -3.54
C THR A 297 -26.94 -8.42 -3.50
N GLY A 298 -27.83 -7.95 -4.38
CA GLY A 298 -29.25 -8.35 -4.41
C GLY A 298 -30.10 -7.87 -3.22
N VAL A 299 -29.50 -7.15 -2.27
CA VAL A 299 -30.12 -6.58 -1.06
C VAL A 299 -30.02 -5.06 -1.14
N ALA A 300 -31.04 -4.35 -0.65
CA ALA A 300 -31.02 -2.88 -0.60
C ALA A 300 -30.05 -2.40 0.50
N LEU A 301 -29.01 -1.67 0.11
CA LEU A 301 -27.97 -1.17 1.00
C LEU A 301 -27.81 0.35 0.87
N CYS A 302 -27.75 1.02 2.02
CA CYS A 302 -27.36 2.42 2.18
C CYS A 302 -26.10 2.54 3.04
N VAL A 303 -25.36 3.62 2.84
CA VAL A 303 -24.15 3.94 3.60
C VAL A 303 -24.39 5.19 4.41
N LEU A 304 -24.15 5.09 5.71
CA LEU A 304 -24.22 6.17 6.67
C LEU A 304 -22.81 6.66 7.05
N ASP A 305 -22.61 7.97 7.00
CA ASP A 305 -21.55 8.66 7.73
C ASP A 305 -22.16 9.24 9.01
N LEU A 306 -21.62 8.81 10.15
CA LEU A 306 -21.98 9.21 11.51
C LEU A 306 -20.82 9.93 12.22
N SER A 307 -19.72 10.22 11.52
CA SER A 307 -18.45 10.66 12.12
C SER A 307 -18.55 12.01 12.86
N SER A 308 -19.37 12.94 12.35
CA SER A 308 -19.60 14.25 12.97
C SER A 308 -20.51 14.22 14.20
N LEU A 309 -21.35 13.18 14.34
CA LEU A 309 -22.39 13.13 15.37
C LEU A 309 -21.85 13.06 16.82
N PRO A 310 -20.81 12.26 17.16
CA PRO A 310 -20.23 12.24 18.51
C PRO A 310 -19.77 13.61 19.01
N GLY A 311 -19.14 14.42 18.15
CA GLY A 311 -18.66 15.75 18.53
C GLY A 311 -19.80 16.71 18.89
N GLN A 312 -20.93 16.63 18.20
CA GLN A 312 -22.14 17.38 18.52
C GLN A 312 -22.82 16.87 19.80
N LEU A 313 -22.89 15.56 20.00
CA LEU A 313 -23.43 14.96 21.23
C LEU A 313 -22.59 15.33 22.47
N ASP A 314 -21.26 15.30 22.34
CA ASP A 314 -20.31 15.71 23.39
C ASP A 314 -20.45 17.22 23.70
N ARG A 315 -20.60 18.08 22.67
CA ARG A 315 -20.82 19.54 22.79
C ARG A 315 -22.09 19.92 23.55
N TYR A 316 -23.20 19.20 23.32
CA TYR A 316 -24.46 19.41 24.05
C TYR A 316 -24.59 18.55 25.33
N HIS A 317 -23.53 17.84 25.72
CA HIS A 317 -23.48 16.95 26.90
C HIS A 317 -24.56 15.83 26.91
N LEU A 318 -24.97 15.36 25.73
CA LEU A 318 -26.06 14.41 25.52
C LEU A 318 -25.60 12.96 25.73
N ARG A 319 -25.23 12.63 26.98
CA ARG A 319 -24.63 11.32 27.35
C ARG A 319 -25.61 10.17 27.58
N ASN A 320 -26.91 10.43 27.60
CA ASN A 320 -27.93 9.40 27.72
C ASN A 320 -29.27 9.84 27.12
N ARG A 321 -30.17 8.87 26.90
CA ARG A 321 -31.49 9.07 26.30
C ARG A 321 -32.40 10.02 27.09
N ALA A 322 -32.22 10.14 28.41
CA ALA A 322 -32.97 11.09 29.23
C ALA A 322 -32.51 12.54 29.00
N ALA A 323 -31.20 12.77 28.90
CA ALA A 323 -30.62 14.07 28.56
C ALA A 323 -31.04 14.51 27.15
N LEU A 324 -31.01 13.61 26.16
CA LEU A 324 -31.51 13.89 24.82
C LEU A 324 -32.99 14.29 24.84
N LYS A 325 -33.85 13.51 25.52
CA LYS A 325 -35.29 13.83 25.64
C LYS A 325 -35.56 15.17 26.35
N HIS A 326 -34.76 15.54 27.33
CA HIS A 326 -34.90 16.82 28.03
C HIS A 326 -34.48 17.99 27.14
N SER A 327 -33.32 17.90 26.48
CA SER A 327 -32.82 18.97 25.61
C SER A 327 -33.69 19.18 24.37
N LEU A 328 -34.22 18.12 23.75
CA LEU A 328 -35.18 18.21 22.64
C LEU A 328 -36.54 18.81 23.04
N ALA A 329 -36.88 18.84 24.33
CA ALA A 329 -38.07 19.51 24.84
C ALA A 329 -37.83 21.00 25.13
N LEU A 330 -36.57 21.43 25.26
CA LEU A 330 -36.16 22.81 25.50
C LEU A 330 -35.82 23.56 24.20
N ASP A 331 -35.19 22.90 23.23
CA ASP A 331 -34.90 23.47 21.91
C ASP A 331 -35.42 22.56 20.77
N PRO A 332 -36.48 22.98 20.05
CA PRO A 332 -36.97 22.28 18.87
C PRO A 332 -35.97 22.23 17.71
N ASN A 333 -35.04 23.18 17.60
CA ASN A 333 -34.08 23.25 16.49
C ASN A 333 -32.95 22.23 16.63
N LEU A 334 -32.60 21.86 17.86
CA LEU A 334 -31.59 20.84 18.17
C LEU A 334 -31.86 19.52 17.44
N ARG A 335 -33.13 19.11 17.30
CA ARG A 335 -33.53 17.92 16.51
C ARG A 335 -32.96 17.98 15.09
N ARG A 336 -33.21 19.09 14.39
CA ARG A 336 -32.77 19.27 13.00
C ARG A 336 -31.25 19.37 12.90
N SER A 337 -30.62 20.05 13.87
CA SER A 337 -29.15 20.12 13.94
C SER A 337 -28.52 18.74 14.08
N LEU A 338 -29.06 17.85 14.92
CA LEU A 338 -28.52 16.50 15.10
C LEU A 338 -28.78 15.58 13.90
N LEU A 339 -29.93 15.71 13.24
CA LEU A 339 -30.26 14.92 12.05
C LEU A 339 -29.38 15.27 10.83
N LEU A 340 -28.96 16.54 10.68
CA LEU A 340 -28.08 17.00 9.59
C LEU A 340 -26.63 16.46 9.70
N GLU A 341 -26.22 15.96 10.87
CA GLU A 341 -24.91 15.35 11.08
C GLU A 341 -24.86 13.87 10.67
N LEU A 342 -26.03 13.24 10.52
CA LEU A 342 -26.18 11.94 9.87
C LEU A 342 -26.16 12.18 8.37
N LYS A 343 -25.30 11.51 7.59
CA LYS A 343 -25.29 11.65 6.11
C LYS A 343 -25.45 10.30 5.44
N ILE A 344 -26.15 10.25 4.30
CA ILE A 344 -26.12 9.08 3.41
C ILE A 344 -25.20 9.38 2.24
N THR A 345 -24.06 8.69 2.16
CA THR A 345 -23.04 8.95 1.14
C THR A 345 -23.23 8.10 -0.12
N GLU A 346 -23.67 6.85 0.03
CA GLU A 346 -23.89 5.92 -1.08
C GLU A 346 -25.17 5.08 -0.88
N VAL A 347 -25.79 4.73 -2.01
CA VAL A 347 -27.03 3.93 -2.10
C VAL A 347 -26.96 3.06 -3.34
N ASN A 348 -27.10 1.75 -3.19
CA ASN A 348 -27.07 0.80 -4.31
C ASN A 348 -28.38 0.80 -5.11
N GLN A 349 -28.36 0.25 -6.31
CA GLN A 349 -29.46 0.21 -7.28
C GLN A 349 -30.70 -0.48 -6.70
N VAL A 350 -30.52 -1.54 -5.90
CA VAL A 350 -31.61 -2.24 -5.22
C VAL A 350 -32.30 -1.31 -4.21
N ALA A 351 -31.54 -0.56 -3.40
CA ALA A 351 -32.09 0.45 -2.50
C ALA A 351 -32.71 1.64 -3.24
N ARG A 352 -32.14 2.09 -4.36
CA ARG A 352 -32.71 3.16 -5.20
C ARG A 352 -34.06 2.77 -5.81
N GLN A 353 -34.18 1.53 -6.27
CA GLN A 353 -35.43 0.97 -6.79
C GLN A 353 -36.47 0.82 -5.67
N LEU A 354 -36.08 0.19 -4.55
CA LEU A 354 -36.97 -0.03 -3.39
C LEU A 354 -37.48 1.29 -2.78
N LEU A 355 -36.59 2.26 -2.59
CA LEU A 355 -36.94 3.57 -2.03
C LEU A 355 -37.46 4.55 -3.07
N ASN A 356 -37.50 4.20 -4.37
CA ASN A 356 -37.84 5.04 -5.52
C ASN A 356 -37.16 6.44 -5.45
N ILE A 357 -35.84 6.44 -5.61
CA ILE A 357 -34.96 7.63 -5.52
C ILE A 357 -33.83 7.56 -6.55
N ASP A 358 -33.44 8.70 -7.11
CA ASP A 358 -32.35 8.76 -8.11
C ASP A 358 -30.96 8.91 -7.48
N CYS A 359 -30.89 9.56 -6.30
CA CYS A 359 -29.65 9.94 -5.60
C CYS A 359 -29.68 9.63 -4.09
N HIS A 360 -28.51 9.72 -3.43
CA HIS A 360 -28.36 9.46 -2.00
C HIS A 360 -29.02 10.53 -1.11
N GLU A 361 -29.11 11.79 -1.55
CA GLU A 361 -29.89 12.82 -0.84
C GLU A 361 -31.37 12.45 -0.74
N GLY A 362 -31.93 11.81 -1.78
CA GLY A 362 -33.29 11.27 -1.74
C GLY A 362 -33.48 10.17 -0.70
N ALA A 363 -32.45 9.33 -0.45
CA ALA A 363 -32.49 8.37 0.66
C ALA A 363 -32.46 9.08 2.00
N TRP A 364 -31.63 10.12 2.15
CA TRP A 364 -31.52 10.88 3.39
C TRP A 364 -32.87 11.52 3.77
N GLN A 365 -33.53 12.17 2.81
CA GLN A 365 -34.85 12.78 3.02
C GLN A 365 -35.93 11.74 3.41
N ARG A 366 -35.92 10.56 2.78
CA ARG A 366 -36.93 9.52 3.06
C ARG A 366 -36.67 8.74 4.36
N LEU A 367 -35.41 8.44 4.68
CA LEU A 367 -35.05 7.61 5.84
C LEU A 367 -34.73 8.46 7.08
N ILE A 368 -33.84 9.44 6.96
CA ILE A 368 -33.26 10.15 8.11
C ILE A 368 -34.15 11.30 8.57
N ASP A 369 -34.57 12.16 7.64
CA ASP A 369 -35.43 13.32 7.93
C ASP A 369 -36.84 12.84 8.29
N GLY A 370 -37.49 12.13 7.35
CA GLY A 370 -38.72 11.36 7.57
C GLY A 370 -39.99 12.22 7.64
N THR A 371 -41.03 11.81 6.90
CA THR A 371 -42.26 12.60 6.71
C THR A 371 -43.23 12.53 7.90
N GLY A 372 -42.82 13.00 9.08
CA GLY A 372 -43.72 13.12 10.23
C GLY A 372 -43.05 13.62 11.51
N ASP A 373 -43.78 14.42 12.29
CA ASP A 373 -43.30 15.04 13.54
C ASP A 373 -43.19 14.06 14.73
N SER A 374 -43.13 12.76 14.42
CA SER A 374 -42.98 11.66 15.38
C SER A 374 -41.57 11.64 15.98
N ARG A 375 -41.49 11.27 17.26
CA ARG A 375 -40.22 11.07 18.01
C ARG A 375 -39.49 9.77 17.62
N ASP A 376 -40.08 8.96 16.75
CA ASP A 376 -39.60 7.64 16.34
C ASP A 376 -39.07 7.62 14.89
N SER A 377 -38.54 8.74 14.36
CA SER A 377 -37.89 8.73 13.05
C SER A 377 -36.57 7.93 13.07
N VAL A 378 -36.20 7.33 11.94
CA VAL A 378 -35.02 6.46 11.83
C VAL A 378 -33.75 7.20 12.25
N GLY A 379 -33.61 8.47 11.86
CA GLY A 379 -32.49 9.32 12.28
C GLY A 379 -32.42 9.50 13.80
N MET A 380 -33.55 9.72 14.48
CA MET A 380 -33.57 9.82 15.94
C MET A 380 -33.25 8.48 16.62
N GLN A 381 -33.67 7.36 16.03
CA GLN A 381 -33.38 6.01 16.57
C GLN A 381 -31.92 5.60 16.32
N LEU A 382 -31.28 6.07 15.24
CA LEU A 382 -29.83 5.98 15.01
C LEU A 382 -29.05 6.78 16.07
N ILE A 383 -29.51 7.99 16.41
CA ILE A 383 -28.90 8.82 17.46
C ILE A 383 -29.06 8.17 18.84
N ASP A 384 -30.26 7.69 19.19
CA ASP A 384 -30.52 6.94 20.44
C ASP A 384 -29.59 5.71 20.55
N ALA A 385 -29.43 4.94 19.48
CA ALA A 385 -28.58 3.75 19.44
C ALA A 385 -27.08 4.08 19.64
N LEU A 386 -26.62 5.21 19.09
CA LEU A 386 -25.22 5.65 19.20
C LEU A 386 -24.90 6.20 20.61
N ILE A 387 -25.84 6.93 21.23
CA ILE A 387 -25.72 7.37 22.63
C ILE A 387 -25.69 6.17 23.60
N GLU A 388 -26.56 5.18 23.38
CA GLU A 388 -26.62 3.96 24.21
C GLU A 388 -25.56 2.90 23.82
N GLN A 389 -24.66 3.21 22.89
CA GLN A 389 -23.59 2.31 22.40
C GLN A 389 -24.08 0.92 21.96
N ARG A 390 -25.28 0.85 21.37
CA ARG A 390 -25.88 -0.42 20.92
C ARG A 390 -25.11 -0.95 19.71
N PRO A 391 -24.55 -2.18 19.76
CA PRO A 391 -23.74 -2.71 18.66
C PRO A 391 -24.56 -3.07 17.42
N LEU A 392 -25.89 -3.26 17.57
CA LEU A 392 -26.82 -3.56 16.50
C LEU A 392 -28.13 -2.76 16.72
N LEU A 393 -28.68 -2.25 15.62
CA LEU A 393 -29.95 -1.55 15.55
C LEU A 393 -30.85 -2.24 14.52
N GLU A 394 -32.08 -2.57 14.92
CA GLU A 394 -33.11 -3.21 14.09
C GLU A 394 -34.42 -2.43 14.24
N LEU A 395 -35.04 -2.00 13.14
CA LEU A 395 -36.21 -1.09 13.14
C LEU A 395 -37.25 -1.48 12.08
N GLU A 396 -38.54 -1.44 12.44
CA GLU A 396 -39.66 -1.48 11.48
C GLU A 396 -40.11 -0.04 11.16
N VAL A 397 -40.12 0.32 9.88
CA VAL A 397 -40.40 1.70 9.41
C VAL A 397 -41.49 1.68 8.34
N ARG A 398 -42.34 2.70 8.32
CA ARG A 398 -43.36 2.89 7.28
C ARG A 398 -43.02 4.13 6.47
N LEU A 399 -42.95 4.00 5.15
CA LEU A 399 -42.67 5.10 4.23
C LEU A 399 -43.80 5.21 3.18
N PRO A 400 -44.33 6.41 2.93
CA PRO A 400 -45.27 6.61 1.84
C PRO A 400 -44.54 6.52 0.48
N THR A 401 -45.05 5.71 -0.44
CA THR A 401 -44.55 5.72 -1.83
C THR A 401 -45.10 6.94 -2.58
N PRO A 402 -44.43 7.42 -3.65
CA PRO A 402 -44.96 8.47 -4.52
C PRO A 402 -46.21 8.05 -5.32
N GLN A 403 -46.62 6.77 -5.22
CA GLN A 403 -47.85 6.23 -5.80
C GLN A 403 -49.01 6.17 -4.78
N GLY A 404 -48.79 6.60 -3.53
CA GLY A 404 -49.81 6.68 -2.48
C GLY A 404 -50.05 5.40 -1.68
N THR A 405 -49.25 4.35 -1.89
CA THR A 405 -49.28 3.13 -1.06
C THR A 405 -48.26 3.21 0.08
N GLU A 406 -48.57 2.65 1.25
CA GLU A 406 -47.59 2.52 2.33
C GLU A 406 -46.62 1.37 2.01
N LEU A 407 -45.32 1.67 2.08
CA LEU A 407 -44.22 0.72 2.04
C LEU A 407 -43.78 0.43 3.48
N HIS A 408 -43.76 -0.84 3.88
CA HIS A 408 -43.22 -1.25 5.17
C HIS A 408 -41.82 -1.82 4.99
N LEU A 409 -40.85 -1.30 5.74
CA LEU A 409 -39.45 -1.65 5.66
C LEU A 409 -38.93 -2.18 6.98
N TRP A 410 -38.05 -3.17 6.90
CA TRP A 410 -37.18 -3.59 8.00
C TRP A 410 -35.77 -3.06 7.75
N LEU A 411 -35.22 -2.33 8.73
CA LEU A 411 -33.89 -1.71 8.67
C LEU A 411 -32.96 -2.35 9.68
N MET A 412 -31.70 -2.59 9.29
CA MET A 412 -30.66 -3.12 10.17
C MET A 412 -29.33 -2.40 9.97
N ALA A 413 -28.70 -1.93 11.06
CA ALA A 413 -27.37 -1.32 11.05
C ALA A 413 -26.50 -1.80 12.21
N ARG A 414 -25.22 -2.11 11.95
CA ARG A 414 -24.23 -2.49 12.96
C ARG A 414 -23.34 -1.29 13.29
N MET A 415 -23.32 -0.86 14.55
CA MET A 415 -22.49 0.27 14.99
C MET A 415 -21.04 -0.19 15.22
N PRO A 416 -20.02 0.48 14.67
CA PRO A 416 -18.63 0.17 14.93
C PRO A 416 -18.22 0.40 16.39
N LEU A 417 -17.19 -0.31 16.86
CA LEU A 417 -16.62 -0.11 18.21
C LEU A 417 -15.63 1.06 18.28
N GLN A 418 -15.09 1.51 17.15
CA GLN A 418 -14.07 2.55 17.07
C GLN A 418 -14.63 3.78 16.33
N ARG A 419 -14.51 4.98 16.91
CA ARG A 419 -15.03 6.25 16.33
C ARG A 419 -14.56 6.47 14.87
N ARG A 420 -13.34 6.05 14.52
CA ARG A 420 -12.78 6.17 13.15
C ARG A 420 -13.59 5.44 12.06
N ASP A 421 -14.36 4.41 12.43
CA ASP A 421 -15.14 3.61 11.47
C ASP A 421 -16.57 4.17 11.26
N TYR A 422 -16.97 5.23 11.98
CA TYR A 422 -18.30 5.85 11.88
C TYR A 422 -18.59 6.51 10.52
N GLN A 423 -17.54 6.81 9.75
CA GLN A 423 -17.60 7.31 8.37
C GLN A 423 -18.24 6.36 7.34
N ALA A 424 -18.50 5.09 7.70
CA ALA A 424 -18.77 4.03 6.73
C ALA A 424 -19.80 2.97 7.20
N VAL A 425 -20.74 3.33 8.08
CA VAL A 425 -21.73 2.40 8.65
C VAL A 425 -22.69 1.90 7.56
N ILE A 426 -22.96 0.60 7.54
CA ILE A 426 -23.85 -0.03 6.54
C ILE A 426 -25.25 -0.17 7.13
N LEU A 427 -26.25 0.32 6.39
CA LEU A 427 -27.67 0.18 6.66
C LEU A 427 -28.28 -0.77 5.63
N SER A 428 -28.73 -1.94 6.06
CA SER A 428 -29.49 -2.90 5.24
C SER A 428 -30.99 -2.58 5.31
N ILE A 429 -31.68 -2.76 4.18
CA ILE A 429 -33.10 -2.44 4.00
C ILE A 429 -33.80 -3.67 3.40
N SER A 430 -34.99 -4.02 3.90
CA SER A 430 -35.79 -5.14 3.39
C SER A 430 -37.28 -4.78 3.35
N ASP A 431 -37.96 -5.16 2.26
CA ASP A 431 -39.39 -4.91 2.08
C ASP A 431 -40.25 -5.96 2.81
N ILE A 432 -41.20 -5.51 3.61
CA ILE A 432 -42.19 -6.36 4.31
C ILE A 432 -43.64 -5.93 4.01
N THR A 433 -43.86 -5.07 3.00
CA THR A 433 -45.14 -4.42 2.67
C THR A 433 -46.28 -5.39 2.44
N SER A 434 -46.04 -6.46 1.68
CA SER A 434 -47.06 -7.49 1.36
C SER A 434 -47.63 -8.17 2.61
N ARG A 435 -46.81 -8.32 3.66
CA ARG A 435 -47.22 -8.90 4.95
C ARG A 435 -48.14 -7.96 5.73
N LYS A 436 -48.00 -6.65 5.58
CA LYS A 436 -48.75 -5.62 6.35
C LYS A 436 -50.02 -5.13 5.65
N GLN A 437 -50.07 -5.06 4.32
CA GLN A 437 -51.28 -4.66 3.59
C GLN A 437 -52.46 -5.65 3.80
N VAL A 438 -52.16 -6.94 4.00
CA VAL A 438 -53.16 -7.97 4.35
C VAL A 438 -53.76 -7.73 5.75
N GLU A 439 -53.00 -7.12 6.68
CA GLU A 439 -53.44 -6.81 8.04
C GLU A 439 -54.30 -5.53 8.10
N LEU A 440 -53.95 -4.51 7.31
CA LEU A 440 -54.59 -3.18 7.35
C LEU A 440 -55.87 -3.07 6.50
N SER A 441 -55.96 -3.77 5.37
CA SER A 441 -57.10 -3.68 4.42
C SER A 441 -58.45 -4.14 5.00
N LEU A 442 -58.44 -4.85 6.13
CA LEU A 442 -59.63 -5.23 6.90
C LEU A 442 -60.22 -4.09 7.75
N LEU A 443 -59.47 -3.00 7.99
CA LEU A 443 -59.87 -1.91 8.90
C LEU A 443 -60.31 -0.61 8.19
N GLU A 444 -59.71 -0.24 7.05
CA GLU A 444 -59.97 1.07 6.43
C GLU A 444 -61.35 1.21 5.75
N ARG A 445 -61.96 0.11 5.33
CA ARG A 445 -63.13 0.10 4.44
C ARG A 445 -64.39 0.75 5.05
N GLU A 446 -64.46 0.89 6.38
CA GLU A 446 -65.60 1.48 7.08
C GLU A 446 -65.50 3.01 7.31
N SER A 447 -64.30 3.61 7.29
CA SER A 447 -64.12 5.01 7.70
C SER A 447 -64.17 6.02 6.53
N PHE A 448 -63.57 5.70 5.39
CA PHE A 448 -63.26 6.65 4.32
C PHE A 448 -64.46 7.41 3.73
N TRP A 449 -65.61 6.75 3.55
CA TRP A 449 -66.76 7.33 2.85
C TRP A 449 -67.52 8.40 3.64
N SER A 450 -67.29 8.53 4.95
CA SER A 450 -67.99 9.50 5.82
C SER A 450 -67.43 10.92 5.69
N ASP A 451 -66.11 11.06 5.53
CA ASP A 451 -65.42 12.35 5.61
C ASP A 451 -65.36 13.10 4.27
N VAL A 452 -65.22 12.36 3.15
CA VAL A 452 -65.15 12.92 1.79
C VAL A 452 -66.35 13.82 1.46
N VAL A 453 -67.55 13.48 1.97
CA VAL A 453 -68.79 14.20 1.64
C VAL A 453 -68.90 15.53 2.41
N ARG A 454 -68.20 15.70 3.54
CA ARG A 454 -68.33 16.87 4.43
C ARG A 454 -67.47 18.07 4.02
N THR A 455 -66.45 17.87 3.19
CA THR A 455 -65.42 18.89 2.89
C THR A 455 -65.68 19.74 1.65
N VAL A 456 -66.62 19.34 0.78
CA VAL A 456 -66.96 20.08 -0.46
C VAL A 456 -67.41 21.52 -0.14
N PRO A 457 -66.86 22.57 -0.79
CA PRO A 457 -67.17 23.96 -0.47
C PRO A 457 -68.54 24.42 -0.97
N ASP A 458 -68.96 23.93 -2.14
CA ASP A 458 -70.28 24.19 -2.70
C ASP A 458 -71.36 23.41 -1.92
N GLN A 459 -72.57 23.98 -1.86
CA GLN A 459 -73.69 23.44 -1.07
C GLN A 459 -74.23 22.16 -1.69
N LEU A 460 -74.10 21.01 -1.03
CA LEU A 460 -74.40 19.68 -1.59
C LEU A 460 -75.46 18.93 -0.76
N TYR A 461 -76.48 18.36 -1.42
CA TYR A 461 -77.63 17.74 -0.74
C TYR A 461 -78.22 16.52 -1.46
N VAL A 462 -78.88 15.64 -0.71
CA VAL A 462 -79.63 14.48 -1.21
C VAL A 462 -81.07 14.54 -0.72
N GLN A 463 -82.03 14.47 -1.64
CA GLN A 463 -83.47 14.56 -1.37
C GLN A 463 -84.18 13.24 -1.71
N ASP A 464 -85.14 12.86 -0.86
CA ASP A 464 -86.11 11.79 -1.12
C ASP A 464 -87.20 12.30 -2.06
N VAL A 465 -87.38 11.68 -3.21
CA VAL A 465 -88.34 12.14 -4.22
C VAL A 465 -89.80 11.90 -3.82
N PRO A 466 -90.19 10.72 -3.27
CA PRO A 466 -91.57 10.48 -2.85
C PRO A 466 -92.05 11.38 -1.70
N SER A 467 -91.23 11.62 -0.69
CA SER A 467 -91.60 12.45 0.47
C SER A 467 -91.21 13.93 0.35
N GLN A 468 -90.50 14.31 -0.72
CA GLN A 468 -89.92 15.64 -0.95
C GLN A 468 -89.00 16.16 0.18
N ARG A 469 -88.48 15.28 1.05
CA ARG A 469 -87.66 15.66 2.21
C ARG A 469 -86.16 15.53 1.95
N MET A 470 -85.38 16.43 2.54
CA MET A 470 -83.92 16.36 2.51
C MET A 470 -83.44 15.23 3.44
N ILE A 471 -82.81 14.19 2.89
CA ILE A 471 -82.27 13.06 3.68
C ILE A 471 -80.91 13.44 4.27
N PHE A 472 -80.09 14.15 3.48
CA PHE A 472 -78.72 14.48 3.82
C PHE A 472 -78.30 15.79 3.17
N SER A 473 -77.43 16.57 3.84
CA SER A 473 -76.72 17.67 3.20
C SER A 473 -75.40 17.94 3.92
N ASN A 474 -74.36 18.31 3.17
CA ASN A 474 -73.01 18.55 3.71
C ASN A 474 -72.92 19.84 4.56
N ARG A 475 -73.78 20.82 4.27
CA ARG A 475 -73.87 22.15 4.89
C ARG A 475 -75.35 22.56 4.98
N HIS A 476 -75.72 23.51 5.84
CA HIS A 476 -77.13 23.90 5.98
C HIS A 476 -77.40 25.26 5.32
N LEU A 477 -78.05 25.25 4.15
CA LEU A 477 -78.26 26.42 3.27
C LEU A 477 -78.74 27.69 4.01
N GLY A 478 -79.65 27.56 4.97
CA GLY A 478 -80.15 28.69 5.74
C GLY A 478 -79.06 29.42 6.54
N GLN A 479 -78.08 28.68 7.09
CA GLN A 479 -76.94 29.27 7.82
C GLN A 479 -75.99 30.02 6.87
N THR A 480 -75.79 29.52 5.65
CA THR A 480 -74.97 30.17 4.62
C THR A 480 -75.58 31.50 4.14
N LEU A 481 -76.91 31.62 4.16
CA LEU A 481 -77.64 32.86 3.87
C LEU A 481 -77.81 33.79 5.09
N GLY A 482 -77.22 33.41 6.24
CA GLY A 482 -77.12 34.22 7.46
C GLY A 482 -78.20 33.97 8.53
N TYR A 483 -79.14 33.04 8.31
CA TYR A 483 -80.24 32.73 9.24
C TYR A 483 -79.83 31.72 10.33
N ASP A 484 -80.38 31.87 11.53
CA ASP A 484 -80.06 31.00 12.66
C ASP A 484 -80.93 29.72 12.75
N ARG A 485 -80.52 28.75 13.59
CA ARG A 485 -81.22 27.45 13.71
C ARG A 485 -82.64 27.57 14.28
N THR A 486 -82.92 28.61 15.07
CA THR A 486 -84.25 28.84 15.66
C THR A 486 -85.20 29.52 14.67
N GLU A 487 -84.72 30.49 13.89
CA GLU A 487 -85.42 31.09 12.75
C GLU A 487 -85.80 30.00 11.74
N LEU A 488 -84.86 29.12 11.37
CA LEU A 488 -85.08 28.04 10.40
C LEU A 488 -86.03 26.94 10.92
N ALA A 489 -85.99 26.62 12.21
CA ALA A 489 -86.93 25.66 12.81
C ALA A 489 -88.38 26.16 12.79
N GLN A 490 -88.61 27.48 12.90
CA GLN A 490 -89.95 28.09 12.79
C GLN A 490 -90.46 28.08 11.33
N MET A 491 -89.57 28.15 10.34
CA MET A 491 -89.91 28.09 8.91
C MET A 491 -90.21 26.65 8.42
N GLY A 492 -89.87 25.63 9.21
CA GLY A 492 -90.17 24.21 8.93
C GLY A 492 -89.37 23.58 7.80
N ASP A 493 -89.69 22.32 7.46
CA ASP A 493 -88.96 21.46 6.51
C ASP A 493 -88.82 22.04 5.08
N ARG A 494 -89.52 23.14 4.74
CA ARG A 494 -89.54 23.78 3.41
C ARG A 494 -89.02 25.22 3.41
N PHE A 495 -88.26 25.64 4.43
CA PHE A 495 -87.73 27.01 4.58
C PHE A 495 -87.09 27.59 3.31
N TRP A 496 -86.44 26.77 2.48
CA TRP A 496 -85.73 27.20 1.27
C TRP A 496 -86.67 27.71 0.15
N GLU A 497 -87.94 27.27 0.13
CA GLU A 497 -88.96 27.80 -0.80
C GLU A 497 -89.37 29.25 -0.42
N LEU A 498 -89.23 29.64 0.85
CA LEU A 498 -89.58 30.97 1.36
C LEU A 498 -88.49 32.04 1.13
N LEU A 499 -87.23 31.62 0.93
CA LEU A 499 -86.07 32.52 0.79
C LEU A 499 -85.70 32.83 -0.68
N LEU A 500 -86.39 32.21 -1.63
CA LEU A 500 -86.18 32.36 -3.06
C LEU A 500 -86.83 33.65 -3.60
N HIS A 501 -86.20 34.31 -4.58
CA HIS A 501 -86.77 35.51 -5.21
C HIS A 501 -88.15 35.20 -5.85
N PRO A 502 -89.18 36.04 -5.68
CA PRO A 502 -90.55 35.72 -6.13
C PRO A 502 -90.67 35.43 -7.63
N GLU A 503 -89.92 36.14 -8.48
CA GLU A 503 -89.88 35.90 -9.93
C GLU A 503 -89.21 34.56 -10.28
N ASP A 504 -88.22 34.15 -9.49
CA ASP A 504 -87.40 32.96 -9.74
C ASP A 504 -88.12 31.69 -9.22
N ALA A 505 -88.98 31.84 -8.20
CA ALA A 505 -89.77 30.75 -7.63
C ALA A 505 -90.79 30.16 -8.61
N ALA A 506 -91.48 31.00 -9.39
CA ALA A 506 -92.42 30.53 -10.42
C ALA A 506 -91.69 29.77 -11.55
N HIS A 507 -90.50 30.25 -11.93
CA HIS A 507 -89.64 29.60 -12.91
C HIS A 507 -89.13 28.23 -12.42
N TYR A 508 -88.68 28.16 -11.17
CA TYR A 508 -88.20 26.92 -10.56
C TYR A 508 -89.30 25.84 -10.43
N GLN A 509 -90.51 26.23 -10.02
CA GLN A 509 -91.65 25.29 -9.93
C GLN A 509 -92.04 24.70 -11.31
N ALA A 510 -92.00 25.51 -12.37
CA ALA A 510 -92.27 25.04 -13.73
C ALA A 510 -91.22 24.00 -14.19
N LEU A 511 -89.92 24.28 -13.96
CA LEU A 511 -88.83 23.34 -14.26
C LEU A 511 -88.97 22.02 -13.50
N ARG A 512 -89.41 22.06 -12.23
CA ARG A 512 -89.65 20.85 -11.43
C ARG A 512 -90.84 20.02 -11.89
N GLN A 513 -91.88 20.65 -12.42
CA GLN A 513 -93.00 19.91 -13.01
C GLN A 513 -92.55 19.17 -14.27
N GLN A 514 -91.87 19.89 -15.17
CA GLN A 514 -91.30 19.33 -16.40
C GLN A 514 -90.31 18.18 -16.15
N GLN A 515 -89.51 18.25 -15.08
CA GLN A 515 -88.58 17.17 -14.70
C GLN A 515 -89.30 15.90 -14.22
N ARG A 516 -90.45 16.04 -13.53
CA ARG A 516 -91.27 14.88 -13.11
C ARG A 516 -91.97 14.22 -14.27
N ASP A 517 -92.56 15.02 -15.16
CA ASP A 517 -93.31 14.53 -16.33
C ASP A 517 -92.39 13.84 -17.36
N SER A 518 -91.08 14.12 -17.33
CA SER A 518 -90.03 13.52 -18.17
C SER A 518 -89.22 12.40 -17.49
N GLY A 519 -89.67 11.87 -16.34
CA GLY A 519 -89.02 10.72 -15.69
C GLY A 519 -87.64 11.01 -15.05
N HIS A 520 -87.27 12.29 -14.91
CA HIS A 520 -85.97 12.81 -14.46
C HIS A 520 -84.77 12.47 -15.37
N ASP A 521 -84.98 12.29 -16.68
CA ASP A 521 -83.89 11.94 -17.61
C ASP A 521 -83.03 13.13 -18.07
N GLN A 522 -83.40 14.38 -17.72
CA GLN A 522 -82.56 15.58 -17.94
C GLN A 522 -82.07 16.19 -16.61
N PRO A 523 -80.78 16.58 -16.52
CA PRO A 523 -80.25 17.28 -15.34
C PRO A 523 -80.84 18.68 -15.26
N LEU A 524 -81.25 19.09 -14.05
CA LEU A 524 -81.77 20.44 -13.83
C LEU A 524 -80.60 21.40 -13.60
N HIS A 525 -80.59 22.55 -14.30
CA HIS A 525 -79.64 23.64 -14.11
C HIS A 525 -80.38 24.97 -14.22
N CYS A 526 -80.28 25.84 -13.21
CA CYS A 526 -80.85 27.19 -13.22
C CYS A 526 -80.03 28.15 -12.35
N GLN A 527 -80.20 29.46 -12.56
CA GLN A 527 -79.69 30.50 -11.66
C GLN A 527 -80.86 31.07 -10.85
N LEU A 528 -80.71 31.07 -9.54
CA LEU A 528 -81.73 31.49 -8.58
C LEU A 528 -81.15 32.54 -7.64
N ARG A 529 -81.88 33.64 -7.44
CA ARG A 529 -81.52 34.67 -6.48
C ARG A 529 -82.11 34.32 -5.12
N PHE A 530 -81.27 34.16 -4.11
CA PHE A 530 -81.71 33.95 -2.72
C PHE A 530 -81.56 35.22 -1.91
N ARG A 531 -82.53 35.43 -1.01
CA ARG A 531 -82.51 36.57 -0.10
C ARG A 531 -81.52 36.29 1.04
N HIS A 532 -80.47 37.08 1.10
CA HIS A 532 -79.58 37.09 2.25
C HIS A 532 -80.24 37.84 3.42
N ARG A 533 -79.87 37.52 4.68
CA ARG A 533 -80.51 38.10 5.88
C ARG A 533 -80.45 39.63 5.96
N ASP A 534 -79.48 40.28 5.32
CA ASP A 534 -79.36 41.75 5.23
C ASP A 534 -80.29 42.39 4.17
N GLY A 535 -81.04 41.60 3.40
CA GLY A 535 -81.93 42.07 2.35
C GLY A 535 -81.29 42.24 0.97
N SER A 536 -79.98 41.99 0.83
CA SER A 536 -79.33 41.89 -0.48
C SER A 536 -79.72 40.59 -1.21
N TRP A 537 -79.69 40.64 -2.54
CA TRP A 537 -79.90 39.47 -3.39
C TRP A 537 -78.55 38.90 -3.83
N ARG A 538 -78.30 37.63 -3.55
CA ARG A 538 -77.12 36.90 -4.04
C ARG A 538 -77.54 35.92 -5.12
N CYS A 539 -76.75 35.82 -6.17
CA CYS A 539 -77.09 35.05 -7.37
C CYS A 539 -76.41 33.68 -7.33
N TYR A 540 -77.17 32.60 -7.19
CA TYR A 540 -76.64 31.23 -7.11
C TYR A 540 -76.94 30.41 -8.36
N ASP A 541 -75.93 29.72 -8.92
CA ASP A 541 -76.03 28.71 -9.97
C ASP A 541 -76.28 27.32 -9.35
N ILE A 542 -77.41 26.65 -9.64
CA ILE A 542 -77.82 25.35 -9.05
C ILE A 542 -77.85 24.23 -10.10
N ARG A 543 -77.40 23.01 -9.76
CA ARG A 543 -77.45 21.82 -10.62
C ARG A 543 -77.85 20.54 -9.88
N GLU A 544 -78.62 19.64 -10.51
CA GLU A 544 -79.14 18.40 -9.88
C GLU A 544 -79.19 17.15 -10.80
N GLN A 545 -79.06 15.96 -10.21
CA GLN A 545 -79.08 14.63 -10.88
C GLN A 545 -79.74 13.51 -10.03
N VAL A 546 -80.05 12.37 -10.66
CA VAL A 546 -80.67 11.18 -10.03
C VAL A 546 -79.63 10.30 -9.33
N LEU A 547 -79.96 9.79 -8.13
CA LEU A 547 -79.06 8.97 -7.31
C LEU A 547 -79.50 7.49 -7.23
N THR A 548 -80.79 7.20 -6.98
CA THR A 548 -81.31 5.82 -6.91
C THR A 548 -82.72 5.67 -7.48
N ARG A 549 -83.01 4.48 -8.04
CA ARG A 549 -84.34 4.04 -8.49
C ARG A 549 -84.76 2.78 -7.72
N ASN A 550 -86.07 2.50 -7.58
CA ASN A 550 -86.58 1.26 -7.00
C ASN A 550 -86.63 0.11 -8.04
N ALA A 551 -87.04 -1.08 -7.60
CA ALA A 551 -87.14 -2.27 -8.46
C ALA A 551 -88.17 -2.16 -9.60
N GLU A 552 -89.08 -1.17 -9.54
CA GLU A 552 -90.08 -0.86 -10.57
C GLU A 552 -89.61 0.27 -11.52
N GLY A 553 -88.39 0.79 -11.35
CA GLY A 553 -87.78 1.83 -12.20
C GLY A 553 -88.07 3.28 -11.79
N LEU A 554 -88.90 3.49 -10.76
CA LEU A 554 -89.24 4.83 -10.25
C LEU A 554 -88.07 5.44 -9.46
N VAL A 555 -87.82 6.74 -9.66
CA VAL A 555 -86.77 7.47 -8.94
C VAL A 555 -87.14 7.62 -7.47
N THR A 556 -86.24 7.21 -6.58
CA THR A 556 -86.41 7.34 -5.13
C THR A 556 -85.60 8.48 -4.54
N ARG A 557 -84.40 8.78 -5.06
CA ARG A 557 -83.51 9.83 -4.51
C ARG A 557 -82.76 10.61 -5.59
N ILE A 558 -82.53 11.89 -5.33
CA ILE A 558 -81.79 12.85 -6.18
C ILE A 558 -80.70 13.58 -5.38
N ILE A 559 -79.70 14.16 -6.06
CA ILE A 559 -78.55 14.86 -5.48
C ILE A 559 -78.28 16.20 -6.20
N GLY A 560 -77.89 17.27 -5.49
CA GLY A 560 -77.73 18.63 -6.04
C GLY A 560 -76.60 19.49 -5.45
N VAL A 561 -76.19 20.56 -6.16
CA VAL A 561 -75.02 21.46 -5.91
C VAL A 561 -75.34 22.95 -6.25
N GLY A 562 -74.74 23.98 -5.62
CA GLY A 562 -74.77 25.38 -6.13
C GLY A 562 -73.78 26.46 -5.60
N LYS A 563 -73.61 27.61 -6.32
CA LYS A 563 -72.44 28.57 -6.28
C LYS A 563 -72.69 30.07 -6.68
N ASP A 564 -71.90 31.08 -6.22
CA ASP A 564 -72.14 32.58 -6.25
C ASP A 564 -71.15 33.45 -7.15
N VAL A 565 -71.52 34.66 -7.65
CA VAL A 565 -70.77 35.55 -8.64
C VAL A 565 -71.14 37.07 -8.71
N THR A 566 -70.23 38.10 -8.62
CA THR A 566 -70.65 39.57 -8.65
C THR A 566 -69.73 40.75 -9.15
N VAL A 567 -68.38 40.74 -9.26
CA VAL A 567 -67.53 41.99 -9.05
C VAL A 567 -66.89 42.79 -10.25
N GLN A 568 -67.14 42.56 -11.55
CA GLN A 568 -66.06 42.69 -12.59
C GLN A 568 -66.05 43.85 -13.68
N ILE A 569 -66.19 45.19 -13.43
CA ILE A 569 -66.61 46.14 -14.55
C ILE A 569 -65.75 47.40 -15.05
N GLU A 570 -65.19 48.35 -14.27
CA GLU A 570 -65.03 49.79 -14.75
C GLU A 570 -63.60 50.46 -14.82
N ALA A 571 -63.26 51.33 -15.84
CA ALA A 571 -62.21 52.43 -15.85
C ALA A 571 -61.95 53.19 -17.22
N SER A 572 -61.18 54.33 -17.23
CA SER A 572 -60.19 54.87 -18.28
C SER A 572 -60.32 56.32 -18.90
N GLN A 573 -59.24 57.19 -18.94
CA GLN A 573 -58.87 58.26 -19.98
C GLN A 573 -57.72 59.32 -19.67
N SER A 574 -57.17 60.03 -20.71
CA SER A 574 -56.61 61.45 -20.80
C SER A 574 -55.07 61.85 -20.80
N LEU A 575 -54.53 62.63 -21.80
CA LEU A 575 -53.26 63.48 -21.81
C LEU A 575 -52.94 64.27 -23.15
N ARG A 576 -52.07 65.35 -23.22
CA ARG A 576 -51.33 65.77 -24.49
C ARG A 576 -49.95 66.58 -24.57
N ASP A 577 -49.88 67.94 -24.65
CA ASP A 577 -48.86 68.77 -25.45
C ASP A 577 -47.51 69.28 -24.80
N SER A 578 -46.50 69.90 -25.54
CA SER A 578 -45.05 70.06 -25.06
C SER A 578 -43.91 70.98 -25.72
N GLU A 579 -43.50 70.87 -27.00
CA GLU A 579 -42.06 70.64 -27.44
C GLU A 579 -41.23 71.75 -28.20
N GLN A 580 -40.18 72.44 -27.64
CA GLN A 580 -39.24 73.26 -28.49
C GLN A 580 -37.84 73.74 -27.97
N ARG A 581 -37.51 73.76 -26.66
CA ARG A 581 -36.31 74.49 -26.14
C ARG A 581 -34.96 73.73 -26.26
N TYR A 582 -34.97 72.46 -26.66
CA TYR A 582 -33.86 71.51 -26.40
C TYR A 582 -32.73 71.42 -27.45
N ARG A 583 -32.83 72.05 -28.63
CA ARG A 583 -32.03 71.62 -29.80
C ARG A 583 -30.56 72.08 -29.86
N MET A 584 -30.15 73.18 -29.21
CA MET A 584 -28.81 73.76 -29.40
C MET A 584 -27.69 73.12 -28.55
N LEU A 585 -28.01 72.36 -27.49
CA LEU A 585 -27.02 71.83 -26.55
C LEU A 585 -26.33 70.53 -27.02
N ALA A 586 -26.76 69.95 -28.15
CA ALA A 586 -26.41 68.57 -28.54
C ALA A 586 -25.15 68.42 -29.41
N GLU A 587 -24.58 69.50 -29.96
CA GLU A 587 -23.61 69.42 -31.08
C GLU A 587 -22.11 69.37 -30.69
N SER A 588 -21.73 69.52 -29.42
CA SER A 588 -20.32 69.72 -29.00
C SER A 588 -19.68 68.59 -28.16
N ILE A 589 -20.39 67.47 -27.99
CA ILE A 589 -19.99 66.38 -27.07
C ILE A 589 -19.40 65.19 -27.84
N SER A 590 -18.37 64.55 -27.28
CA SER A 590 -17.66 63.41 -27.92
C SER A 590 -18.42 62.08 -27.85
N ASP A 591 -19.35 61.94 -26.91
CA ASP A 591 -20.31 60.84 -26.86
C ASP A 591 -21.35 61.00 -28.00
N VAL A 592 -22.01 59.91 -28.39
CA VAL A 592 -23.02 59.93 -29.45
C VAL A 592 -24.35 60.43 -28.89
N ILE A 593 -24.70 61.68 -29.19
CA ILE A 593 -26.00 62.27 -28.83
C ILE A 593 -27.02 62.06 -29.95
N PHE A 594 -28.24 61.66 -29.60
CA PHE A 594 -29.39 61.69 -30.49
C PHE A 594 -30.65 62.13 -29.75
N SER A 595 -31.59 62.75 -30.47
CA SER A 595 -32.96 62.91 -29.96
C SER A 595 -33.98 62.24 -30.88
N THR A 596 -35.10 61.85 -30.28
CA THR A 596 -36.29 61.39 -30.99
C THR A 596 -37.42 62.40 -30.89
N ASP A 597 -38.43 62.23 -31.74
CA ASP A 597 -39.78 62.70 -31.46
C ASP A 597 -40.50 61.76 -30.47
N ASN A 598 -41.76 62.06 -30.16
CA ASN A 598 -42.64 61.23 -29.33
C ASN A 598 -43.04 59.87 -29.97
N GLN A 599 -42.76 59.64 -31.26
CA GLN A 599 -42.90 58.32 -31.90
C GLN A 599 -41.62 57.47 -31.76
N LEU A 600 -40.63 57.97 -31.01
CA LEU A 600 -39.31 57.36 -30.85
C LEU A 600 -38.55 57.29 -32.19
N LYS A 601 -38.94 58.10 -33.19
CA LYS A 601 -38.21 58.26 -34.45
C LYS A 601 -37.13 59.31 -34.29
N LEU A 602 -35.96 59.04 -34.86
CA LEU A 602 -34.83 59.96 -34.85
C LEU A 602 -35.16 61.25 -35.59
N ASN A 603 -35.04 62.38 -34.89
CA ASN A 603 -35.14 63.72 -35.47
C ASN A 603 -33.80 64.48 -35.44
N TYR A 604 -32.81 63.98 -34.68
CA TYR A 604 -31.47 64.55 -34.60
C TYR A 604 -30.45 63.47 -34.18
N VAL A 605 -29.25 63.47 -34.79
CA VAL A 605 -28.09 62.64 -34.43
C VAL A 605 -26.83 63.49 -34.58
N SER A 606 -25.98 63.50 -33.56
CA SER A 606 -24.73 64.24 -33.55
C SER A 606 -23.64 63.59 -34.44
N PRO A 607 -22.72 64.39 -35.04
CA PRO A 607 -21.67 63.86 -35.92
C PRO A 607 -20.68 62.87 -35.27
N SER A 608 -20.59 62.83 -33.94
CA SER A 608 -19.71 61.93 -33.18
C SER A 608 -19.98 60.45 -33.43
N VAL A 609 -21.16 60.08 -33.95
CA VAL A 609 -21.49 58.69 -34.31
C VAL A 609 -20.49 58.04 -35.27
N GLN A 610 -19.87 58.83 -36.17
CA GLN A 610 -18.88 58.32 -37.12
C GLN A 610 -17.58 57.88 -36.45
N SER A 611 -17.10 58.58 -35.42
CA SER A 611 -15.83 58.24 -34.76
C SER A 611 -15.97 56.99 -33.87
N VAL A 612 -17.09 56.89 -33.14
CA VAL A 612 -17.36 55.79 -32.19
C VAL A 612 -17.76 54.50 -32.93
N LEU A 613 -18.71 54.57 -33.86
CA LEU A 613 -19.32 53.38 -34.49
C LEU A 613 -18.95 53.18 -35.97
N GLY A 614 -18.31 54.16 -36.61
CA GLY A 614 -17.83 54.06 -38.00
C GLY A 614 -18.85 54.43 -39.09
N TYR A 615 -20.07 54.83 -38.72
CA TYR A 615 -21.17 55.14 -39.65
C TYR A 615 -21.43 56.64 -39.76
N GLN A 616 -21.81 57.12 -40.95
CA GLN A 616 -22.24 58.52 -41.15
C GLN A 616 -23.62 58.79 -40.52
N ALA A 617 -23.87 60.01 -40.06
CA ALA A 617 -25.14 60.38 -39.42
C ALA A 617 -26.36 60.16 -40.36
N ASP A 618 -26.27 60.56 -41.62
CA ASP A 618 -27.33 60.33 -42.63
C ASP A 618 -27.63 58.85 -42.85
N TRP A 619 -26.61 57.99 -42.74
CA TRP A 619 -26.77 56.54 -42.84
C TRP A 619 -27.56 55.98 -41.65
N ILE A 620 -27.37 56.54 -40.45
CA ILE A 620 -28.15 56.19 -39.25
C ILE A 620 -29.62 56.62 -39.38
N PHE A 621 -29.90 57.79 -39.96
CA PHE A 621 -31.29 58.19 -40.27
C PHE A 621 -31.96 57.27 -41.30
N ALA A 622 -31.22 56.83 -42.32
CA ALA A 622 -31.76 55.97 -43.38
C ALA A 622 -31.98 54.51 -42.95
N ASN A 623 -31.14 53.97 -42.06
CA ASN A 623 -31.12 52.53 -41.71
C ASN A 623 -31.54 52.23 -40.25
N GLY A 624 -31.58 53.24 -39.38
CA GLY A 624 -32.00 53.15 -37.99
C GLY A 624 -31.02 52.42 -37.06
N TRP A 625 -31.09 52.71 -35.75
CA TRP A 625 -30.23 52.11 -34.72
C TRP A 625 -30.27 50.58 -34.67
N GLN A 626 -31.37 49.95 -35.09
CA GLN A 626 -31.53 48.50 -35.07
C GLN A 626 -30.48 47.78 -35.93
N SER A 627 -30.07 48.40 -37.04
CA SER A 627 -29.08 47.85 -37.99
C SER A 627 -27.67 47.73 -37.40
N ILE A 628 -27.36 48.49 -36.34
CA ILE A 628 -26.03 48.54 -35.72
C ILE A 628 -25.99 47.89 -34.33
N VAL A 629 -27.02 47.16 -33.90
CA VAL A 629 -27.01 46.49 -32.59
C VAL A 629 -26.79 44.99 -32.72
N ALA A 630 -25.77 44.51 -32.02
CA ALA A 630 -25.26 43.15 -32.13
C ALA A 630 -26.16 42.07 -31.51
N ASN A 631 -27.17 42.49 -30.73
CA ASN A 631 -28.16 41.61 -30.13
C ASN A 631 -29.50 42.36 -29.93
N PRO A 632 -30.53 42.10 -30.75
CA PRO A 632 -31.86 42.70 -30.60
C PRO A 632 -32.53 42.42 -29.24
N ALA A 633 -32.07 41.40 -28.49
CA ALA A 633 -32.58 41.09 -27.15
C ALA A 633 -31.85 41.83 -26.01
N GLN A 634 -30.66 42.40 -26.24
CA GLN A 634 -30.09 43.39 -25.31
C GLN A 634 -30.81 44.72 -25.47
N LEU A 635 -31.22 45.03 -26.70
CA LEU A 635 -32.25 46.02 -26.88
C LEU A 635 -33.52 45.63 -26.12
N THR A 636 -33.88 44.41 -25.71
CA THR A 636 -35.05 44.24 -24.80
C THR A 636 -34.96 45.11 -23.53
N GLY A 637 -33.80 45.53 -23.03
CA GLY A 637 -33.73 46.55 -21.97
C GLY A 637 -34.13 47.96 -22.43
N ILE A 638 -33.73 48.34 -23.65
CA ILE A 638 -34.01 49.64 -24.29
C ILE A 638 -35.33 49.66 -25.04
N TYR A 639 -35.70 48.61 -25.76
CA TYR A 639 -37.00 48.24 -26.32
C TYR A 639 -38.02 47.99 -25.24
N SER A 640 -37.70 47.44 -24.07
CA SER A 640 -38.59 47.47 -22.90
C SER A 640 -38.38 48.68 -22.01
N LEU A 641 -37.41 49.56 -22.27
CA LEU A 641 -37.61 50.96 -21.93
C LEU A 641 -38.45 51.63 -23.00
N MET A 642 -38.40 51.31 -24.28
CA MET A 642 -39.27 51.86 -25.31
C MET A 642 -40.64 51.16 -25.29
N GLU A 643 -40.80 50.06 -24.55
CA GLU A 643 -42.03 49.27 -24.31
C GLU A 643 -42.42 49.34 -22.84
N ARG A 644 -41.64 49.94 -21.92
CA ARG A 644 -42.14 50.49 -20.64
C ARG A 644 -42.41 51.97 -20.75
N VAL A 645 -41.65 52.70 -21.56
CA VAL A 645 -42.00 54.01 -22.05
C VAL A 645 -43.06 53.87 -23.13
N SER A 646 -43.24 52.78 -23.90
CA SER A 646 -44.49 52.57 -24.66
C SER A 646 -45.63 51.91 -23.87
N LYS A 647 -45.40 50.93 -22.96
CA LYS A 647 -46.46 50.45 -22.02
C LYS A 647 -46.87 51.52 -21.00
N ALA A 648 -46.02 52.48 -20.67
CA ALA A 648 -46.31 53.57 -19.72
C ALA A 648 -46.30 54.99 -20.33
N MET A 649 -46.04 55.18 -21.65
CA MET A 649 -46.59 56.32 -22.43
C MET A 649 -48.11 56.15 -22.42
N GLY A 650 -48.71 56.48 -21.28
CA GLY A 650 -50.08 56.09 -20.94
C GLY A 650 -50.39 56.13 -19.43
N ASP A 651 -49.47 55.74 -18.53
CA ASP A 651 -49.70 55.74 -17.07
C ASP A 651 -48.89 56.85 -16.39
N PRO A 652 -49.50 57.95 -15.91
CA PRO A 652 -48.79 59.03 -15.22
C PRO A 652 -48.38 58.71 -13.78
N ALA A 653 -48.95 57.71 -13.10
CA ALA A 653 -48.53 57.34 -11.74
C ALA A 653 -47.31 56.42 -11.80
N GLN A 654 -47.28 55.46 -12.73
CA GLN A 654 -46.06 54.75 -13.08
C GLN A 654 -45.06 55.66 -13.82
N MET A 655 -45.45 56.62 -14.66
CA MET A 655 -44.49 57.56 -15.29
C MET A 655 -44.00 58.65 -14.34
N ALA A 656 -44.76 59.06 -13.32
CA ALA A 656 -44.28 59.95 -12.26
C ALA A 656 -43.52 59.20 -11.17
N GLN A 657 -43.85 57.92 -10.90
CA GLN A 657 -42.93 57.01 -10.24
C GLN A 657 -41.65 56.88 -11.09
N LEU A 658 -41.69 56.59 -12.39
CA LEU A 658 -40.51 56.58 -13.26
C LEU A 658 -39.78 57.94 -13.27
N ARG A 659 -40.46 59.09 -13.26
CA ARG A 659 -39.81 60.42 -13.21
C ARG A 659 -39.14 60.68 -11.86
N SER A 660 -39.74 60.26 -10.75
CA SER A 660 -39.20 60.43 -9.39
C SER A 660 -38.24 59.32 -8.95
N GLN A 661 -38.27 58.16 -9.60
CA GLN A 661 -37.41 57.01 -9.36
C GLN A 661 -36.25 56.92 -10.37
N LEU A 662 -36.40 57.47 -11.60
CA LEU A 662 -35.49 57.25 -12.73
C LEU A 662 -35.25 58.55 -13.55
N PRO A 663 -34.47 59.52 -13.03
CA PRO A 663 -34.14 60.77 -13.73
C PRO A 663 -33.16 60.59 -14.91
N THR A 664 -32.44 59.47 -15.00
CA THR A 664 -31.61 59.08 -16.15
C THR A 664 -31.50 57.56 -16.17
N GLN A 665 -31.90 56.89 -17.25
CA GLN A 665 -31.76 55.45 -17.38
C GLN A 665 -30.48 55.10 -18.16
N LEU A 666 -29.65 54.24 -17.57
CA LEU A 666 -28.37 53.83 -18.13
C LEU A 666 -28.50 52.40 -18.66
N PHE A 667 -28.35 52.23 -19.97
CA PHE A 667 -28.41 50.93 -20.65
C PHE A 667 -27.04 50.52 -21.14
N LEU A 668 -26.73 49.23 -20.98
CA LEU A 668 -25.50 48.63 -21.47
C LEU A 668 -25.86 47.58 -22.54
N PHE A 669 -25.53 47.83 -23.80
CA PHE A 669 -25.79 46.91 -24.91
C PHE A 669 -24.66 46.95 -25.94
N ASP A 670 -24.49 45.87 -26.69
CA ASP A 670 -23.38 45.72 -27.62
C ASP A 670 -23.79 46.21 -29.02
N CYS A 671 -23.15 47.27 -29.52
CA CYS A 671 -23.27 47.70 -30.92
C CYS A 671 -22.31 46.90 -31.82
N LEU A 672 -22.69 46.70 -33.09
CA LEU A 672 -21.78 46.37 -34.17
C LEU A 672 -21.19 47.66 -34.72
N ARG A 673 -19.86 47.76 -34.73
CA ARG A 673 -19.13 48.78 -35.49
C ARG A 673 -19.14 48.39 -36.98
N ALA A 674 -18.93 49.36 -37.86
CA ALA A 674 -18.86 49.15 -39.32
C ALA A 674 -17.81 48.11 -39.78
N ASP A 675 -16.84 47.72 -38.94
CA ASP A 675 -15.87 46.65 -39.20
C ASP A 675 -16.34 45.24 -38.75
N GLY A 676 -17.57 45.12 -38.24
CA GLY A 676 -18.18 43.89 -37.75
C GLY A 676 -17.85 43.53 -36.29
N ARG A 677 -17.08 44.34 -35.57
CA ARG A 677 -16.75 44.08 -34.15
C ARG A 677 -17.88 44.50 -33.22
N LYS A 678 -18.10 43.72 -32.15
CA LYS A 678 -19.05 44.05 -31.07
C LYS A 678 -18.37 44.98 -30.05
N ILE A 679 -19.05 46.07 -29.68
CA ILE A 679 -18.58 47.10 -28.74
C ILE A 679 -19.70 47.39 -27.71
N PRO A 680 -19.48 47.17 -26.40
CA PRO A 680 -20.42 47.57 -25.36
C PRO A 680 -20.53 49.10 -25.28
N ILE A 681 -21.72 49.61 -25.57
CA ILE A 681 -22.10 51.01 -25.41
C ILE A 681 -22.91 51.18 -24.12
N GLU A 682 -22.49 52.13 -23.30
CA GLU A 682 -23.29 52.74 -22.25
C GLU A 682 -24.11 53.88 -22.85
N LEU A 683 -25.42 53.68 -22.93
CA LEU A 683 -26.38 54.67 -23.40
C LEU A 683 -27.18 55.22 -22.22
N ARG A 684 -26.99 56.50 -21.94
CA ARG A 684 -27.81 57.24 -20.99
C ARG A 684 -28.99 57.83 -21.73
N LEU A 685 -30.18 57.33 -21.45
CA LEU A 685 -31.45 57.85 -21.93
C LEU A 685 -32.03 58.77 -20.86
N VAL A 686 -32.09 60.05 -21.19
CA VAL A 686 -32.86 61.06 -20.45
C VAL A 686 -34.18 61.21 -21.20
N LEU A 687 -35.28 61.00 -20.48
CA LEU A 687 -36.60 61.31 -20.98
C LEU A 687 -36.73 62.84 -20.94
N VAL A 688 -37.00 63.46 -22.09
CA VAL A 688 -37.15 64.92 -22.24
C VAL A 688 -38.60 65.29 -21.91
N TRP A 689 -38.80 66.44 -21.26
CA TRP A 689 -40.12 66.94 -20.88
C TRP A 689 -40.16 68.47 -20.95
N ASP A 690 -41.34 69.05 -21.17
CA ASP A 690 -41.51 70.50 -21.27
C ASP A 690 -41.93 71.21 -19.96
N ASP A 691 -42.24 72.50 -20.11
CA ASP A 691 -42.74 73.42 -19.08
C ASP A 691 -44.04 72.91 -18.38
N ASP A 692 -44.85 72.08 -19.05
CA ASP A 692 -46.13 71.46 -18.60
C ASP A 692 -45.97 70.00 -18.10
N GLN A 693 -44.76 69.43 -18.14
CA GLN A 693 -44.35 68.09 -17.66
C GLN A 693 -44.85 66.86 -18.46
N ARG A 694 -44.90 66.89 -19.79
CA ARG A 694 -45.18 65.70 -20.62
C ARG A 694 -43.94 65.19 -21.35
N PHE A 695 -43.92 63.91 -21.72
CA PHE A 695 -42.78 63.28 -22.37
C PHE A 695 -42.66 63.76 -23.82
N GLU A 696 -41.65 64.60 -24.07
CA GLU A 696 -41.37 65.30 -25.32
C GLU A 696 -40.69 64.37 -26.34
N GLY A 697 -39.69 63.61 -25.88
CA GLY A 697 -38.94 62.65 -26.67
C GLY A 697 -37.79 62.03 -25.85
N VAL A 698 -37.05 61.10 -26.42
CA VAL A 698 -35.83 60.56 -25.77
C VAL A 698 -34.63 61.38 -26.21
N LEU A 699 -33.81 61.85 -25.26
CA LEU A 699 -32.45 62.29 -25.51
C LEU A 699 -31.49 61.18 -25.06
N GLY A 700 -30.78 60.57 -26.02
CA GLY A 700 -29.80 59.52 -25.77
C GLY A 700 -28.37 60.02 -25.89
N VAL A 701 -27.50 59.62 -24.97
CA VAL A 701 -26.04 59.89 -24.99
C VAL A 701 -25.27 58.58 -24.82
N GLY A 702 -24.55 58.15 -25.86
CA GLY A 702 -23.88 56.83 -25.95
C GLY A 702 -22.35 56.88 -25.89
N ARG A 703 -21.74 56.04 -25.04
CA ARG A 703 -20.29 55.99 -24.73
C ARG A 703 -19.73 54.57 -24.72
N ASP A 704 -18.50 54.35 -25.21
CA ASP A 704 -17.82 53.04 -25.22
C ASP A 704 -17.18 52.70 -23.86
N ILE A 705 -17.44 51.49 -23.34
CA ILE A 705 -16.91 50.97 -22.05
C ILE A 705 -16.05 49.70 -22.18
N SER A 706 -15.54 49.41 -23.38
CA SER A 706 -14.89 48.13 -23.73
C SER A 706 -13.67 47.75 -22.88
N GLN A 707 -12.81 48.71 -22.52
CA GLN A 707 -11.57 48.44 -21.78
C GLN A 707 -11.85 48.16 -20.29
N GLN A 708 -12.69 48.98 -19.65
CA GLN A 708 -13.02 48.89 -18.23
C GLN A 708 -13.60 47.52 -17.88
N ARG A 709 -14.55 47.02 -18.69
CA ARG A 709 -15.20 45.71 -18.47
C ARG A 709 -14.26 44.50 -18.54
N ARG A 710 -13.11 44.60 -19.21
CA ARG A 710 -12.14 43.47 -19.29
C ARG A 710 -11.33 43.37 -18.00
N ALA A 711 -10.69 44.47 -17.59
CA ALA A 711 -9.90 44.51 -16.37
C ALA A 711 -10.72 44.17 -15.12
N GLU A 712 -11.95 44.69 -15.00
CA GLU A 712 -12.86 44.37 -13.89
C GLU A 712 -13.24 42.88 -13.87
N LYS A 713 -13.52 42.29 -15.03
CA LYS A 713 -13.86 40.86 -15.14
C LYS A 713 -12.68 39.98 -14.75
N ASP A 714 -11.47 40.29 -15.19
CA ASP A 714 -10.30 39.46 -14.95
C ASP A 714 -9.88 39.49 -13.47
N LEU A 715 -9.88 40.67 -12.83
CA LEU A 715 -9.67 40.82 -11.39
C LEU A 715 -10.76 40.12 -10.57
N ARG A 716 -12.03 40.30 -10.95
CA ARG A 716 -13.15 39.62 -10.28
C ARG A 716 -13.06 38.11 -10.44
N MET A 717 -12.63 37.61 -11.59
CA MET A 717 -12.48 36.17 -11.84
C MET A 717 -11.32 35.58 -11.00
N ALA A 718 -10.20 36.28 -10.88
CA ALA A 718 -9.09 35.86 -10.00
C ALA A 718 -9.52 35.81 -8.52
N ALA A 719 -10.18 36.85 -8.01
CA ALA A 719 -10.72 36.88 -6.65
C ALA A 719 -11.79 35.78 -6.42
N THR A 720 -12.67 35.54 -7.40
CA THR A 720 -13.68 34.46 -7.35
C THR A 720 -13.02 33.08 -7.26
N VAL A 721 -11.93 32.85 -8.01
CA VAL A 721 -11.18 31.58 -7.99
C VAL A 721 -10.44 31.39 -6.66
N PHE A 722 -9.90 32.45 -6.07
CA PHE A 722 -9.26 32.38 -4.76
C PHE A 722 -10.27 32.00 -3.67
N GLU A 723 -11.38 32.73 -3.55
CA GLU A 723 -12.38 32.52 -2.49
C GLU A 723 -13.16 31.22 -2.63
N HIS A 724 -13.60 30.89 -3.86
CA HIS A 724 -14.41 29.69 -4.11
C HIS A 724 -13.58 28.46 -4.53
N SER A 725 -12.26 28.47 -4.30
CA SER A 725 -11.46 27.24 -4.39
C SER A 725 -11.98 26.19 -3.41
N THR A 726 -11.97 24.93 -3.82
CA THR A 726 -12.30 23.79 -2.94
C THR A 726 -11.17 23.44 -1.99
N SER A 727 -9.93 23.82 -2.33
CA SER A 727 -8.76 23.64 -1.46
C SER A 727 -8.53 24.88 -0.60
N ALA A 728 -8.07 24.67 0.63
CA ALA A 728 -7.56 25.74 1.46
C ALA A 728 -6.36 26.38 0.78
N ILE A 729 -6.36 27.71 0.65
CA ILE A 729 -5.23 28.49 0.13
C ILE A 729 -4.85 29.51 1.19
N LEU A 730 -3.56 29.58 1.51
CA LEU A 730 -2.96 30.67 2.25
C LEU A 730 -1.76 31.24 1.50
N ILE A 731 -1.50 32.52 1.71
CA ILE A 731 -0.38 33.28 1.16
C ILE A 731 0.40 33.86 2.33
N THR A 732 1.71 33.69 2.30
CA THR A 732 2.63 34.19 3.32
C THR A 732 3.58 35.23 2.76
N ASP A 733 4.09 36.10 3.64
CA ASP A 733 5.21 36.99 3.33
C ASP A 733 6.54 36.19 3.16
N PRO A 734 7.65 36.83 2.75
CA PRO A 734 8.94 36.16 2.61
C PRO A 734 9.53 35.63 3.94
N ALA A 735 9.02 36.08 5.08
CA ALA A 735 9.40 35.59 6.42
C ALA A 735 8.52 34.41 6.91
N GLY A 736 7.46 34.08 6.19
CA GLY A 736 6.54 32.96 6.47
C GLY A 736 5.28 33.32 7.25
N TYR A 737 5.01 34.60 7.53
CA TYR A 737 3.77 35.05 8.20
C TYR A 737 2.60 35.06 7.23
N ILE A 738 1.43 34.58 7.65
CA ILE A 738 0.23 34.52 6.81
C ILE A 738 -0.34 35.92 6.59
N VAL A 739 -0.31 36.38 5.33
CA VAL A 739 -0.84 37.69 4.90
C VAL A 739 -2.28 37.57 4.38
N GLN A 740 -2.65 36.41 3.83
CA GLN A 740 -4.00 36.19 3.29
C GLN A 740 -4.36 34.70 3.33
N ALA A 741 -5.64 34.39 3.57
CA ALA A 741 -6.19 33.04 3.42
C ALA A 741 -7.62 33.09 2.88
N ASN A 742 -8.04 32.08 2.12
CA ASN A 742 -9.38 32.02 1.52
C ASN A 742 -10.42 31.42 2.49
N GLU A 743 -11.70 31.51 2.13
CA GLU A 743 -12.79 30.91 2.93
C GLU A 743 -12.59 29.39 3.16
N ALA A 744 -12.04 28.67 2.16
CA ALA A 744 -11.75 27.24 2.28
C ALA A 744 -10.72 26.91 3.37
N PHE A 745 -9.74 27.77 3.61
CA PHE A 745 -8.81 27.63 4.74
C PHE A 745 -9.56 27.57 6.08
N SER A 746 -10.56 28.43 6.27
CA SER A 746 -11.34 28.45 7.51
C SER A 746 -12.17 27.16 7.67
N ARG A 747 -12.77 26.68 6.59
CA ARG A 747 -13.55 25.41 6.59
C ARG A 747 -12.68 24.19 6.86
N VAL A 748 -11.46 24.13 6.32
CA VAL A 748 -10.57 22.95 6.45
C VAL A 748 -9.76 22.97 7.76
N SER A 749 -9.31 24.12 8.24
CA SER A 749 -8.50 24.22 9.47
C SER A 749 -9.30 24.45 10.77
N GLY A 750 -10.51 25.02 10.66
CA GLY A 750 -11.31 25.43 11.83
C GLY A 750 -10.87 26.75 12.48
N TYR A 751 -9.82 27.42 11.98
CA TYR A 751 -9.43 28.77 12.39
C TYR A 751 -10.09 29.81 11.49
N ALA A 752 -10.58 30.91 12.05
CA ALA A 752 -11.05 32.03 11.22
C ALA A 752 -9.86 32.76 10.58
N VAL A 753 -10.03 33.30 9.37
CA VAL A 753 -8.96 34.07 8.68
C VAL A 753 -8.36 35.14 9.61
N SER A 754 -9.20 35.89 10.32
CA SER A 754 -8.77 36.95 11.27
C SER A 754 -7.95 36.46 12.47
N GLU A 755 -7.94 35.16 12.77
CA GLU A 755 -7.16 34.55 13.86
C GLU A 755 -5.78 34.05 13.39
N VAL A 756 -5.58 33.93 12.07
CA VAL A 756 -4.33 33.42 11.48
C VAL A 756 -3.51 34.47 10.73
N LEU A 757 -4.09 35.64 10.44
CA LEU A 757 -3.32 36.77 9.91
C LEU A 757 -2.18 37.13 10.87
N ASP A 758 -1.00 37.43 10.29
CA ASP A 758 0.25 37.70 11.00
C ASP A 758 0.73 36.56 11.93
N GLN A 759 0.25 35.33 11.72
CA GLN A 759 0.74 34.11 12.41
C GLN A 759 1.59 33.23 11.50
N LEU A 760 2.41 32.36 12.10
CA LEU A 760 3.19 31.35 11.39
C LEU A 760 2.38 30.05 11.19
N PRO A 761 2.43 29.40 10.01
CA PRO A 761 1.71 28.16 9.71
C PRO A 761 1.99 26.96 10.64
N GLY A 762 3.01 27.03 11.49
CA GLY A 762 3.36 25.97 12.46
C GLY A 762 2.20 25.59 13.40
N MET A 763 1.25 26.50 13.64
CA MET A 763 0.02 26.24 14.40
C MET A 763 -0.87 25.12 13.82
N LEU A 764 -0.67 24.75 12.54
CA LEU A 764 -1.40 23.67 11.86
C LEU A 764 -0.69 22.32 11.94
N THR A 765 0.48 22.23 12.57
CA THR A 765 1.31 21.02 12.62
C THR A 765 1.23 20.31 13.97
N VAL A 766 1.55 19.01 13.99
CA VAL A 766 1.04 18.10 15.04
C VAL A 766 2.00 17.89 16.21
N ASP A 767 3.31 17.69 15.94
CA ASP A 767 4.30 17.24 16.95
C ASP A 767 5.74 17.72 16.67
N GLU A 768 6.59 17.75 17.71
CA GLU A 768 8.04 18.05 17.62
C GLU A 768 8.79 17.16 16.61
N GLN A 769 8.36 15.91 16.40
CA GLN A 769 8.99 15.02 15.40
C GLN A 769 8.83 15.51 13.95
N GLN A 770 7.88 16.41 13.66
CA GLN A 770 7.70 16.99 12.32
C GLN A 770 8.64 18.18 12.02
N GLU A 771 9.38 18.73 12.98
CA GLU A 771 10.37 19.78 12.70
C GLU A 771 11.42 19.32 11.66
N GLY A 772 11.86 18.06 11.74
CA GLY A 772 12.79 17.49 10.77
C GLY A 772 12.21 17.44 9.35
N HIS A 773 10.90 17.22 9.24
CA HIS A 773 10.19 17.24 7.96
C HIS A 773 10.03 18.68 7.44
N LEU A 774 9.64 19.63 8.28
CA LEU A 774 9.57 21.05 7.95
C LEU A 774 10.91 21.61 7.43
N ARG A 775 12.04 21.28 8.09
CA ARG A 775 13.38 21.65 7.62
C ARG A 775 13.70 21.05 6.24
N TYR A 776 13.22 19.84 5.94
CA TYR A 776 13.35 19.24 4.61
C TYR A 776 12.48 19.94 3.56
N VAL A 777 11.23 20.29 3.89
CA VAL A 777 10.31 21.06 3.03
C VAL A 777 10.92 22.42 2.65
N VAL A 778 11.36 23.20 3.64
CA VAL A 778 12.01 24.50 3.41
C VAL A 778 13.26 24.34 2.54
N LYS A 779 14.10 23.33 2.80
CA LYS A 779 15.27 23.03 1.97
C LYS A 779 14.91 22.68 0.52
N GLN A 780 13.80 21.99 0.27
CA GLN A 780 13.31 21.73 -1.09
C GLN A 780 12.78 22.99 -1.76
N LEU A 781 12.04 23.84 -1.04
CA LEU A 781 11.54 25.12 -1.56
C LEU A 781 12.69 26.04 -2.01
N HIS A 782 13.74 26.17 -1.20
CA HIS A 782 14.94 26.95 -1.57
C HIS A 782 15.71 26.37 -2.78
N GLN A 783 15.57 25.07 -3.07
CA GLN A 783 16.30 24.41 -4.17
C GLN A 783 15.50 24.27 -5.47
N ARG A 784 14.16 24.27 -5.40
CA ARG A 784 13.27 23.92 -6.53
C ARG A 784 12.14 24.91 -6.77
N GLY A 785 11.89 25.85 -5.87
CA GLY A 785 10.77 26.79 -5.95
C GLY A 785 9.39 26.20 -5.60
N SER A 786 9.25 24.87 -5.50
CA SER A 786 8.01 24.23 -5.04
C SER A 786 8.24 22.90 -4.32
N TRP A 787 7.24 22.48 -3.55
CA TRP A 787 7.19 21.21 -2.82
C TRP A 787 5.75 20.70 -2.72
N GLU A 788 5.53 19.38 -2.78
CA GLU A 788 4.23 18.73 -2.57
C GLU A 788 4.39 17.43 -1.76
N GLY A 789 3.41 17.09 -0.91
CA GLY A 789 3.39 15.83 -0.17
C GLY A 789 2.18 15.61 0.76
N GLU A 790 2.06 14.41 1.32
CA GLU A 790 1.11 14.10 2.39
C GLU A 790 1.67 14.55 3.75
N VAL A 791 0.90 15.36 4.49
CA VAL A 791 1.25 15.87 5.83
C VAL A 791 0.06 15.68 6.76
N TRP A 792 0.31 15.31 8.01
CA TRP A 792 -0.73 15.34 9.04
C TRP A 792 -0.87 16.77 9.56
N LEU A 793 -2.08 17.34 9.45
CA LEU A 793 -2.41 18.67 9.95
C LEU A 793 -3.36 18.57 11.14
N LYS A 794 -3.37 19.64 11.94
CA LYS A 794 -4.16 19.79 13.16
C LYS A 794 -5.23 20.87 12.97
N ARG A 795 -6.46 20.55 13.37
CA ARG A 795 -7.59 21.48 13.43
C ARG A 795 -7.58 22.26 14.73
N ARG A 796 -8.29 23.39 14.78
CA ARG A 796 -8.42 24.26 15.97
C ARG A 796 -8.93 23.52 17.23
N ASP A 797 -9.81 22.54 17.06
CA ASP A 797 -10.38 21.70 18.12
C ASP A 797 -9.40 20.62 18.64
N GLY A 798 -8.28 20.41 17.94
CA GLY A 798 -7.27 19.41 18.25
C GLY A 798 -7.35 18.15 17.41
N ASP A 799 -8.33 18.00 16.51
CA ASP A 799 -8.44 16.82 15.65
C ASP A 799 -7.34 16.80 14.56
N HIS A 800 -6.76 15.61 14.35
CA HIS A 800 -5.70 15.38 13.38
C HIS A 800 -6.24 14.74 12.10
N TYR A 801 -5.85 15.28 10.94
CA TYR A 801 -6.29 14.79 9.63
C TYR A 801 -5.13 14.71 8.63
N PRO A 802 -5.09 13.71 7.74
CA PRO A 802 -4.15 13.68 6.63
C PRO A 802 -4.57 14.71 5.58
N ALA A 803 -3.64 15.58 5.21
CA ALA A 803 -3.81 16.55 4.13
C ALA A 803 -2.78 16.32 3.02
N TRP A 804 -3.16 16.56 1.78
CA TRP A 804 -2.22 16.80 0.69
C TRP A 804 -1.86 18.29 0.71
N VAL A 805 -0.57 18.62 0.83
CA VAL A 805 -0.07 19.99 0.93
C VAL A 805 0.85 20.28 -0.26
N GLY A 806 0.66 21.41 -0.91
CA GLY A 806 1.56 21.95 -1.93
C GLY A 806 1.96 23.38 -1.61
N ILE A 807 3.23 23.71 -1.80
CA ILE A 807 3.81 25.03 -1.49
C ILE A 807 4.64 25.49 -2.68
N THR A 808 4.43 26.74 -3.11
CA THR A 808 5.15 27.37 -4.24
C THR A 808 5.69 28.73 -3.82
N ALA A 809 6.96 28.98 -4.10
CA ALA A 809 7.58 30.31 -3.97
C ALA A 809 7.20 31.18 -5.17
N VAL A 810 6.75 32.40 -4.90
CA VAL A 810 6.47 33.44 -5.89
C VAL A 810 7.59 34.47 -5.82
N LEU A 811 8.20 34.75 -6.96
CA LEU A 811 9.26 35.75 -7.11
C LEU A 811 8.67 37.04 -7.71
N ASP A 812 9.30 38.18 -7.44
CA ASP A 812 9.00 39.46 -8.07
C ASP A 812 9.73 39.67 -9.41
N ASP A 813 9.55 40.86 -10.01
CA ASP A 813 10.18 41.26 -11.28
C ASP A 813 11.71 41.45 -11.18
N GLU A 814 12.26 41.59 -9.96
CA GLU A 814 13.71 41.69 -9.72
C GLU A 814 14.35 40.32 -9.44
N GLY A 815 13.53 39.30 -9.17
CA GLY A 815 13.91 37.90 -8.95
C GLY A 815 13.98 37.50 -7.48
N ASP A 816 13.62 38.40 -6.57
CA ASP A 816 13.61 38.16 -5.13
C ASP A 816 12.30 37.49 -4.69
N LEU A 817 12.32 36.83 -3.53
CA LEU A 817 11.15 36.12 -2.98
C LEU A 817 10.10 37.12 -2.50
N ALA A 818 8.94 37.13 -3.16
CA ALA A 818 7.82 38.01 -2.83
C ALA A 818 6.81 37.38 -1.85
N SER A 819 6.53 36.08 -1.97
CA SER A 819 5.61 35.33 -1.09
C SER A 819 5.73 33.82 -1.27
N TYR A 820 5.21 33.03 -0.32
CA TYR A 820 4.84 31.63 -0.59
C TYR A 820 3.32 31.47 -0.67
N VAL A 821 2.86 30.77 -1.70
CA VAL A 821 1.48 30.33 -1.86
C VAL A 821 1.41 28.86 -1.47
N CYS A 822 0.66 28.56 -0.41
CA CYS A 822 0.43 27.22 0.09
C CYS A 822 -1.02 26.82 -0.18
N PHE A 823 -1.24 25.64 -0.74
CA PHE A 823 -2.56 25.03 -0.84
C PHE A 823 -2.59 23.69 -0.12
N PHE A 824 -3.72 23.37 0.51
CA PHE A 824 -3.91 22.04 1.08
C PHE A 824 -5.35 21.53 0.94
N THR A 825 -5.46 20.21 0.82
CA THR A 825 -6.72 19.48 0.67
C THR A 825 -6.77 18.37 1.70
N ASP A 826 -7.83 18.29 2.49
CA ASP A 826 -8.09 17.15 3.37
C ASP A 826 -8.29 15.89 2.51
N ILE A 827 -7.55 14.82 2.80
CA ILE A 827 -7.63 13.53 2.09
C ILE A 827 -8.22 12.41 2.96
N SER A 828 -8.83 12.73 4.10
CA SER A 828 -9.47 11.78 5.02
C SER A 828 -10.50 10.91 4.32
N GLU A 829 -11.46 11.52 3.61
CA GLU A 829 -12.52 10.83 2.87
C GLU A 829 -11.97 9.86 1.80
N ARG A 830 -10.86 10.25 1.16
CA ARG A 830 -10.16 9.40 0.19
C ARG A 830 -9.51 8.19 0.86
N LYS A 831 -8.75 8.39 1.94
CA LYS A 831 -8.12 7.28 2.70
C LYS A 831 -9.17 6.34 3.30
N ALA A 832 -10.29 6.90 3.78
CA ALA A 832 -11.46 6.17 4.27
C ALA A 832 -12.08 5.28 3.19
N SER A 833 -12.31 5.85 2.00
CA SER A 833 -12.84 5.13 0.84
C SER A 833 -11.91 4.02 0.38
N GLU A 834 -10.59 4.28 0.33
CA GLU A 834 -9.56 3.29 0.00
C GLU A 834 -9.57 2.12 1.03
N GLN A 835 -9.64 2.40 2.33
CA GLN A 835 -9.77 1.38 3.38
C GLN A 835 -11.10 0.60 3.31
N ARG A 836 -12.18 1.25 2.86
CA ARG A 836 -13.49 0.62 2.77
C ARG A 836 -13.62 -0.35 1.60
N ILE A 837 -13.13 0.06 0.43
CA ILE A 837 -12.99 -0.81 -0.75
C ILE A 837 -12.15 -2.03 -0.36
N HIS A 838 -11.05 -1.81 0.37
CA HIS A 838 -10.22 -2.88 0.91
C HIS A 838 -10.99 -3.83 1.84
N ARG A 839 -11.79 -3.34 2.80
CA ARG A 839 -12.59 -4.24 3.67
C ARG A 839 -13.63 -5.05 2.87
N LEU A 840 -14.35 -4.45 1.93
CA LEU A 840 -15.41 -5.15 1.17
C LEU A 840 -14.89 -6.09 0.08
N ALA A 841 -13.74 -5.81 -0.53
CA ALA A 841 -13.15 -6.68 -1.55
C ALA A 841 -12.46 -7.93 -0.96
N TYR A 842 -12.00 -7.85 0.30
CA TYR A 842 -11.08 -8.82 0.90
C TYR A 842 -11.62 -9.55 2.14
N TYR A 843 -12.80 -9.21 2.68
CA TYR A 843 -13.39 -9.86 3.86
C TYR A 843 -14.82 -10.36 3.59
N ASP A 844 -15.26 -11.38 4.33
CA ASP A 844 -16.62 -11.94 4.31
C ASP A 844 -17.59 -11.02 5.05
N ALA A 845 -18.74 -10.71 4.44
CA ALA A 845 -19.70 -9.78 5.00
C ALA A 845 -20.39 -10.30 6.27
N LEU A 846 -20.51 -11.62 6.44
CA LEU A 846 -21.19 -12.23 7.58
C LEU A 846 -20.27 -12.39 8.80
N THR A 847 -19.10 -12.99 8.59
CA THR A 847 -18.17 -13.36 9.68
C THR A 847 -17.06 -12.33 9.94
N HIS A 848 -16.84 -11.39 8.99
CA HIS A 848 -15.72 -10.45 8.98
C HIS A 848 -14.32 -11.10 8.93
N LEU A 849 -14.23 -12.40 8.67
CA LEU A 849 -12.97 -13.07 8.34
C LEU A 849 -12.52 -12.67 6.92
N PRO A 850 -11.21 -12.74 6.60
CA PRO A 850 -10.73 -12.81 5.24
C PRO A 850 -11.59 -13.71 4.33
N ASN A 851 -11.93 -13.20 3.15
CA ASN A 851 -12.62 -13.98 2.13
C ASN A 851 -11.62 -14.79 1.29
N ARG A 852 -12.14 -15.63 0.39
CA ARG A 852 -11.35 -16.44 -0.54
C ARG A 852 -10.25 -15.67 -1.28
N THR A 853 -10.51 -14.44 -1.71
CA THR A 853 -9.54 -13.61 -2.44
C THR A 853 -8.35 -13.21 -1.56
N LEU A 854 -8.61 -12.69 -0.35
CA LEU A 854 -7.56 -12.30 0.58
C LEU A 854 -6.79 -13.52 1.11
N PHE A 855 -7.48 -14.62 1.35
CA PHE A 855 -6.86 -15.87 1.77
C PHE A 855 -5.88 -16.40 0.72
N GLN A 856 -6.27 -16.39 -0.56
CA GLN A 856 -5.39 -16.82 -1.65
C GLN A 856 -4.18 -15.89 -1.82
N ASP A 857 -4.35 -14.58 -1.67
CA ASP A 857 -3.21 -13.63 -1.70
C ASP A 857 -2.25 -13.88 -0.53
N ARG A 858 -2.76 -14.01 0.70
CA ARG A 858 -1.94 -14.34 1.89
C ARG A 858 -1.23 -15.68 1.76
N LEU A 859 -1.92 -16.72 1.27
CA LEU A 859 -1.31 -18.03 1.02
C LEU A 859 -0.22 -17.97 -0.03
N TYR A 860 -0.43 -17.24 -1.14
CA TYR A 860 0.59 -17.04 -2.17
C TYR A 860 1.84 -16.32 -1.61
N ASN A 861 1.64 -15.28 -0.81
CA ASN A 861 2.71 -14.53 -0.17
C ASN A 861 3.46 -15.39 0.88
N ALA A 862 2.75 -16.19 1.67
CA ALA A 862 3.34 -17.12 2.63
C ALA A 862 4.19 -18.20 1.93
N LEU A 863 3.71 -18.77 0.82
CA LEU A 863 4.45 -19.73 0.00
C LEU A 863 5.73 -19.10 -0.61
N GLN A 864 5.61 -17.90 -1.19
CA GLN A 864 6.75 -17.11 -1.70
C GLN A 864 7.79 -16.81 -0.62
N GLN A 865 7.36 -16.49 0.60
CA GLN A 865 8.24 -16.22 1.73
C GLN A 865 8.92 -17.51 2.21
N ALA A 866 8.15 -18.58 2.37
CA ALA A 866 8.64 -19.87 2.83
C ALA A 866 9.66 -20.49 1.87
N GLU A 867 9.45 -20.40 0.55
CA GLU A 867 10.42 -20.83 -0.46
C GLU A 867 11.77 -20.10 -0.31
N ARG A 868 11.76 -18.79 -0.05
CA ARG A 868 12.98 -17.98 0.16
C ARG A 868 13.67 -18.28 1.49
N GLN A 869 12.89 -18.53 2.54
CA GLN A 869 13.38 -18.78 3.90
C GLN A 869 13.65 -20.27 4.18
N LYS A 870 13.38 -21.17 3.22
CA LYS A 870 13.33 -22.63 3.39
C LYS A 870 12.43 -23.09 4.55
N ALA A 871 11.36 -22.34 4.78
CA ALA A 871 10.37 -22.61 5.83
C ALA A 871 9.19 -23.45 5.31
N TRP A 872 8.33 -23.85 6.23
CA TRP A 872 7.20 -24.75 6.04
C TRP A 872 5.90 -24.03 6.36
N VAL A 873 4.90 -24.14 5.48
CA VAL A 873 3.59 -23.48 5.64
C VAL A 873 2.51 -24.54 5.86
N VAL A 874 1.67 -24.35 6.87
CA VAL A 874 0.53 -25.23 7.14
C VAL A 874 -0.74 -24.62 6.57
N LEU A 875 -1.45 -25.41 5.76
CA LEU A 875 -2.78 -25.10 5.27
C LEU A 875 -3.79 -26.08 5.88
N MET A 876 -4.86 -25.55 6.46
CA MET A 876 -6.00 -26.32 6.96
C MET A 876 -7.28 -25.96 6.20
N PHE A 877 -8.06 -26.97 5.85
CA PHE A 877 -9.44 -26.88 5.40
C PHE A 877 -10.35 -27.44 6.50
N LEU A 878 -11.45 -26.76 6.79
CA LEU A 878 -12.39 -27.13 7.85
C LEU A 878 -13.82 -27.02 7.33
N ASP A 879 -14.62 -28.06 7.58
CA ASP A 879 -16.04 -28.13 7.26
C ASP A 879 -16.88 -28.48 8.49
N LEU A 880 -18.01 -27.80 8.65
CA LEU A 880 -18.97 -28.02 9.75
C LEU A 880 -19.89 -29.21 9.46
N ASP A 881 -19.72 -30.28 10.21
CA ASP A 881 -20.54 -31.47 10.05
C ASP A 881 -22.01 -31.21 10.36
N ARG A 882 -22.88 -31.57 9.40
CA ARG A 882 -24.35 -31.49 9.54
C ARG A 882 -24.89 -30.06 9.75
N PHE A 883 -24.17 -29.03 9.29
CA PHE A 883 -24.67 -27.65 9.31
C PHE A 883 -26.00 -27.47 8.53
N LYS A 884 -26.14 -28.10 7.36
CA LYS A 884 -27.36 -27.99 6.53
C LYS A 884 -28.67 -28.33 7.27
N PRO A 885 -28.82 -29.46 7.98
CA PRO A 885 -29.98 -29.72 8.84
C PRO A 885 -30.34 -28.62 9.85
N ILE A 886 -29.36 -27.83 10.33
CA ILE A 886 -29.61 -26.72 11.27
C ILE A 886 -30.28 -25.56 10.52
N ASN A 887 -29.77 -25.18 9.35
CA ASN A 887 -30.43 -24.23 8.45
C ASN A 887 -31.84 -24.69 8.05
N ASP A 888 -32.01 -25.96 7.69
CA ASP A 888 -33.29 -26.52 7.26
C ASP A 888 -34.32 -26.58 8.41
N SER A 889 -33.87 -26.64 9.68
CA SER A 889 -34.74 -26.78 10.87
C SER A 889 -35.04 -25.48 11.62
N LEU A 890 -34.11 -24.51 11.60
CA LEU A 890 -34.20 -23.24 12.35
C LEU A 890 -34.21 -22.00 11.45
N GLY A 891 -34.01 -22.18 10.14
CA GLY A 891 -33.87 -21.09 9.17
C GLY A 891 -32.48 -20.45 9.16
N HIS A 892 -32.22 -19.70 8.09
CA HIS A 892 -30.90 -19.13 7.80
C HIS A 892 -30.36 -18.20 8.88
N ALA A 893 -31.22 -17.49 9.63
CA ALA A 893 -30.77 -16.58 10.69
C ALA A 893 -30.05 -17.31 11.85
N ALA A 894 -30.47 -18.54 12.17
CA ALA A 894 -29.81 -19.36 13.19
C ALA A 894 -28.46 -19.89 12.70
N GLY A 895 -28.39 -20.35 11.44
CA GLY A 895 -27.13 -20.77 10.81
C GLY A 895 -26.13 -19.63 10.66
N ASP A 896 -26.59 -18.44 10.27
CA ASP A 896 -25.76 -17.23 10.17
C ASP A 896 -25.16 -16.82 11.53
N ARG A 897 -25.92 -16.97 12.61
CA ARG A 897 -25.43 -16.76 13.97
C ARG A 897 -24.42 -17.82 14.39
N MET A 898 -24.68 -19.08 14.08
CA MET A 898 -23.76 -20.19 14.34
C MET A 898 -22.43 -20.00 13.61
N LEU A 899 -22.44 -19.53 12.35
CA LEU A 899 -21.23 -19.23 11.57
C LEU A 899 -20.41 -18.06 12.15
N LYS A 900 -21.08 -17.05 12.74
CA LYS A 900 -20.39 -15.96 13.47
C LYS A 900 -19.74 -16.48 14.75
N ASP A 901 -20.46 -17.27 15.54
CA ASP A 901 -19.93 -17.88 16.76
C ASP A 901 -18.77 -18.85 16.44
N MET A 902 -18.85 -19.58 15.32
CA MET A 902 -17.78 -20.42 14.80
C MET A 902 -16.53 -19.60 14.44
N ALA A 903 -16.70 -18.51 13.69
CA ALA A 903 -15.59 -17.62 13.33
C ALA A 903 -14.87 -17.07 14.58
N LEU A 904 -15.62 -16.70 15.62
CA LEU A 904 -15.05 -16.25 16.90
C LEU A 904 -14.30 -17.36 17.64
N ARG A 905 -14.80 -18.60 17.64
CA ARG A 905 -14.08 -19.74 18.23
C ARG A 905 -12.79 -20.06 17.48
N LEU A 906 -12.82 -20.06 16.15
CA LEU A 906 -11.63 -20.32 15.32
C LEU A 906 -10.54 -19.27 15.52
N LEU A 907 -10.90 -17.98 15.58
CA LEU A 907 -9.95 -16.91 15.90
C LEU A 907 -9.33 -17.07 17.29
N ALA A 908 -10.05 -17.62 18.27
CA ALA A 908 -9.54 -17.87 19.61
C ALA A 908 -8.65 -19.13 19.72
N CYS A 909 -8.50 -19.93 18.65
CA CYS A 909 -7.69 -21.16 18.63
C CYS A 909 -6.35 -21.00 17.90
N VAL A 910 -6.04 -19.81 17.40
CA VAL A 910 -4.82 -19.50 16.62
C VAL A 910 -4.17 -18.20 17.10
N ASP A 911 -2.93 -17.93 16.69
CA ASP A 911 -2.24 -16.70 17.06
C ASP A 911 -2.75 -15.53 16.19
N ASP A 912 -2.64 -14.27 16.66
CA ASP A 912 -3.01 -13.04 15.91
C ASP A 912 -2.39 -12.96 14.49
N ASP A 913 -1.27 -13.66 14.36
CA ASP A 913 -0.34 -13.67 13.24
C ASP A 913 -0.64 -14.81 12.23
N ASP A 914 -1.51 -15.76 12.60
CA ASP A 914 -2.11 -16.76 11.73
C ASP A 914 -3.34 -16.17 10.99
N THR A 915 -3.82 -16.83 9.93
CA THR A 915 -4.98 -16.36 9.15
C THR A 915 -6.11 -17.38 9.12
N VAL A 916 -7.22 -17.07 9.79
CA VAL A 916 -8.53 -17.73 9.58
C VAL A 916 -9.27 -17.02 8.45
N ALA A 917 -9.89 -17.78 7.56
CA ALA A 917 -10.70 -17.28 6.45
C ALA A 917 -11.96 -18.13 6.25
N ARG A 918 -12.94 -17.58 5.51
CA ARG A 918 -14.13 -18.31 5.08
C ARG A 918 -14.17 -18.43 3.56
N MET A 919 -14.21 -19.67 3.05
CA MET A 919 -14.26 -19.97 1.61
C MET A 919 -15.66 -19.70 1.04
N GLY A 920 -16.70 -20.01 1.83
CA GLY A 920 -18.11 -19.89 1.50
C GLY A 920 -18.92 -20.94 2.27
N GLY A 921 -20.24 -20.75 2.42
CA GLY A 921 -21.08 -21.74 3.12
C GLY A 921 -20.60 -22.05 4.54
N ASP A 922 -20.38 -23.32 4.82
CA ASP A 922 -19.85 -23.94 6.04
C ASP A 922 -18.33 -24.18 6.02
N GLU A 923 -17.62 -23.79 4.95
CA GLU A 923 -16.18 -24.02 4.76
C GLU A 923 -15.32 -22.86 5.30
N PHE A 924 -14.41 -23.20 6.20
CA PHE A 924 -13.37 -22.31 6.73
C PHE A 924 -11.99 -22.83 6.34
N THR A 925 -11.01 -21.93 6.22
CA THR A 925 -9.62 -22.29 5.94
C THR A 925 -8.69 -21.55 6.87
N LEU A 926 -7.66 -22.22 7.36
CA LEU A 926 -6.63 -21.64 8.22
C LEU A 926 -5.27 -21.75 7.54
N LEU A 927 -4.49 -20.68 7.63
CA LEU A 927 -3.13 -20.58 7.17
C LEU A 927 -2.27 -20.22 8.37
N LEU A 928 -1.40 -21.13 8.79
CA LEU A 928 -0.51 -20.90 9.93
C LEU A 928 0.84 -20.34 9.45
N GLN A 929 1.50 -19.57 10.31
CA GLN A 929 2.76 -18.92 9.98
C GLN A 929 3.88 -19.89 9.54
N PRO A 930 4.79 -19.46 8.64
CA PRO A 930 5.93 -20.27 8.23
C PRO A 930 6.84 -20.65 9.42
N ARG A 931 7.18 -21.93 9.56
CA ARG A 931 8.15 -22.44 10.55
C ARG A 931 9.39 -23.03 9.88
N PRO A 932 10.61 -22.93 10.46
CA PRO A 932 11.84 -23.29 9.76
C PRO A 932 11.96 -24.80 9.46
N THR A 933 11.34 -25.66 10.27
CA THR A 933 11.44 -27.12 10.14
C THR A 933 10.08 -27.79 9.98
N ARG A 934 10.05 -28.95 9.29
CA ARG A 934 8.87 -29.83 9.15
C ARG A 934 8.21 -30.15 10.49
N GLU A 935 9.00 -30.52 11.50
CA GLU A 935 8.50 -30.98 12.80
C GLU A 935 7.80 -29.87 13.58
N MET A 936 8.40 -28.68 13.69
CA MET A 936 7.73 -27.51 14.27
C MET A 936 6.40 -27.17 13.56
N ALA A 937 6.36 -27.29 12.22
CA ALA A 937 5.13 -27.06 11.47
C ALA A 937 4.07 -28.15 11.73
N LEU A 938 4.49 -29.42 11.82
CA LEU A 938 3.64 -30.56 12.14
C LEU A 938 3.05 -30.46 13.55
N ASN A 939 3.88 -30.21 14.57
CA ASN A 939 3.44 -30.07 15.97
C ASN A 939 2.45 -28.91 16.12
N ARG A 940 2.76 -27.74 15.51
CA ARG A 940 1.84 -26.59 15.50
C ARG A 940 0.53 -26.91 14.79
N ALA A 941 0.55 -27.70 13.73
CA ALA A 941 -0.66 -28.13 13.02
C ALA A 941 -1.54 -29.06 13.87
N ILE A 942 -0.94 -30.03 14.56
CA ILE A 942 -1.64 -30.93 15.50
C ILE A 942 -2.31 -30.10 16.61
N HIS A 943 -1.53 -29.27 17.31
CA HIS A 943 -2.01 -28.48 18.44
C HIS A 943 -3.16 -27.54 18.07
N VAL A 944 -3.09 -26.84 16.93
CA VAL A 944 -4.18 -25.97 16.45
C VAL A 944 -5.42 -26.79 16.08
N ALA A 945 -5.26 -27.92 15.39
CA ALA A 945 -6.40 -28.77 15.01
C ALA A 945 -7.13 -29.34 16.24
N GLU A 946 -6.39 -29.73 17.29
CA GLU A 946 -6.96 -30.21 18.55
C GLU A 946 -7.65 -29.11 19.35
N ASN A 947 -7.04 -27.92 19.46
CA ASN A 947 -7.68 -26.78 20.10
C ASN A 947 -9.01 -26.42 19.41
N ILE A 948 -9.04 -26.47 18.08
CA ILE A 948 -10.28 -26.27 17.31
C ILE A 948 -11.32 -27.34 17.65
N LEU A 949 -10.99 -28.63 17.55
CA LEU A 949 -11.93 -29.72 17.86
C LEU A 949 -12.41 -29.67 19.33
N GLY A 950 -11.51 -29.36 20.27
CA GLY A 950 -11.84 -29.15 21.69
C GLY A 950 -12.79 -27.97 21.91
N SER A 951 -12.64 -26.87 21.15
CA SER A 951 -13.54 -25.71 21.20
C SER A 951 -14.98 -26.05 20.75
N LEU A 952 -15.15 -27.09 19.93
CA LEU A 952 -16.45 -27.53 19.39
C LEU A 952 -17.23 -28.45 20.32
N VAL A 953 -16.58 -29.01 21.35
CA VAL A 953 -17.25 -29.79 22.41
C VAL A 953 -18.29 -28.94 23.17
N ARG A 954 -18.07 -27.62 23.27
CA ARG A 954 -19.01 -26.68 23.90
C ARG A 954 -20.24 -26.47 22.99
N PRO A 955 -21.49 -26.58 23.47
CA PRO A 955 -22.66 -26.36 22.62
C PRO A 955 -22.72 -24.94 22.05
N PHE A 956 -23.39 -24.79 20.91
CA PHE A 956 -23.82 -23.50 20.37
C PHE A 956 -25.22 -23.18 20.89
N VAL A 957 -25.41 -22.01 21.50
CA VAL A 957 -26.71 -21.59 22.05
C VAL A 957 -27.44 -20.72 21.03
N LEU A 958 -28.40 -21.32 20.33
CA LEU A 958 -29.22 -20.67 19.31
C LEU A 958 -30.68 -20.67 19.80
N GLU A 959 -31.33 -19.50 19.86
CA GLU A 959 -32.72 -19.36 20.32
C GLU A 959 -33.01 -20.01 21.70
N ASN A 960 -32.07 -19.88 22.65
CA ASN A 960 -32.09 -20.54 23.97
C ASN A 960 -32.16 -22.08 23.92
N ARG A 961 -31.67 -22.70 22.84
CA ARG A 961 -31.48 -24.15 22.70
C ARG A 961 -30.02 -24.47 22.40
N GLU A 962 -29.55 -25.60 22.89
CA GLU A 962 -28.18 -26.08 22.69
C GLU A 962 -28.08 -26.98 21.46
N PHE A 963 -27.09 -26.71 20.61
CA PHE A 963 -26.75 -27.50 19.43
C PHE A 963 -25.29 -27.94 19.50
N PHE A 964 -25.06 -29.22 19.28
CA PHE A 964 -23.73 -29.81 19.20
C PHE A 964 -23.36 -30.02 17.73
N VAL A 965 -22.20 -29.49 17.34
CA VAL A 965 -21.70 -29.54 15.96
C VAL A 965 -20.24 -29.95 16.01
N THR A 966 -19.86 -30.86 15.13
CA THR A 966 -18.48 -31.32 14.96
C THR A 966 -17.89 -30.70 13.71
N ALA A 967 -16.57 -30.77 13.55
CA ALA A 967 -15.90 -30.40 12.31
C ALA A 967 -15.01 -31.53 11.80
N SER A 968 -14.82 -31.55 10.48
CA SER A 968 -13.82 -32.39 9.82
C SER A 968 -12.72 -31.49 9.26
N ILE A 969 -11.47 -31.76 9.61
CA ILE A 969 -10.31 -30.91 9.26
C ILE A 969 -9.35 -31.67 8.34
N GLY A 970 -8.95 -31.06 7.23
CA GLY A 970 -7.91 -31.55 6.34
C GLY A 970 -6.68 -30.66 6.38
N ILE A 971 -5.49 -31.25 6.52
CA ILE A 971 -4.23 -30.51 6.70
C ILE A 971 -3.23 -30.90 5.60
N ALA A 972 -2.56 -29.89 5.03
CA ALA A 972 -1.47 -30.08 4.07
C ALA A 972 -0.30 -29.12 4.39
N LEU A 973 0.94 -29.61 4.26
CA LEU A 973 2.16 -28.86 4.55
C LEU A 973 2.96 -28.56 3.28
N SER A 974 3.18 -27.27 2.98
CA SER A 974 4.14 -26.86 1.96
C SER A 974 5.57 -26.89 2.51
N PRO A 975 6.58 -27.33 1.73
CA PRO A 975 6.52 -27.68 0.30
C PRO A 975 6.10 -29.13 -0.01
N GLN A 976 6.06 -30.02 0.99
CA GLN A 976 5.92 -31.47 0.82
C GLN A 976 4.60 -31.90 0.14
N ASP A 977 3.48 -31.26 0.47
CA ASP A 977 2.15 -31.51 -0.10
C ASP A 977 1.79 -30.54 -1.23
N GLY A 978 2.74 -29.71 -1.65
CA GLY A 978 2.58 -28.75 -2.74
C GLY A 978 3.27 -27.41 -2.46
N SER A 979 4.23 -27.05 -3.30
CA SER A 979 4.82 -25.70 -3.33
C SER A 979 3.93 -24.66 -4.03
N GLU A 980 2.96 -25.10 -4.83
CA GLU A 980 2.01 -24.23 -5.53
C GLU A 980 0.67 -24.14 -4.80
N LEU A 981 0.10 -22.93 -4.72
CA LEU A 981 -1.17 -22.62 -4.07
C LEU A 981 -2.33 -23.54 -4.53
N SER A 982 -2.45 -23.79 -5.83
CA SER A 982 -3.55 -24.58 -6.39
C SER A 982 -3.50 -26.04 -5.94
N GLN A 983 -2.30 -26.62 -5.91
CA GLN A 983 -2.04 -28.00 -5.53
C GLN A 983 -2.18 -28.20 -4.02
N LEU A 984 -1.67 -27.26 -3.21
CA LEU A 984 -1.78 -27.35 -1.75
C LEU A 984 -3.24 -27.24 -1.27
N MET A 985 -4.03 -26.31 -1.85
CA MET A 985 -5.46 -26.20 -1.56
C MET A 985 -6.21 -27.50 -1.89
N LYS A 986 -5.93 -28.10 -3.05
CA LYS A 986 -6.54 -29.38 -3.46
C LYS A 986 -6.19 -30.53 -2.50
N ASN A 987 -4.95 -30.57 -2.02
CA ASN A 987 -4.49 -31.63 -1.11
C ASN A 987 -5.06 -31.48 0.30
N ALA A 988 -5.18 -30.25 0.82
CA ALA A 988 -5.88 -29.98 2.08
C ALA A 988 -7.37 -30.34 2.01
N ASP A 989 -8.06 -29.97 0.93
CA ASP A 989 -9.46 -30.38 0.66
C ASP A 989 -9.60 -31.92 0.58
N THR A 990 -8.70 -32.60 -0.12
CA THR A 990 -8.69 -34.08 -0.19
C THR A 990 -8.52 -34.71 1.20
N ALA A 991 -7.64 -34.17 2.04
CA ALA A 991 -7.47 -34.63 3.41
C ALA A 991 -8.72 -34.40 4.27
N MET A 992 -9.44 -33.29 4.06
CA MET A 992 -10.69 -32.98 4.75
C MET A 992 -11.82 -33.96 4.37
N TYR A 993 -11.89 -34.38 3.09
CA TYR A 993 -12.80 -35.44 2.67
C TYR A 993 -12.47 -36.78 3.35
N HIS A 994 -11.20 -37.15 3.47
CA HIS A 994 -10.81 -38.36 4.22
C HIS A 994 -11.14 -38.27 5.73
N ALA A 995 -11.08 -37.08 6.33
CA ALA A 995 -11.55 -36.86 7.71
C ALA A 995 -13.07 -37.12 7.85
N LYS A 996 -13.88 -36.64 6.88
CA LYS A 996 -15.32 -36.91 6.81
C LYS A 996 -15.63 -38.40 6.65
N GLU A 997 -14.87 -39.12 5.83
CA GLU A 997 -15.03 -40.56 5.59
C GLU A 997 -14.63 -41.42 6.81
N ARG A 998 -13.61 -41.00 7.57
CA ARG A 998 -13.09 -41.73 8.75
C ARG A 998 -13.91 -41.59 10.02
N GLY A 999 -15.06 -40.90 9.97
CA GLY A 999 -16.03 -40.87 11.07
C GLY A 999 -16.43 -39.49 11.57
N LYS A 1000 -15.92 -38.41 10.94
CA LYS A 1000 -16.16 -37.00 11.33
C LYS A 1000 -15.55 -36.65 12.70
N ASN A 1001 -15.64 -35.39 13.12
CA ASN A 1001 -15.05 -34.90 14.39
C ASN A 1001 -13.55 -35.23 14.56
N ASN A 1002 -12.77 -35.12 13.50
CA ASN A 1002 -11.35 -35.44 13.50
C ASN A 1002 -10.59 -34.55 12.50
N PHE A 1003 -9.26 -34.57 12.61
CA PHE A 1003 -8.37 -34.01 11.60
C PHE A 1003 -7.63 -35.13 10.86
N GLN A 1004 -7.23 -34.88 9.62
CA GLN A 1004 -6.36 -35.76 8.83
C GLN A 1004 -5.32 -34.92 8.08
N PHE A 1005 -4.09 -35.39 8.05
CA PHE A 1005 -3.07 -34.92 7.11
C PHE A 1005 -3.24 -35.57 5.74
N TYR A 1006 -2.81 -34.90 4.68
CA TYR A 1006 -2.79 -35.45 3.33
C TYR A 1006 -1.94 -36.72 3.21
N GLN A 1007 -0.82 -36.81 3.94
CA GLN A 1007 0.07 -37.98 3.92
C GLN A 1007 -0.23 -38.98 5.04
N ALA A 1008 -0.24 -40.27 4.72
CA ALA A 1008 -0.46 -41.34 5.68
C ALA A 1008 0.61 -41.39 6.80
N GLU A 1009 1.87 -41.09 6.47
CA GLU A 1009 2.99 -41.01 7.43
C GLU A 1009 2.72 -39.97 8.53
N MET A 1010 2.30 -38.75 8.15
CA MET A 1010 2.01 -37.67 9.10
C MET A 1010 0.84 -38.02 10.03
N ASN A 1011 -0.15 -38.78 9.56
CA ASN A 1011 -1.23 -39.27 10.40
C ASN A 1011 -0.75 -40.29 11.44
N ALA A 1012 0.28 -41.10 11.11
CA ALA A 1012 0.91 -42.01 12.07
C ALA A 1012 1.72 -41.24 13.12
N SER A 1013 2.58 -40.30 12.70
CA SER A 1013 3.37 -39.47 13.64
C SER A 1013 2.48 -38.62 14.56
N ALA A 1014 1.34 -38.11 14.07
CA ALA A 1014 0.38 -37.38 14.89
C ALA A 1014 -0.30 -38.28 15.94
N LEU A 1015 -0.60 -39.53 15.60
CA LEU A 1015 -1.13 -40.50 16.55
C LEU A 1015 -0.08 -40.90 17.61
N GLU A 1016 1.17 -41.16 17.18
CA GLU A 1016 2.27 -41.47 18.09
C GLU A 1016 2.57 -40.32 19.07
N ARG A 1017 2.46 -39.06 18.62
CA ARG A 1017 2.57 -37.85 19.45
C ARG A 1017 1.44 -37.78 20.49
N LEU A 1018 0.19 -38.01 20.07
CA LEU A 1018 -0.98 -38.02 20.95
C LEU A 1018 -0.91 -39.10 22.04
N GLU A 1019 -0.46 -40.31 21.68
CA GLU A 1019 -0.19 -41.37 22.64
C GLU A 1019 0.89 -40.94 23.64
N LEU A 1020 2.01 -40.37 23.16
CA LEU A 1020 3.11 -39.90 23.99
C LEU A 1020 2.67 -38.81 25.00
N GLU A 1021 1.84 -37.86 24.57
CA GLU A 1021 1.27 -36.82 25.44
C GLU A 1021 0.33 -37.39 26.51
N SER A 1022 -0.47 -38.40 26.15
CA SER A 1022 -1.34 -39.13 27.08
C SER A 1022 -0.52 -39.92 28.10
N ASP A 1023 0.49 -40.66 27.64
CA ASP A 1023 1.37 -41.47 28.49
C ASP A 1023 2.14 -40.57 29.49
N LEU A 1024 2.67 -39.43 29.04
CA LEU A 1024 3.42 -38.48 29.86
C LEU A 1024 2.61 -37.86 31.01
N ARG A 1025 1.30 -37.63 30.84
CA ARG A 1025 0.44 -37.15 31.93
C ARG A 1025 0.32 -38.16 33.08
N HIS A 1026 0.40 -39.46 32.77
CA HIS A 1026 0.31 -40.53 33.76
C HIS A 1026 1.69 -40.94 34.33
N ALA A 1027 2.79 -40.68 33.60
CA ALA A 1027 4.14 -41.07 33.96
C ALA A 1027 4.61 -40.57 35.35
N MET A 1028 4.16 -39.38 35.79
CA MET A 1028 4.41 -38.88 37.14
C MET A 1028 3.69 -39.69 38.22
N GLU A 1029 2.39 -39.91 38.05
CA GLU A 1029 1.57 -40.67 39.01
C GLU A 1029 2.04 -42.12 39.15
N GLN A 1030 2.53 -42.70 38.04
CA GLN A 1030 2.98 -44.09 37.96
C GLN A 1030 4.47 -44.27 38.33
N ASN A 1031 5.18 -43.21 38.72
CA ASN A 1031 6.60 -43.22 39.12
C ASN A 1031 7.52 -43.81 38.02
N GLU A 1032 7.33 -43.38 36.78
CA GLU A 1032 8.08 -43.87 35.61
C GLU A 1032 9.35 -43.06 35.32
N PHE A 1033 9.46 -41.87 35.89
CA PHE A 1033 10.66 -41.03 35.81
C PHE A 1033 11.74 -41.54 36.78
N ILE A 1034 12.98 -41.54 36.31
CA ILE A 1034 14.17 -41.97 37.05
C ILE A 1034 15.35 -41.04 36.71
N LEU A 1035 16.23 -40.80 37.69
CA LEU A 1035 17.46 -40.01 37.47
C LEU A 1035 18.66 -40.90 37.20
N TYR A 1036 19.38 -40.55 36.15
CA TYR A 1036 20.73 -41.04 35.86
C TYR A 1036 21.72 -39.93 36.20
N TYR A 1037 22.96 -40.29 36.51
CA TYR A 1037 23.98 -39.34 36.96
C TYR A 1037 25.24 -39.52 36.12
N GLN A 1038 25.77 -38.41 35.60
CA GLN A 1038 27.04 -38.41 34.87
C GLN A 1038 28.11 -37.72 35.73
N PRO A 1039 29.30 -38.32 35.94
CA PRO A 1039 30.33 -37.74 36.79
C PRO A 1039 31.06 -36.58 36.11
N GLN A 1040 31.34 -35.52 36.88
CA GLN A 1040 32.16 -34.38 36.50
C GLN A 1040 33.52 -34.49 37.20
N PHE A 1041 34.61 -34.22 36.48
CA PHE A 1041 35.98 -34.30 37.00
C PHE A 1041 36.71 -32.96 36.86
N SER A 1042 37.77 -32.75 37.64
CA SER A 1042 38.76 -31.71 37.37
C SER A 1042 39.40 -31.90 35.99
N GLY A 1043 39.88 -30.83 35.35
CA GLY A 1043 40.47 -30.86 34.00
C GLY A 1043 41.71 -31.74 33.83
N ASP A 1044 42.32 -32.22 34.92
CA ASP A 1044 43.36 -33.25 34.89
C ASP A 1044 42.83 -34.70 34.85
N GLY A 1045 41.50 -34.87 34.93
CA GLY A 1045 40.76 -36.13 34.95
C GLY A 1045 40.77 -36.88 36.29
N LYS A 1046 41.37 -36.34 37.36
CA LYS A 1046 41.74 -37.14 38.56
C LYS A 1046 40.79 -37.03 39.74
N ARG A 1047 40.09 -35.91 39.91
CA ARG A 1047 39.24 -35.67 41.09
C ARG A 1047 37.80 -35.43 40.65
N LEU A 1048 36.87 -36.19 41.21
CA LEU A 1048 35.43 -35.95 41.05
C LEU A 1048 35.07 -34.56 41.63
N THR A 1049 34.47 -33.70 40.81
CA THR A 1049 34.04 -32.34 41.17
C THR A 1049 32.53 -32.25 41.38
N GLY A 1050 31.75 -33.06 40.67
CA GLY A 1050 30.29 -33.07 40.76
C GLY A 1050 29.65 -34.27 40.06
N ALA A 1051 28.33 -34.22 39.92
CA ALA A 1051 27.57 -35.11 39.07
C ALA A 1051 26.35 -34.39 38.48
N GLU A 1052 26.16 -34.47 37.17
CA GLU A 1052 24.97 -33.93 36.53
C GLU A 1052 23.80 -34.92 36.64
N ALA A 1053 22.63 -34.45 37.06
CA ALA A 1053 21.40 -35.22 37.22
C ALA A 1053 20.54 -35.17 35.95
N LEU A 1054 20.51 -36.29 35.25
CA LEU A 1054 19.94 -36.44 33.92
C LEU A 1054 18.62 -37.24 33.97
N LEU A 1055 17.51 -36.58 33.67
CA LEU A 1055 16.17 -37.19 33.65
C LEU A 1055 16.06 -38.29 32.59
N ARG A 1056 15.45 -39.42 32.95
CA ARG A 1056 15.09 -40.50 32.02
C ARG A 1056 13.67 -40.98 32.31
N TRP A 1057 12.96 -41.42 31.28
CA TRP A 1057 11.62 -41.99 31.40
C TRP A 1057 11.64 -43.47 31.04
N ARG A 1058 11.19 -44.33 31.96
CA ARG A 1058 11.10 -45.78 31.78
C ARG A 1058 9.64 -46.18 31.58
N HIS A 1059 9.18 -46.06 30.35
CA HIS A 1059 7.82 -46.41 29.94
C HIS A 1059 7.62 -47.94 29.89
N PRO A 1060 6.47 -48.49 30.36
CA PRO A 1060 6.26 -49.94 30.47
C PRO A 1060 6.30 -50.69 29.15
N THR A 1061 5.89 -50.06 28.04
CA THR A 1061 5.86 -50.68 26.70
C THR A 1061 6.98 -50.20 25.78
N ARG A 1062 7.39 -48.92 25.89
CA ARG A 1062 8.41 -48.29 25.03
C ARG A 1062 9.84 -48.46 25.58
N GLY A 1063 10.01 -48.90 26.84
CA GLY A 1063 11.31 -49.06 27.48
C GLY A 1063 11.88 -47.72 27.97
N LEU A 1064 13.20 -47.52 27.83
CA LEU A 1064 13.84 -46.26 28.24
C LEU A 1064 13.74 -45.24 27.10
N VAL A 1065 12.81 -44.29 27.21
CA VAL A 1065 12.59 -43.24 26.21
C VAL A 1065 13.70 -42.19 26.35
N PRO A 1066 14.36 -41.76 25.25
CA PRO A 1066 15.45 -40.80 25.33
C PRO A 1066 14.95 -39.37 25.60
N PRO A 1067 15.72 -38.51 26.30
CA PRO A 1067 15.27 -37.17 26.72
C PRO A 1067 14.75 -36.28 25.59
N GLY A 1068 15.41 -36.31 24.42
CA GLY A 1068 15.05 -35.48 23.27
C GLY A 1068 13.64 -35.74 22.73
N ASP A 1069 13.10 -36.95 22.91
CA ASP A 1069 11.77 -37.31 22.40
C ASP A 1069 10.65 -36.77 23.31
N PHE A 1070 10.91 -36.64 24.62
CA PHE A 1070 9.85 -36.41 25.62
C PHE A 1070 9.97 -35.09 26.40
N ILE A 1071 11.17 -34.53 26.60
CA ILE A 1071 11.34 -33.25 27.30
C ILE A 1071 10.61 -32.10 26.58
N PRO A 1072 10.73 -31.93 25.24
CA PRO A 1072 9.98 -30.90 24.52
C PRO A 1072 8.46 -31.03 24.69
N VAL A 1073 7.96 -32.26 24.80
CA VAL A 1073 6.53 -32.55 25.01
C VAL A 1073 6.08 -32.18 26.42
N ILE A 1074 6.90 -32.49 27.43
CA ILE A 1074 6.70 -32.07 28.82
C ILE A 1074 6.69 -30.54 28.95
N GLU A 1075 7.54 -29.83 28.19
CA GLU A 1075 7.57 -28.36 28.13
C GLU A 1075 6.33 -27.76 27.46
N GLU A 1076 5.91 -28.29 26.30
CA GLU A 1076 4.70 -27.87 25.59
C GLU A 1076 3.45 -28.06 26.46
N LEU A 1077 3.27 -29.25 27.04
CA LEU A 1077 2.18 -29.59 27.96
C LEU A 1077 2.19 -28.78 29.27
N GLY A 1078 3.34 -28.21 29.64
CA GLY A 1078 3.52 -27.46 30.89
C GLY A 1078 3.79 -28.31 32.13
N LEU A 1079 3.92 -29.64 31.96
CA LEU A 1079 4.28 -30.58 33.02
C LEU A 1079 5.72 -30.39 33.52
N VAL A 1080 6.56 -29.64 32.78
CA VAL A 1080 7.97 -29.42 33.12
C VAL A 1080 8.19 -28.80 34.50
N VAL A 1081 7.22 -28.05 35.02
CA VAL A 1081 7.29 -27.48 36.38
C VAL A 1081 7.20 -28.59 37.42
N ASP A 1082 6.14 -29.41 37.38
CA ASP A 1082 5.92 -30.51 38.33
C ASP A 1082 7.02 -31.58 38.22
N VAL A 1083 7.43 -31.92 37.00
CA VAL A 1083 8.52 -32.88 36.73
C VAL A 1083 9.85 -32.33 37.26
N GLY A 1084 10.17 -31.06 37.01
CA GLY A 1084 11.41 -30.46 37.46
C GLY A 1084 11.51 -30.27 38.97
N ASP A 1085 10.40 -29.97 39.65
CA ASP A 1085 10.32 -29.99 41.11
C ASP A 1085 10.61 -31.39 41.69
N TRP A 1086 10.11 -32.44 41.02
CA TRP A 1086 10.45 -33.82 41.36
C TRP A 1086 11.94 -34.13 41.13
N VAL A 1087 12.53 -33.68 40.01
CA VAL A 1087 13.96 -33.83 39.72
C VAL A 1087 14.82 -33.18 40.81
N LEU A 1088 14.54 -31.92 41.16
CA LEU A 1088 15.26 -31.17 42.19
C LEU A 1088 15.19 -31.86 43.56
N ARG A 1089 14.01 -32.36 43.94
CA ARG A 1089 13.81 -33.09 45.20
C ARG A 1089 14.57 -34.42 45.21
N GLU A 1090 14.51 -35.20 44.13
CA GLU A 1090 15.16 -36.50 44.04
C GLU A 1090 16.69 -36.39 43.95
N ALA A 1091 17.22 -35.43 43.19
CA ALA A 1091 18.66 -35.13 43.13
C ALA A 1091 19.19 -34.71 44.52
N SER A 1092 18.48 -33.80 45.21
CA SER A 1092 18.86 -33.35 46.56
C SER A 1092 18.80 -34.50 47.59
N ARG A 1093 17.78 -35.36 47.50
CA ARG A 1093 17.64 -36.57 48.33
C ARG A 1093 18.80 -37.54 48.09
N GLN A 1094 19.18 -37.75 46.82
CA GLN A 1094 20.22 -38.70 46.44
C GLN A 1094 21.62 -38.21 46.82
N LEU A 1095 21.94 -36.92 46.66
CA LEU A 1095 23.23 -36.37 47.10
C LEU A 1095 23.44 -36.54 48.61
N LYS A 1096 22.40 -36.27 49.41
CA LYS A 1096 22.43 -36.52 50.85
C LYS A 1096 22.55 -38.00 51.22
N ALA A 1097 22.03 -38.91 50.39
CA ALA A 1097 22.23 -40.35 50.58
C ALA A 1097 23.69 -40.74 50.33
N TRP A 1098 24.30 -40.23 49.25
CA TRP A 1098 25.72 -40.43 48.95
C TRP A 1098 26.65 -39.88 50.04
N HIS A 1099 26.39 -38.69 50.58
CA HIS A 1099 27.15 -38.14 51.71
C HIS A 1099 27.08 -39.04 52.95
N LYS A 1100 25.91 -39.62 53.26
CA LYS A 1100 25.74 -40.61 54.34
C LYS A 1100 26.49 -41.92 54.05
N ALA A 1101 26.51 -42.35 52.79
CA ALA A 1101 27.25 -43.53 52.32
C ALA A 1101 28.76 -43.30 52.18
N LYS A 1102 29.25 -42.07 52.45
CA LYS A 1102 30.65 -41.61 52.30
C LYS A 1102 31.15 -41.52 50.86
N VAL A 1103 30.27 -41.56 49.86
CA VAL A 1103 30.63 -41.21 48.48
C VAL A 1103 30.86 -39.69 48.42
N ARG A 1104 32.08 -39.28 48.08
CA ARG A 1104 32.51 -37.87 48.10
C ARG A 1104 32.13 -37.15 46.81
N VAL A 1105 30.83 -36.90 46.63
CA VAL A 1105 30.29 -36.04 45.55
C VAL A 1105 30.13 -34.61 46.09
N PRO A 1106 30.86 -33.59 45.60
CA PRO A 1106 30.80 -32.23 46.16
C PRO A 1106 29.49 -31.49 45.85
N LYS A 1107 29.03 -31.54 44.59
CA LYS A 1107 27.79 -30.91 44.08
C LYS A 1107 26.99 -31.86 43.20
N VAL A 1108 25.70 -31.58 43.03
CA VAL A 1108 24.85 -32.14 41.97
C VAL A 1108 24.34 -30.99 41.10
N SER A 1109 24.44 -31.15 39.78
CA SER A 1109 24.00 -30.13 38.82
C SER A 1109 22.67 -30.56 38.19
N VAL A 1110 21.73 -29.62 38.03
CA VAL A 1110 20.36 -29.88 37.57
C VAL A 1110 19.96 -28.86 36.51
N ASN A 1111 19.61 -29.36 35.32
CA ASN A 1111 19.09 -28.58 34.21
C ASN A 1111 17.70 -27.98 34.52
N ILE A 1112 17.52 -26.70 34.18
CA ILE A 1112 16.28 -25.93 34.39
C ILE A 1112 15.75 -25.41 33.05
N SER A 1113 14.50 -25.74 32.73
CA SER A 1113 13.83 -25.27 31.50
C SER A 1113 13.50 -23.77 31.53
N ALA A 1114 13.34 -23.18 30.34
CA ALA A 1114 12.89 -21.80 30.17
C ALA A 1114 11.56 -21.52 30.92
N ARG A 1115 10.63 -22.49 30.88
CA ARG A 1115 9.29 -22.36 31.46
C ARG A 1115 9.32 -22.43 33.00
N GLN A 1116 10.23 -23.20 33.59
CA GLN A 1116 10.45 -23.19 35.04
C GLN A 1116 11.14 -21.91 35.51
N PHE A 1117 12.07 -21.37 34.71
CA PHE A 1117 12.78 -20.14 35.05
C PHE A 1117 11.82 -18.94 35.14
N SER A 1118 10.95 -18.76 34.14
CA SER A 1118 9.94 -17.68 34.10
C SER A 1118 8.70 -17.91 34.98
N ASP A 1119 8.63 -18.97 35.79
CA ASP A 1119 7.46 -19.30 36.62
C ASP A 1119 7.33 -18.41 37.89
N GLY A 1120 8.33 -17.57 38.18
CA GLY A 1120 8.34 -16.61 39.29
C GLY A 1120 8.39 -17.20 40.70
N GLN A 1121 8.09 -18.49 40.88
CA GLN A 1121 8.10 -19.22 42.15
C GLN A 1121 9.30 -20.16 42.32
N LEU A 1122 10.21 -20.23 41.33
CA LEU A 1122 11.33 -21.17 41.34
C LEU A 1122 12.20 -21.05 42.60
N GLY A 1123 12.57 -19.82 42.99
CA GLY A 1123 13.40 -19.58 44.17
C GLY A 1123 12.74 -20.03 45.49
N THR A 1124 11.43 -19.83 45.65
CA THR A 1124 10.71 -20.29 46.86
C THR A 1124 10.58 -21.81 46.89
N ARG A 1125 10.37 -22.48 45.74
CA ARG A 1125 10.34 -23.95 45.68
C ARG A 1125 11.69 -24.57 45.98
N ILE A 1126 12.78 -24.03 45.41
CA ILE A 1126 14.14 -24.50 45.69
C ILE A 1126 14.51 -24.32 47.17
N ALA A 1127 14.16 -23.18 47.78
CA ALA A 1127 14.38 -22.96 49.21
C ALA A 1127 13.69 -24.03 50.08
N ASN A 1128 12.41 -24.33 49.78
CA ASN A 1128 11.67 -25.39 50.48
C ASN A 1128 12.29 -26.78 50.27
N ILE A 1129 12.72 -27.12 49.05
CA ILE A 1129 13.36 -28.41 48.74
C ILE A 1129 14.71 -28.56 49.45
N LEU A 1130 15.49 -27.48 49.57
CA LEU A 1130 16.75 -27.47 50.32
C LEU A 1130 16.52 -27.60 51.83
N GLU A 1131 15.45 -27.02 52.37
CA GLU A 1131 15.04 -27.20 53.78
C GLU A 1131 14.53 -28.63 54.06
N GLU A 1132 13.61 -29.16 53.23
CA GLU A 1132 13.09 -30.53 53.28
C GLU A 1132 14.22 -31.56 53.21
N SER A 1133 15.11 -31.42 52.22
CA SER A 1133 16.25 -32.31 52.04
C SER A 1133 17.32 -32.07 53.09
N GLY A 1134 17.44 -30.87 53.65
CA GLY A 1134 18.52 -30.44 54.55
C GLY A 1134 19.90 -30.61 53.91
N LEU A 1135 20.02 -30.17 52.65
CA LEU A 1135 21.25 -30.12 51.86
C LEU A 1135 21.80 -28.67 51.88
N PRO A 1136 23.13 -28.45 52.02
CA PRO A 1136 23.69 -27.12 51.88
C PRO A 1136 23.42 -26.55 50.47
N PRO A 1137 22.98 -25.29 50.31
CA PRO A 1137 22.69 -24.71 48.98
C PRO A 1137 23.87 -24.80 48.00
N ALA A 1138 25.11 -24.65 48.49
CA ALA A 1138 26.33 -24.75 47.69
C ALA A 1138 26.61 -26.15 47.11
N CYS A 1139 25.85 -27.18 47.52
CA CYS A 1139 25.90 -28.53 46.94
C CYS A 1139 24.91 -28.72 45.79
N LEU A 1140 24.08 -27.73 45.47
CA LEU A 1140 23.16 -27.72 44.33
C LEU A 1140 23.64 -26.68 43.31
N GLU A 1141 23.76 -27.10 42.07
CA GLU A 1141 24.07 -26.26 40.92
C GLU A 1141 22.89 -26.28 39.94
N LEU A 1142 22.51 -25.11 39.44
CA LEU A 1142 21.44 -24.96 38.46
C LEU A 1142 22.07 -24.67 37.10
N GLU A 1143 21.71 -25.46 36.10
CA GLU A 1143 22.19 -25.31 34.72
C GLU A 1143 21.10 -24.64 33.87
N LEU A 1144 21.46 -23.55 33.20
CA LEU A 1144 20.56 -22.70 32.41
C LEU A 1144 21.19 -22.44 31.05
N THR A 1145 20.53 -22.81 29.96
CA THR A 1145 21.06 -22.59 28.61
C THR A 1145 21.20 -21.09 28.31
N GLU A 1146 22.19 -20.72 27.50
CA GLU A 1146 22.47 -19.34 27.08
C GLU A 1146 21.22 -18.60 26.59
N SER A 1147 20.36 -19.31 25.83
CA SER A 1147 19.13 -18.77 25.26
C SER A 1147 18.08 -18.36 26.30
N ILE A 1148 18.02 -19.02 27.46
CA ILE A 1148 17.09 -18.67 28.55
C ILE A 1148 17.46 -17.30 29.12
N LEU A 1149 18.75 -17.06 29.35
CA LEU A 1149 19.25 -15.83 29.97
C LEU A 1149 19.11 -14.60 29.05
N MET A 1150 19.24 -14.80 27.74
CA MET A 1150 19.22 -13.70 26.76
C MET A 1150 17.82 -13.25 26.35
N ARG A 1151 16.75 -14.01 26.66
CA ARG A 1151 15.38 -13.69 26.25
C ARG A 1151 14.83 -12.43 26.93
N GLU A 1152 14.92 -12.36 28.26
CA GLU A 1152 14.42 -11.23 29.08
C GLU A 1152 15.44 -10.86 30.17
N VAL A 1153 16.58 -10.32 29.74
CA VAL A 1153 17.78 -10.04 30.57
C VAL A 1153 17.49 -9.37 31.92
N ASN A 1154 16.57 -8.39 31.97
CA ASN A 1154 16.24 -7.67 33.21
C ASN A 1154 15.49 -8.54 34.24
N GLU A 1155 14.62 -9.44 33.77
CA GLU A 1155 13.93 -10.41 34.63
C GLU A 1155 14.91 -11.50 35.07
N ALA A 1156 15.71 -12.02 34.12
CA ALA A 1156 16.76 -13.00 34.40
C ALA A 1156 17.74 -12.51 35.49
N LEU A 1157 18.18 -11.26 35.43
CA LEU A 1157 19.04 -10.66 36.47
C LEU A 1157 18.38 -10.70 37.87
N GLN A 1158 17.08 -10.43 37.98
CA GLN A 1158 16.37 -10.45 39.26
C GLN A 1158 16.22 -11.88 39.79
N ILE A 1159 15.86 -12.83 38.92
CA ILE A 1159 15.70 -14.24 39.27
C ILE A 1159 17.04 -14.84 39.69
N LEU A 1160 18.10 -14.66 38.90
CA LEU A 1160 19.45 -15.11 39.23
C LEU A 1160 19.95 -14.51 40.55
N ALA A 1161 19.74 -13.21 40.80
CA ALA A 1161 20.10 -12.59 42.08
C ALA A 1161 19.33 -13.22 43.26
N SER A 1162 18.04 -13.51 43.08
CA SER A 1162 17.23 -14.19 44.12
C SER A 1162 17.73 -15.60 44.42
N LEU A 1163 18.14 -16.34 43.38
CA LEU A 1163 18.70 -17.68 43.50
C LEU A 1163 20.07 -17.64 44.18
N LYS A 1164 20.98 -16.75 43.76
CA LYS A 1164 22.30 -16.57 44.37
C LYS A 1164 22.24 -16.15 45.84
N ASN A 1165 21.22 -15.40 46.25
CA ASN A 1165 20.97 -15.08 47.66
C ASN A 1165 20.66 -16.31 48.53
N LEU A 1166 20.23 -17.44 47.93
CA LEU A 1166 20.09 -18.73 48.64
C LEU A 1166 21.45 -19.43 48.83
N GLY A 1167 22.51 -19.04 48.10
CA GLY A 1167 23.86 -19.61 48.20
C GLY A 1167 24.15 -20.81 47.31
N LEU A 1168 23.38 -20.98 46.22
CA LEU A 1168 23.58 -22.03 45.20
C LEU A 1168 24.60 -21.62 44.10
N SER A 1169 25.06 -22.60 43.33
CA SER A 1169 25.89 -22.40 42.12
C SER A 1169 25.00 -22.25 40.88
N ILE A 1170 25.41 -21.43 39.91
CA ILE A 1170 24.72 -21.28 38.63
C ILE A 1170 25.71 -21.47 37.49
N ALA A 1171 25.40 -22.44 36.63
CA ALA A 1171 26.12 -22.72 35.39
C ALA A 1171 25.32 -22.24 34.18
N VAL A 1172 26.02 -21.69 33.18
CA VAL A 1172 25.44 -21.40 31.86
C VAL A 1172 25.78 -22.52 30.90
N ASP A 1173 24.74 -23.12 30.32
CA ASP A 1173 24.83 -24.28 29.44
C ASP A 1173 24.72 -23.93 27.95
N ASP A 1174 25.09 -24.88 27.07
CA ASP A 1174 25.17 -24.76 25.60
C ASP A 1174 26.00 -23.54 25.12
N PHE A 1175 26.98 -23.08 25.90
CA PHE A 1175 27.57 -21.75 25.70
C PHE A 1175 28.38 -21.66 24.40
N GLY A 1176 28.08 -20.62 23.60
CA GLY A 1176 28.73 -20.35 22.31
C GLY A 1176 27.90 -20.78 21.10
N THR A 1177 26.80 -21.51 21.31
CA THR A 1177 25.82 -21.82 20.26
C THR A 1177 24.88 -20.63 19.95
N GLY A 1178 24.83 -19.63 20.84
CA GLY A 1178 23.97 -18.44 20.75
C GLY A 1178 24.69 -17.12 20.44
N TYR A 1179 23.92 -16.03 20.45
CA TYR A 1179 24.41 -14.65 20.25
C TYR A 1179 24.63 -13.91 21.59
N SER A 1180 25.59 -14.36 22.39
CA SER A 1180 25.92 -13.72 23.66
C SER A 1180 26.49 -12.30 23.50
N SER A 1181 25.85 -11.33 24.16
CA SER A 1181 26.47 -10.05 24.45
C SER A 1181 27.36 -10.18 25.69
N LEU A 1182 28.68 -10.13 25.49
CA LEU A 1182 29.70 -10.16 26.55
C LEU A 1182 29.42 -9.18 27.71
N ASN A 1183 28.75 -8.07 27.41
CA ASN A 1183 28.38 -7.04 28.37
C ASN A 1183 27.32 -7.50 29.39
N TYR A 1184 26.43 -8.43 29.01
CA TYR A 1184 25.44 -9.00 29.94
C TYR A 1184 25.99 -10.20 30.70
N LEU A 1185 26.85 -11.02 30.08
CA LEU A 1185 27.52 -12.13 30.77
C LEU A 1185 28.30 -11.66 32.01
N LYS A 1186 28.91 -10.47 31.93
CA LYS A 1186 29.57 -9.79 33.07
C LYS A 1186 28.61 -9.30 34.17
N GLN A 1187 27.33 -9.12 33.87
CA GLN A 1187 26.31 -8.61 34.82
C GLN A 1187 25.56 -9.74 35.51
N PHE A 1188 25.41 -10.90 34.87
CA PHE A 1188 24.77 -12.06 35.48
C PHE A 1188 25.64 -12.62 36.62
N PRO A 1189 25.05 -12.96 37.79
CA PRO A 1189 25.79 -13.51 38.91
C PRO A 1189 25.94 -15.03 38.77
N ILE A 1190 26.63 -15.45 37.71
CA ILE A 1190 26.93 -16.86 37.37
C ILE A 1190 28.29 -17.28 37.94
N ASP A 1191 28.53 -18.60 38.04
CA ASP A 1191 29.78 -19.17 38.59
C ASP A 1191 30.53 -20.03 37.57
N VAL A 1192 29.80 -20.74 36.70
CA VAL A 1192 30.34 -21.74 35.77
C VAL A 1192 29.86 -21.46 34.33
N LEU A 1193 30.74 -21.71 33.36
CA LEU A 1193 30.42 -21.79 31.93
C LEU A 1193 30.66 -23.22 31.43
N LYS A 1194 29.64 -23.85 30.83
CA LYS A 1194 29.73 -25.17 30.20
C LYS A 1194 29.99 -24.99 28.70
N ILE A 1195 31.09 -25.53 28.19
CA ILE A 1195 31.42 -25.52 26.75
C ILE A 1195 30.60 -26.62 26.09
N ASP A 1196 29.74 -26.22 25.15
CA ASP A 1196 28.90 -27.13 24.38
C ASP A 1196 29.72 -28.22 23.67
N ARG A 1197 29.18 -29.44 23.67
CA ARG A 1197 29.78 -30.63 23.05
C ARG A 1197 30.23 -30.39 21.60
N THR A 1198 29.51 -29.62 20.80
CA THR A 1198 29.82 -29.40 19.38
C THR A 1198 31.20 -28.77 19.17
N PHE A 1199 31.67 -27.92 20.10
CA PHE A 1199 33.02 -27.36 20.08
C PHE A 1199 34.10 -28.31 20.64
N VAL A 1200 33.69 -29.37 21.33
CA VAL A 1200 34.60 -30.39 21.90
C VAL A 1200 34.77 -31.59 20.97
N ASP A 1201 33.71 -31.99 20.26
CA ASP A 1201 33.72 -33.07 19.26
C ASP A 1201 34.80 -32.84 18.17
N GLY A 1202 35.06 -31.58 17.80
CA GLY A 1202 36.08 -31.20 16.80
C GLY A 1202 37.53 -31.18 17.31
N LEU A 1203 37.79 -31.32 18.61
CA LEU A 1203 39.14 -31.17 19.17
C LEU A 1203 39.98 -32.46 19.02
N PRO A 1204 41.29 -32.39 18.70
CA PRO A 1204 42.08 -31.17 18.47
C PRO A 1204 42.23 -30.77 16.98
N GLU A 1205 41.74 -31.57 16.03
CA GLU A 1205 42.01 -31.39 14.59
C GLU A 1205 41.24 -30.21 13.95
N GLY A 1206 40.06 -29.87 14.48
CA GLY A 1206 39.21 -28.78 14.02
C GLY A 1206 39.78 -27.42 14.42
N GLU A 1207 40.51 -26.76 13.50
CA GLU A 1207 41.18 -25.48 13.78
C GLU A 1207 40.22 -24.36 14.23
N GLN A 1208 38.95 -24.38 13.80
CA GLN A 1208 37.95 -23.40 14.25
C GLN A 1208 37.47 -23.71 15.68
N ASP A 1209 37.05 -24.94 15.94
CA ASP A 1209 36.54 -25.38 17.25
C ASP A 1209 37.61 -25.25 18.34
N ALA A 1210 38.86 -25.59 18.00
CA ALA A 1210 40.02 -25.38 18.86
C ALA A 1210 40.24 -23.90 19.25
N GLN A 1211 40.03 -22.95 18.33
CA GLN A 1211 40.15 -21.53 18.66
C GLN A 1211 38.94 -21.02 19.47
N ILE A 1212 37.73 -21.54 19.20
CA ILE A 1212 36.52 -21.19 19.94
C ILE A 1212 36.62 -21.69 21.39
N ALA A 1213 36.95 -22.96 21.62
CA ALA A 1213 37.15 -23.53 22.95
C ALA A 1213 38.20 -22.74 23.76
N ARG A 1214 39.35 -22.41 23.13
CA ARG A 1214 40.40 -21.56 23.75
C ARG A 1214 39.90 -20.17 24.10
N ALA A 1215 39.10 -19.55 23.24
CA ALA A 1215 38.52 -18.24 23.49
C ALA A 1215 37.51 -18.28 24.65
N ILE A 1216 36.66 -19.32 24.73
CA ILE A 1216 35.70 -19.50 25.83
C ILE A 1216 36.42 -19.68 27.16
N ILE A 1217 37.45 -20.55 27.23
CA ILE A 1217 38.26 -20.75 28.45
C ILE A 1217 38.91 -19.43 28.91
N ALA A 1218 39.61 -18.74 28.01
CA ALA A 1218 40.28 -17.48 28.35
C ALA A 1218 39.28 -16.38 28.77
N MET A 1219 38.10 -16.35 28.16
CA MET A 1219 37.02 -15.41 28.49
C MET A 1219 36.42 -15.72 29.87
N ALA A 1220 36.09 -16.98 30.17
CA ALA A 1220 35.57 -17.42 31.45
C ALA A 1220 36.49 -16.98 32.60
N HIS A 1221 37.79 -17.30 32.47
CA HIS A 1221 38.81 -16.89 33.45
C HIS A 1221 38.94 -15.38 33.58
N SER A 1222 38.82 -14.61 32.48
CA SER A 1222 38.84 -13.14 32.53
C SER A 1222 37.67 -12.52 33.30
N LEU A 1223 36.56 -13.27 33.44
CA LEU A 1223 35.37 -12.91 34.22
C LEU A 1223 35.38 -13.51 35.64
N ASN A 1224 36.40 -14.30 36.00
CA ASN A 1224 36.49 -15.14 37.21
C ASN A 1224 35.41 -16.23 37.30
N LEU A 1225 35.01 -16.78 36.15
CA LEU A 1225 34.10 -17.93 36.04
C LEU A 1225 34.93 -19.20 35.85
N ALA A 1226 34.50 -20.30 36.46
CA ALA A 1226 35.07 -21.62 36.19
C ALA A 1226 34.53 -22.13 34.84
N VAL A 1227 35.31 -22.94 34.12
CA VAL A 1227 34.90 -23.53 32.85
C VAL A 1227 34.91 -25.06 32.89
N ILE A 1228 33.80 -25.67 32.49
CA ILE A 1228 33.65 -27.11 32.30
C ILE A 1228 33.47 -27.42 30.81
N ALA A 1229 34.16 -28.43 30.29
CA ALA A 1229 33.98 -28.88 28.92
C ALA A 1229 33.17 -30.19 28.85
N GLU A 1230 32.15 -30.21 27.99
CA GLU A 1230 31.26 -31.35 27.81
C GLU A 1230 31.61 -32.22 26.61
N GLY A 1231 31.03 -33.43 26.57
CA GLY A 1231 31.22 -34.33 25.42
C GLY A 1231 32.65 -34.84 25.25
N VAL A 1232 33.48 -34.82 26.31
CA VAL A 1232 34.84 -35.39 26.25
C VAL A 1232 34.77 -36.91 26.07
N GLU A 1233 35.06 -37.40 24.86
CA GLU A 1233 35.04 -38.82 24.49
C GLU A 1233 36.44 -39.41 24.29
N THR A 1234 37.45 -38.59 23.95
CA THR A 1234 38.82 -39.05 23.66
C THR A 1234 39.86 -38.47 24.62
N HIS A 1235 40.99 -39.17 24.77
CA HIS A 1235 42.13 -38.69 25.57
C HIS A 1235 42.79 -37.45 24.94
N GLU A 1236 42.72 -37.29 23.62
CA GLU A 1236 43.29 -36.16 22.88
C GLU A 1236 42.49 -34.87 23.15
N GLN A 1237 41.16 -34.96 23.19
CA GLN A 1237 40.27 -33.88 23.63
C GLN A 1237 40.61 -33.46 25.08
N LEU A 1238 40.75 -34.43 26.00
CA LEU A 1238 41.12 -34.16 27.39
C LEU A 1238 42.49 -33.49 27.51
N GLU A 1239 43.50 -33.96 26.78
CA GLU A 1239 44.84 -33.38 26.80
C GLU A 1239 44.85 -31.94 26.29
N PHE A 1240 44.16 -31.66 25.18
CA PHE A 1240 43.99 -30.30 24.65
C PHE A 1240 43.32 -29.36 25.66
N LEU A 1241 42.22 -29.79 26.28
CA LEU A 1241 41.47 -29.00 27.26
C LEU A 1241 42.33 -28.71 28.51
N ARG A 1242 43.09 -29.70 28.97
CA ARG A 1242 44.03 -29.60 30.10
C ARG A 1242 45.19 -28.65 29.81
N GLU A 1243 45.78 -28.71 28.61
CA GLU A 1243 46.86 -27.81 28.19
C GLU A 1243 46.42 -26.33 28.14
N HIS A 1244 45.17 -26.10 27.77
CA HIS A 1244 44.59 -24.77 27.69
C HIS A 1244 43.96 -24.28 29.01
N GLY A 1245 44.01 -25.08 30.07
CA GLY A 1245 43.60 -24.67 31.42
C GLY A 1245 42.10 -24.80 31.70
N CYS A 1246 41.37 -25.70 31.04
CA CYS A 1246 39.98 -26.00 31.39
C CYS A 1246 39.89 -26.54 32.83
N ASP A 1247 38.97 -26.01 33.65
CA ASP A 1247 38.93 -26.30 35.10
C ASP A 1247 38.29 -27.67 35.42
N GLU A 1248 37.23 -28.01 34.70
CA GLU A 1248 36.47 -29.25 34.85
C GLU A 1248 36.15 -29.89 33.49
N VAL A 1249 35.85 -31.19 33.47
CA VAL A 1249 35.53 -31.97 32.26
C VAL A 1249 34.45 -33.01 32.53
N GLN A 1250 33.57 -33.21 31.55
CA GLN A 1250 32.50 -34.19 31.55
C GLN A 1250 32.37 -34.85 30.17
N GLY A 1251 32.10 -36.15 30.14
CA GLY A 1251 31.91 -36.88 28.88
C GLY A 1251 32.03 -38.38 29.00
N TYR A 1252 31.85 -39.10 27.90
CA TYR A 1252 31.83 -40.57 27.90
C TYR A 1252 33.19 -41.21 28.17
N LEU A 1253 34.30 -40.46 28.03
CA LEU A 1253 35.63 -40.89 28.45
C LEU A 1253 35.66 -41.31 29.93
N PHE A 1254 34.93 -40.59 30.78
CA PHE A 1254 34.89 -40.80 32.23
C PHE A 1254 33.73 -41.71 32.70
N GLY A 1255 32.82 -42.02 31.79
CA GLY A 1255 31.63 -42.84 32.05
C GLY A 1255 30.37 -42.25 31.39
N ARG A 1256 29.50 -43.14 30.94
CA ARG A 1256 28.15 -42.76 30.49
C ARG A 1256 27.27 -42.42 31.71
N PRO A 1257 26.20 -41.61 31.55
CA PRO A 1257 25.18 -41.43 32.58
C PRO A 1257 24.71 -42.79 33.12
N MET A 1258 24.64 -42.94 34.44
CA MET A 1258 24.36 -44.23 35.09
C MET A 1258 23.41 -44.10 36.28
N PRO A 1259 22.66 -45.14 36.66
CA PRO A 1259 21.85 -45.13 37.87
C PRO A 1259 22.68 -44.91 39.14
N ALA A 1260 22.08 -44.27 40.16
CA ALA A 1260 22.79 -43.86 41.38
C ALA A 1260 23.54 -44.99 42.12
N HIS A 1261 23.06 -46.24 42.04
CA HIS A 1261 23.72 -47.40 42.65
C HIS A 1261 25.00 -47.84 41.90
N GLN A 1262 25.06 -47.62 40.58
CA GLN A 1262 26.28 -47.89 39.80
C GLN A 1262 27.31 -46.78 40.03
N PHE A 1263 26.83 -45.53 40.10
CA PHE A 1263 27.65 -44.37 40.46
C PHE A 1263 28.32 -44.57 41.84
N GLU A 1264 27.54 -44.96 42.85
CA GLU A 1264 28.04 -45.28 44.19
C GLU A 1264 29.06 -46.43 44.15
N ALA A 1265 28.79 -47.52 43.42
CA ALA A 1265 29.72 -48.64 43.30
C ALA A 1265 31.05 -48.25 42.62
N GLN A 1266 31.02 -47.35 41.63
CA GLN A 1266 32.19 -46.93 40.86
C GLN A 1266 33.07 -45.90 41.61
N PHE A 1267 32.46 -45.03 42.42
CA PHE A 1267 33.14 -43.87 43.02
C PHE A 1267 33.24 -43.90 44.57
N SER A 1268 32.90 -45.03 45.22
CA SER A 1268 32.98 -45.19 46.69
C SER A 1268 34.35 -45.58 47.26
N ASN A 1269 35.25 -46.15 46.46
CA ASN A 1269 36.54 -46.68 46.92
C ASN A 1269 37.68 -45.63 46.89
N GLU A 1270 38.59 -45.69 47.87
CA GLU A 1270 39.75 -44.78 47.99
C GLU A 1270 40.84 -44.99 46.91
N THR A 1271 40.64 -45.90 45.96
CA THR A 1271 41.64 -46.32 44.96
C THR A 1271 41.76 -45.41 43.73
N LEU A 1272 40.97 -44.34 43.62
CA LEU A 1272 40.94 -43.45 42.44
C LEU A 1272 42.15 -42.50 42.27
N PHE A 1273 43.13 -42.53 43.18
CA PHE A 1273 44.36 -41.70 43.09
C PHE A 1273 45.55 -42.38 42.40
N MET A 1274 45.36 -43.51 41.70
CA MET A 1274 46.42 -44.15 40.90
C MET A 1274 45.96 -44.56 39.49
N PHE A 1275 46.08 -43.63 38.56
CA PHE A 1275 46.49 -43.93 37.19
C PHE A 1275 47.78 -43.15 36.90
N HIS A 1276 48.71 -43.82 36.23
CA HIS A 1276 50.16 -43.55 36.31
C HIS A 1276 50.73 -42.94 35.03
#